data_AF-A0AA94JR69-F1
#
_entry.id   AF-A0AA94JR69-F1
#
_cell.length_a   1.000
_cell.length_b   1.000
_cell.length_c   1.000
_cell.angle_alpha   90.00
_cell.angle_beta   90.00
_cell.angle_gamma   90.00
#
_symmetry.space_group_name_H-M   'P 1'
#
loop_
_entity.id
_entity.type
_entity.pdbx_description
1 polymer ?
#
loop_
_entity_poly.entity_id
_entity_poly.type
_entity_poly.pdbx_seq_one_letter_code
_entity_poly.pdbx_strand_id
1 'polypeptide(L)'
;MKLLINRFQVKFPIWFFKILMFCLSFSIFFSCNSLDSLYRLKNDYLRNKQQHDLLSPYESSSLSKKPVVEYILDSKDDLSVTYYEHFRKICDYTKIPFNFKIVDRFNEQLKIESSARILIINDTKRLNNQTIPVLLKFVSTGGTLIFPNIGEDQRFLFFWGMRYDSDLSYDITSKGICLNTISLGGKRQVNLYTDTKHFAFAKVNFRKDLNIGIWSDNQMTMPILIENNIGMGKVICCNSSKMFEKRDRGLLFTFLLRGLSGIPYPLANTSTVFLDDFPSPLYDSKQEPIRSEYNLTMNEFVYKKWWPDMKKIAQKYNIKYTALLAFDYDDIRHAPFSFKQWDFAKMEGKDNTKRGTSNFLTHDLLKENHELGFHGYNHVSLLKEEWKDPEDIFFSLKATKKKWLVNDFGDFPVTYVPPSNYIDPYGISELKRGMSSLKYFSSLYLGDKKEGGDREFDFDPYHKDLFDYPRVSSGFYFNDEKYYNIYSTYLYTGVWTHFVHPDDVFQIGNKKEKKKKKYHYELRNDLGLNWKRGKKTLYSCFDDFLTEFKEINPQSEFYTVKDAAPIVMKWRESKYEHLIIGEKYIVREETDLFTEKGNTWGVYFDELTPKNKEELATQSKNYSITDFMGGKLVSLKSANKLSFTLEKKIMDETQIFNKVLEEYNQFGKNRELFLSGKLGAEDYFKKLEEEKRRLLALMLSQPKINYVVWNKYATYMSWDGKGDEVWKLLEKHCDKYPSKHNINYSFELSNILGYSSEELHTKWICNQYQWNNEKLSVLKEYLSIITASEDYDEIKKVLFKIFQLEPNCENQEAYLYHALVYAKDEAFKYLETLDPATSYFNENLVSDISWSYVNENEDYQNAINWSEYTSLISADTRLSWMFELRQYVELEQYYRKYISQNPNDESMKQKMFQIYEILGKYDDACGVLLQIKDQKIFEEIKEHLNEQILYFDIETQEELIRKYPTIFTPINKEKIVMKLKDLYGDYLDANSTLSYFVNKKTNFQNHIKYAHFDKQRNSHDFYVKHKELYSVDQTSNNLATILELAYEFKRKQTDQINKFFYTYGLGLEKDWNGKLYYNAKGGINLITSKYNLSTNLEYIPANFLEAYKENIYQFQWNGTYNRYLKFLEVDSYFITDYYPSLSNLNFTLSSKIKTASNREKNFKINPYLEVLCQFSNIDEKVKVSPVYLIKSRYFGGAGVEANLGDDYSKFKLHTSGAYYFDSFENNFINFRVNSHYKVMKKSYLKVSADINFQSKYNFNTFGLGYKYIF
;
A
#
# COMPACT_ATOMS: atom_id res chain seq x y z
N MET A 1 -71.92 -45.59 33.89
CA MET A 1 -71.20 -45.87 35.17
C MET A 1 -69.96 -44.98 35.14
N LYS A 2 -69.85 -43.89 35.92
CA LYS A 2 -69.75 -43.70 37.39
C LYS A 2 -68.38 -44.10 37.97
N LEU A 3 -67.79 -43.16 38.75
CA LEU A 3 -66.72 -43.32 39.76
C LEU A 3 -65.29 -43.55 39.21
N LEU A 4 -64.19 -42.92 39.68
CA LEU A 4 -63.92 -41.88 40.71
C LEU A 4 -62.72 -40.98 40.23
N ILE A 5 -62.50 -39.66 40.48
CA ILE A 5 -62.78 -38.69 41.59
C ILE A 5 -61.87 -38.91 42.82
N ASN A 6 -61.17 -37.97 43.49
CA ASN A 6 -60.83 -36.51 43.47
C ASN A 6 -59.58 -36.36 44.44
N ARG A 7 -58.90 -35.26 44.87
CA ARG A 7 -58.64 -33.78 44.70
C ARG A 7 -57.46 -33.49 45.68
N PHE A 8 -56.65 -32.42 45.74
CA PHE A 8 -56.34 -31.12 45.06
C PHE A 8 -54.77 -30.93 45.19
N GLN A 9 -54.00 -29.91 44.75
CA GLN A 9 -54.10 -28.43 44.58
C GLN A 9 -53.98 -27.65 45.93
N VAL A 10 -53.21 -26.55 46.12
CA VAL A 10 -53.07 -25.32 45.30
C VAL A 10 -51.72 -24.51 45.51
N LYS A 11 -51.00 -24.26 44.39
CA LYS A 11 -50.19 -23.06 43.95
C LYS A 11 -48.89 -22.52 44.61
N PHE A 12 -48.16 -21.81 43.73
CA PHE A 12 -46.87 -21.09 43.79
C PHE A 12 -47.05 -19.60 43.39
N PRO A 13 -46.03 -18.74 43.59
CA PRO A 13 -45.57 -17.74 42.62
C PRO A 13 -44.14 -18.11 42.14
N ILE A 14 -43.87 -18.56 40.91
CA ILE A 14 -44.07 -17.93 39.59
C ILE A 14 -43.29 -16.60 39.39
N TRP A 15 -41.98 -16.64 39.62
CA TRP A 15 -41.01 -15.75 38.92
C TRP A 15 -39.78 -16.55 38.44
N PHE A 16 -39.11 -17.28 39.34
CA PHE A 16 -37.85 -17.97 39.06
C PHE A 16 -37.91 -18.96 37.87
N PHE A 17 -38.99 -19.74 37.77
CA PHE A 17 -39.12 -20.78 36.73
C PHE A 17 -39.30 -20.23 35.31
N LYS A 18 -39.76 -18.97 35.15
CA LYS A 18 -39.84 -18.35 33.82
C LYS A 18 -38.46 -17.99 33.27
N ILE A 19 -37.54 -17.53 34.12
CA ILE A 19 -36.15 -17.24 33.71
C ILE A 19 -35.45 -18.55 33.32
N LEU A 20 -35.60 -19.61 34.14
CA LEU A 20 -34.96 -20.89 33.87
C LEU A 20 -35.45 -21.55 32.56
N MET A 21 -36.77 -21.55 32.31
CA MET A 21 -37.34 -22.07 31.06
C MET A 21 -37.03 -21.22 29.83
N PHE A 22 -36.86 -19.89 29.97
CA PHE A 22 -36.49 -19.02 28.85
C PHE A 22 -35.02 -19.26 28.42
N CYS A 23 -34.14 -19.60 29.35
CA CYS A 23 -32.76 -20.01 29.03
C CYS A 23 -32.68 -21.44 28.47
N LEU A 24 -33.46 -22.39 28.99
CA LEU A 24 -33.44 -23.80 28.55
C LEU A 24 -34.19 -24.07 27.24
N SER A 25 -35.15 -23.21 26.84
CA SER A 25 -35.79 -23.30 25.52
C SER A 25 -34.93 -22.76 24.38
N PHE A 26 -33.82 -22.07 24.68
CA PHE A 26 -32.91 -21.50 23.67
C PHE A 26 -31.70 -22.39 23.34
N SER A 27 -31.66 -23.63 23.84
CA SER A 27 -30.49 -24.52 23.75
C SER A 27 -30.76 -25.90 23.13
N ILE A 28 -31.98 -26.18 22.64
CA ILE A 28 -32.33 -27.46 21.98
C ILE A 28 -33.04 -27.23 20.64
N PHE A 29 -32.40 -26.43 19.76
CA PHE A 29 -32.80 -26.29 18.35
C PHE A 29 -31.58 -25.95 17.45
N PHE A 30 -30.47 -26.69 17.57
CA PHE A 30 -29.41 -26.70 16.53
C PHE A 30 -28.58 -28.00 16.57
N SER A 31 -28.97 -28.96 15.72
CA SER A 31 -28.16 -30.12 15.34
C SER A 31 -28.58 -30.62 13.96
N CYS A 32 -27.65 -30.68 13.00
CA CYS A 32 -27.83 -31.17 11.61
C CYS A 32 -29.00 -30.50 10.84
N ASN A 33 -28.83 -29.33 10.21
CA ASN A 33 -28.06 -29.20 8.96
C ASN A 33 -27.76 -27.74 8.60
N SER A 34 -26.66 -27.53 7.86
CA SER A 34 -26.12 -26.24 7.40
C SER A 34 -25.81 -25.24 8.53
N LEU A 35 -24.52 -25.10 8.86
CA LEU A 35 -24.00 -23.98 9.66
C LEU A 35 -22.89 -23.18 8.96
N ASP A 36 -22.44 -23.62 7.77
CA ASP A 36 -21.75 -22.77 6.78
C ASP A 36 -22.66 -21.65 6.22
N SER A 37 -23.99 -21.83 6.28
CA SER A 37 -24.98 -20.89 5.77
C SER A 37 -25.06 -19.60 6.60
N LEU A 38 -24.89 -19.68 7.93
CA LEU A 38 -25.01 -18.53 8.83
C LEU A 38 -23.73 -17.68 8.94
N TYR A 39 -22.56 -18.21 8.58
CA TYR A 39 -21.35 -17.39 8.42
C TYR A 39 -21.32 -16.62 7.09
N ARG A 40 -21.97 -17.14 6.03
CA ARG A 40 -22.17 -16.39 4.77
C ARG A 40 -23.18 -15.25 4.93
N LEU A 41 -24.36 -15.52 5.48
CA LEU A 41 -25.46 -14.55 5.59
C LEU A 41 -25.13 -13.25 6.35
N LYS A 42 -24.14 -13.24 7.26
CA LYS A 42 -23.70 -11.99 7.93
C LYS A 42 -22.70 -11.17 7.10
N ASN A 43 -21.93 -11.81 6.21
CA ASN A 43 -21.06 -11.10 5.27
C ASN A 43 -21.85 -10.64 4.04
N ASP A 44 -22.80 -11.43 3.54
CA ASP A 44 -23.61 -11.08 2.38
C ASP A 44 -24.60 -9.93 2.67
N TYR A 45 -25.14 -9.82 3.90
CA TYR A 45 -25.98 -8.68 4.29
C TYR A 45 -25.20 -7.36 4.45
N LEU A 46 -23.87 -7.41 4.54
CA LEU A 46 -23.00 -6.22 4.43
C LEU A 46 -22.47 -5.98 3.01
N ARG A 47 -22.62 -6.96 2.11
CA ARG A 47 -22.28 -6.84 0.69
C ARG A 47 -23.38 -6.16 -0.14
N ASN A 48 -24.63 -6.26 0.31
CA ASN A 48 -25.79 -5.61 -0.32
C ASN A 48 -26.11 -4.21 0.24
N LYS A 49 -25.09 -3.36 0.31
CA LYS A 49 -25.29 -1.92 0.14
C LYS A 49 -24.47 -1.46 -1.05
N GLN A 50 -25.07 -1.53 -2.24
CA GLN A 50 -24.50 -0.98 -3.47
C GLN A 50 -24.29 0.53 -3.29
N GLN A 51 -23.04 0.92 -3.05
CA GLN A 51 -22.53 2.23 -3.39
C GLN A 51 -21.63 1.99 -4.59
N HIS A 52 -22.08 2.43 -5.78
CA HIS A 52 -21.55 2.03 -7.08
C HIS A 52 -20.02 1.87 -7.11
N ASP A 53 -19.54 0.70 -7.55
CA ASP A 53 -18.14 0.54 -7.97
C ASP A 53 -17.95 1.32 -9.26
N LEU A 54 -17.54 2.59 -9.11
CA LEU A 54 -17.52 3.62 -10.14
C LEU A 54 -16.11 3.74 -10.74
N LEU A 55 -15.57 2.61 -11.20
CA LEU A 55 -14.29 2.47 -11.91
C LEU A 55 -14.53 1.99 -13.35
N SER A 56 -15.43 2.67 -14.06
CA SER A 56 -15.58 2.50 -15.50
C SER A 56 -14.67 3.50 -16.24
N PRO A 57 -13.79 3.06 -17.15
CA PRO A 57 -13.03 3.96 -18.00
C PRO A 57 -13.94 4.89 -18.79
N TYR A 58 -13.74 6.21 -18.64
CA TYR A 58 -14.43 7.22 -19.44
C TYR A 58 -13.66 7.45 -20.75
N GLU A 59 -14.38 7.78 -21.82
CA GLU A 59 -13.76 8.25 -23.06
C GLU A 59 -13.07 9.60 -22.83
N SER A 60 -11.81 9.74 -23.27
CA SER A 60 -11.13 11.04 -23.31
C SER A 60 -11.94 12.07 -24.12
N SER A 61 -11.83 13.35 -23.78
CA SER A 61 -12.65 14.40 -24.43
C SER A 61 -12.53 14.40 -25.97
N SER A 62 -13.67 14.22 -26.63
CA SER A 62 -13.76 14.15 -28.09
C SER A 62 -13.51 15.51 -28.75
N LEU A 63 -12.78 15.53 -29.86
CA LEU A 63 -12.46 16.73 -30.63
C LEU A 63 -13.72 17.51 -31.03
N SER A 64 -13.77 18.80 -30.71
CA SER A 64 -14.96 19.61 -30.90
C SER A 64 -15.12 20.10 -32.35
N LYS A 65 -16.32 19.92 -32.92
CA LYS A 65 -16.73 20.57 -34.19
C LYS A 65 -16.89 22.10 -34.05
N LYS A 66 -16.86 22.63 -32.83
CA LYS A 66 -16.80 24.06 -32.49
C LYS A 66 -15.62 24.28 -31.54
N PRO A 67 -14.36 24.26 -32.02
CA PRO A 67 -13.21 24.50 -31.17
C PRO A 67 -13.20 25.95 -30.67
N VAL A 68 -12.74 26.15 -29.44
CA VAL A 68 -12.32 27.45 -28.91
C VAL A 68 -10.80 27.62 -29.07
N VAL A 69 -10.07 26.51 -28.97
CA VAL A 69 -8.64 26.40 -29.29
C VAL A 69 -8.49 25.46 -30.48
N GLU A 70 -7.89 25.96 -31.56
CA GLU A 70 -7.60 25.20 -32.77
C GLU A 70 -6.07 25.07 -32.94
N TYR A 71 -5.56 23.88 -33.29
CA TYR A 71 -4.13 23.63 -33.46
C TYR A 71 -3.82 23.27 -34.93
N ILE A 72 -2.77 23.86 -35.51
CA ILE A 72 -2.25 23.47 -36.83
C ILE A 72 -1.17 22.41 -36.63
N LEU A 73 -1.53 21.15 -36.90
CA LEU A 73 -0.63 20.00 -36.75
C LEU A 73 0.19 19.79 -38.01
N ASP A 74 1.51 19.90 -37.88
CA ASP A 74 2.44 19.33 -38.85
C ASP A 74 2.83 17.92 -38.39
N SER A 75 2.21 16.89 -38.99
CA SER A 75 2.51 15.48 -38.68
C SER A 75 3.86 15.00 -39.24
N LYS A 76 4.72 15.92 -39.70
CA LYS A 76 6.12 15.67 -40.09
C LYS A 76 7.13 16.44 -39.23
N ASP A 77 6.65 17.10 -38.17
CA ASP A 77 7.46 17.81 -37.18
C ASP A 77 7.16 17.24 -35.79
N ASP A 78 8.11 16.48 -35.23
CA ASP A 78 7.99 15.85 -33.90
C ASP A 78 7.71 16.90 -32.80
N LEU A 79 8.18 18.14 -32.97
CA LEU A 79 7.92 19.22 -32.04
C LEU A 79 6.46 19.69 -32.13
N SER A 80 5.87 19.73 -33.33
CA SER A 80 4.43 19.99 -33.51
C SER A 80 3.58 18.88 -32.91
N VAL A 81 3.95 17.61 -33.08
CA VAL A 81 3.27 16.47 -32.45
C VAL A 81 3.35 16.54 -30.92
N THR A 82 4.54 16.87 -30.38
CA THR A 82 4.77 17.01 -28.92
C THR A 82 3.94 18.15 -28.32
N TYR A 83 3.96 19.34 -28.96
CA TYR A 83 3.13 20.45 -28.51
C TYR A 83 1.63 20.19 -28.68
N TYR A 84 1.22 19.49 -29.75
CA TYR A 84 -0.17 19.08 -29.94
C TYR A 84 -0.66 18.26 -28.75
N GLU A 85 0.06 17.22 -28.33
CA GLU A 85 -0.35 16.41 -27.16
C GLU A 85 -0.31 17.20 -25.84
N HIS A 86 0.63 18.14 -25.67
CA HIS A 86 0.64 19.02 -24.50
C HIS A 86 -0.59 19.95 -24.47
N PHE A 87 -0.92 20.64 -25.57
CA PHE A 87 -2.10 21.52 -25.62
C PHE A 87 -3.42 20.74 -25.59
N ARG A 88 -3.50 19.60 -26.28
CA ARG A 88 -4.64 18.67 -26.22
C ARG A 88 -4.90 18.23 -24.79
N LYS A 89 -3.87 17.81 -24.04
CA LYS A 89 -4.04 17.34 -22.66
C LYS A 89 -4.38 18.46 -21.67
N ILE A 90 -3.84 19.67 -21.88
CA ILE A 90 -4.28 20.88 -21.15
C ILE A 90 -5.77 21.10 -21.37
N CYS A 91 -6.24 21.14 -22.62
CA CYS A 91 -7.65 21.33 -22.95
C CYS A 91 -8.57 20.20 -22.45
N ASP A 92 -8.09 18.95 -22.44
CA ASP A 92 -8.82 17.79 -21.89
C ASP A 92 -9.02 17.87 -20.37
N TYR A 93 -8.01 18.35 -19.63
CA TYR A 93 -8.16 18.63 -18.20
C TYR A 93 -9.07 19.84 -17.95
N THR A 94 -8.83 20.96 -18.63
CA THR A 94 -9.58 22.22 -18.43
C THR A 94 -10.93 22.25 -19.16
N LYS A 95 -11.31 21.16 -19.83
CA LYS A 95 -12.56 20.97 -20.60
C LYS A 95 -12.80 21.99 -21.72
N ILE A 96 -11.78 22.76 -22.09
CA ILE A 96 -11.87 23.80 -23.12
C ILE A 96 -12.00 23.13 -24.50
N PRO A 97 -13.03 23.43 -25.32
CA PRO A 97 -13.24 22.75 -26.59
C PRO A 97 -12.04 22.90 -27.53
N PHE A 98 -11.42 21.78 -27.86
CA PHE A 98 -10.19 21.69 -28.66
C PHE A 98 -10.42 20.92 -29.96
N ASN A 99 -9.72 21.32 -31.03
CA ASN A 99 -9.63 20.56 -32.27
C ASN A 99 -8.32 20.91 -33.01
N PHE A 100 -8.00 20.18 -34.08
CA PHE A 100 -6.84 20.46 -34.91
C PHE A 100 -7.12 20.31 -36.41
N LYS A 101 -6.28 20.95 -37.22
CA LYS A 101 -6.22 20.77 -38.67
C LYS A 101 -4.79 20.38 -39.04
N ILE A 102 -4.65 19.34 -39.86
CA ILE A 102 -3.35 18.99 -40.45
C ILE A 102 -2.95 20.10 -41.42
N VAL A 103 -1.68 20.53 -41.38
CA VAL A 103 -1.16 21.69 -42.12
C VAL A 103 -1.52 21.69 -43.61
N ASP A 104 -1.49 20.53 -44.27
CA ASP A 104 -1.87 20.41 -45.69
C ASP A 104 -3.36 20.70 -45.93
N ARG A 105 -4.26 20.19 -45.08
CA ARG A 105 -5.70 20.50 -45.16
C ARG A 105 -5.99 21.96 -44.82
N PHE A 106 -5.20 22.57 -43.93
CA PHE A 106 -5.32 24.01 -43.64
C PHE A 106 -4.87 24.87 -44.82
N ASN A 107 -3.80 24.47 -45.52
CA ASN A 107 -3.34 25.10 -46.77
C ASN A 107 -4.38 25.01 -47.89
N GLU A 108 -5.14 23.91 -47.98
CA GLU A 108 -6.23 23.71 -48.95
C GLU A 108 -7.49 24.51 -48.59
N GLN A 109 -7.92 24.46 -47.33
CA GLN A 109 -9.20 25.01 -46.89
C GLN A 109 -9.14 26.50 -46.54
N LEU A 110 -7.97 27.01 -46.15
CA LEU A 110 -7.71 28.41 -45.77
C LEU A 110 -8.72 28.96 -44.74
N LYS A 111 -9.21 28.09 -43.85
CA LYS A 111 -10.33 28.35 -42.94
C LYS A 111 -9.99 27.99 -41.49
N ILE A 112 -10.13 28.97 -40.62
CA ILE A 112 -10.19 28.82 -39.16
C ILE A 112 -11.67 28.71 -38.76
N GLU A 113 -12.02 27.94 -37.73
CA GLU A 113 -13.43 27.86 -37.30
C GLU A 113 -13.89 29.14 -36.60
N SER A 114 -15.12 29.58 -36.86
CA SER A 114 -15.66 30.85 -36.32
C SER A 114 -15.92 30.84 -34.81
N SER A 115 -15.79 29.69 -34.15
CA SER A 115 -15.79 29.57 -32.69
C SER A 115 -14.38 29.68 -32.07
N ALA A 116 -13.33 29.55 -32.88
CA ALA A 116 -11.96 29.56 -32.39
C ALA A 116 -11.59 30.98 -31.92
N ARG A 117 -11.10 31.06 -30.69
CA ARG A 117 -10.47 32.26 -30.13
C ARG A 117 -8.96 32.21 -30.21
N ILE A 118 -8.40 30.99 -30.30
CA ILE A 118 -6.97 30.72 -30.33
C ILE A 118 -6.65 29.82 -31.51
N LEU A 119 -5.60 30.16 -32.25
CA LEU A 119 -4.95 29.28 -33.22
C LEU A 119 -3.47 29.10 -32.84
N ILE A 120 -3.02 27.85 -32.76
CA ILE A 120 -1.66 27.48 -32.37
C ILE A 120 -0.91 26.91 -33.58
N ILE A 121 0.32 27.37 -33.82
CA ILE A 121 1.16 26.99 -34.97
C ILE A 121 2.59 26.75 -34.45
N ASN A 122 3.21 25.60 -34.76
CA ASN A 122 4.58 25.31 -34.33
C ASN A 122 5.65 25.77 -35.33
N ASP A 123 5.74 25.13 -36.50
CA ASP A 123 6.53 25.62 -37.64
C ASP A 123 5.61 26.28 -38.68
N THR A 124 6.13 27.30 -39.35
CA THR A 124 5.46 28.09 -40.38
C THR A 124 5.90 27.73 -41.79
N LYS A 125 7.05 27.06 -41.98
CA LYS A 125 7.65 26.77 -43.29
C LYS A 125 6.69 26.05 -44.25
N ARG A 126 5.89 25.10 -43.75
CA ARG A 126 4.91 24.34 -44.56
C ARG A 126 3.62 25.11 -44.87
N LEU A 127 3.37 26.26 -44.26
CA LEU A 127 2.21 27.09 -44.59
C LEU A 127 2.41 27.76 -45.95
N ASN A 128 1.38 27.78 -46.80
CA ASN A 128 1.44 28.45 -48.10
C ASN A 128 1.24 29.98 -47.94
N ASN A 129 1.57 30.76 -48.97
CA ASN A 129 1.45 32.23 -48.91
C ASN A 129 0.00 32.73 -48.78
N GLN A 130 -1.00 31.90 -49.09
CA GLN A 130 -2.42 32.24 -48.98
C GLN A 130 -2.95 32.11 -47.54
N THR A 131 -2.21 31.47 -46.61
CA THR A 131 -2.59 31.49 -45.19
C THR A 131 -2.35 32.85 -44.54
N ILE A 132 -1.41 33.66 -45.04
CA ILE A 132 -1.03 34.94 -44.41
C ILE A 132 -2.23 35.90 -44.28
N PRO A 133 -3.05 36.18 -45.32
CA PRO A 133 -4.25 37.00 -45.16
C PRO A 133 -5.28 36.41 -44.19
N VAL A 134 -5.38 35.08 -44.08
CA VAL A 134 -6.29 34.40 -43.15
C VAL A 134 -5.84 34.61 -41.70
N LEU A 135 -4.54 34.44 -41.43
CA LEU A 135 -3.95 34.65 -40.11
C LEU A 135 -3.98 36.13 -39.71
N LEU A 136 -3.69 37.06 -40.64
CA LEU A 136 -3.85 38.49 -40.44
C LEU A 136 -5.32 38.85 -40.13
N LYS A 137 -6.29 38.29 -40.86
CA LYS A 137 -7.71 38.55 -40.59
C LYS A 137 -8.09 38.09 -39.19
N PHE A 138 -7.77 36.84 -38.84
CA PHE A 138 -8.08 36.25 -37.53
C PHE A 138 -7.51 37.06 -36.35
N VAL A 139 -6.22 37.43 -36.38
CA VAL A 139 -5.65 38.24 -35.30
C VAL A 139 -6.22 39.67 -35.31
N SER A 140 -6.41 40.27 -36.50
CA SER A 140 -6.93 41.64 -36.61
C SER A 140 -8.33 41.81 -36.00
N THR A 141 -9.16 40.77 -36.02
CA THR A 141 -10.52 40.77 -35.45
C THR A 141 -10.61 40.25 -34.02
N GLY A 142 -9.49 40.04 -33.33
CA GLY A 142 -9.47 39.70 -31.90
C GLY A 142 -9.11 38.24 -31.57
N GLY A 143 -8.76 37.43 -32.55
CA GLY A 143 -8.17 36.11 -32.32
C GLY A 143 -6.76 36.22 -31.72
N THR A 144 -6.34 35.17 -31.01
CA THR A 144 -4.98 35.03 -30.47
C THR A 144 -4.20 33.98 -31.25
N LEU A 145 -3.07 34.38 -31.84
CA LEU A 145 -2.11 33.45 -32.46
C LEU A 145 -1.07 33.05 -31.42
N ILE A 146 -0.74 31.76 -31.32
CA ILE A 146 0.30 31.25 -30.42
C ILE A 146 1.35 30.49 -31.23
N PHE A 147 2.61 30.90 -31.06
CA PHE A 147 3.81 30.29 -31.62
C PHE A 147 4.67 29.74 -30.46
N PRO A 148 4.58 28.43 -30.13
CA PRO A 148 5.33 27.81 -29.02
C PRO A 148 6.85 27.76 -29.25
N ASN A 149 7.27 27.97 -30.50
CA ASN A 149 8.63 28.21 -30.96
C ASN A 149 8.57 29.27 -32.09
N ILE A 150 9.71 29.85 -32.49
CA ILE A 150 9.80 30.73 -33.66
C ILE A 150 10.88 30.26 -34.64
N GLY A 151 10.69 30.55 -35.93
CA GLY A 151 11.58 30.11 -37.01
C GLY A 151 12.24 31.27 -37.76
N GLU A 152 12.84 30.98 -38.91
CA GLU A 152 13.49 31.96 -39.79
C GLU A 152 12.58 32.40 -40.96
N ASP A 153 11.29 32.09 -40.91
CA ASP A 153 10.34 32.37 -41.99
C ASP A 153 10.10 33.88 -42.12
N GLN A 154 10.63 34.45 -43.21
CA GLN A 154 10.59 35.89 -43.49
C GLN A 154 9.17 36.47 -43.52
N ARG A 155 8.15 35.63 -43.80
CA ARG A 155 6.73 36.00 -43.86
C ARG A 155 6.14 36.22 -42.46
N PHE A 156 6.71 35.60 -41.44
CA PHE A 156 6.16 35.61 -40.07
C PHE A 156 6.84 36.61 -39.12
N LEU A 157 7.95 37.23 -39.53
CA LEU A 157 8.66 38.26 -38.77
C LEU A 157 7.75 39.41 -38.27
N PHE A 158 6.75 39.82 -39.06
CA PHE A 158 5.75 40.81 -38.67
C PHE A 158 4.88 40.34 -37.49
N PHE A 159 4.43 39.08 -37.52
CA PHE A 159 3.64 38.46 -36.45
C PHE A 159 4.46 38.29 -35.17
N TRP A 160 5.74 37.91 -35.28
CA TRP A 160 6.65 37.74 -34.15
C TRP A 160 7.19 39.06 -33.56
N GLY A 161 6.73 40.22 -34.05
CA GLY A 161 7.11 41.52 -33.51
C GLY A 161 8.51 42.00 -33.91
N MET A 162 9.12 41.37 -34.91
CA MET A 162 10.48 41.68 -35.34
C MET A 162 10.51 42.94 -36.23
N ARG A 163 11.70 43.48 -36.50
CA ARG A 163 11.87 44.59 -37.45
C ARG A 163 12.14 44.09 -38.87
N TYR A 164 11.87 44.94 -39.87
CA TYR A 164 12.14 44.63 -41.29
C TYR A 164 13.65 44.58 -41.61
N ASP A 165 14.48 45.29 -40.84
CA ASP A 165 15.95 45.33 -40.90
C ASP A 165 16.61 44.30 -39.96
N SER A 166 15.85 43.35 -39.42
CA SER A 166 16.36 42.29 -38.56
C SER A 166 17.35 41.39 -39.31
N ASP A 167 18.57 41.26 -38.79
CA ASP A 167 19.62 40.39 -39.34
C ASP A 167 19.43 38.91 -38.96
N LEU A 168 18.41 38.61 -38.14
CA LEU A 168 18.14 37.29 -37.54
C LEU A 168 19.29 36.77 -36.68
N SER A 169 20.10 37.68 -36.12
CA SER A 169 21.18 37.35 -35.19
C SER A 169 20.68 36.57 -33.97
N TYR A 170 21.36 35.46 -33.66
CA TYR A 170 21.06 34.64 -32.49
C TYR A 170 21.85 35.09 -31.26
N ASP A 171 21.18 35.13 -30.10
CA ASP A 171 21.85 35.01 -28.82
C ASP A 171 22.07 33.53 -28.50
N ILE A 172 23.30 33.19 -28.11
CA ILE A 172 23.77 31.85 -27.72
C ILE A 172 24.48 31.88 -26.36
N THR A 173 24.30 32.98 -25.62
CA THR A 173 24.96 33.32 -24.34
C THR A 173 23.97 33.38 -23.19
N SER A 174 22.77 33.94 -23.41
CA SER A 174 21.68 33.92 -22.45
C SER A 174 21.28 32.51 -21.99
N LYS A 175 21.01 32.38 -20.70
CA LYS A 175 20.65 31.13 -20.03
C LYS A 175 19.43 31.28 -19.11
N GLY A 176 18.70 30.18 -18.95
CA GLY A 176 17.61 30.05 -17.99
C GLY A 176 16.35 30.84 -18.35
N ILE A 177 15.32 30.65 -17.53
CA ILE A 177 14.05 31.36 -17.60
C ILE A 177 13.77 31.97 -16.23
N CYS A 178 13.73 33.30 -16.18
CA CYS A 178 13.24 34.09 -15.07
C CYS A 178 11.72 34.24 -15.19
N LEU A 179 10.98 33.64 -14.25
CA LEU A 179 9.52 33.70 -14.21
C LEU A 179 9.04 34.33 -12.90
N ASN A 180 8.25 35.40 -13.00
CA ASN A 180 7.45 35.86 -11.87
C ASN A 180 6.25 34.91 -11.71
N THR A 181 6.20 34.12 -10.63
CA THR A 181 5.16 33.08 -10.46
C THR A 181 3.76 33.62 -10.20
N ILE A 182 3.57 34.94 -10.03
CA ILE A 182 2.27 35.61 -10.18
C ILE A 182 1.62 35.20 -11.52
N SER A 183 2.43 34.96 -12.55
CA SER A 183 2.03 34.40 -13.86
C SER A 183 1.49 32.95 -13.83
N LEU A 184 1.55 32.27 -12.67
CA LEU A 184 1.02 30.94 -12.38
C LEU A 184 0.15 30.94 -11.10
N GLY A 185 -0.17 32.12 -10.54
CA GLY A 185 -0.88 32.28 -9.27
C GLY A 185 0.00 32.25 -8.00
N GLY A 186 1.30 31.99 -8.11
CA GLY A 186 2.27 32.10 -7.01
C GLY A 186 2.58 33.55 -6.59
N LYS A 187 3.42 33.72 -5.58
CA LYS A 187 3.79 35.03 -5.00
C LYS A 187 5.26 35.43 -5.15
N ARG A 188 6.13 34.58 -5.72
CA ARG A 188 7.59 34.81 -5.78
C ARG A 188 8.17 34.77 -7.19
N GLN A 189 9.36 35.32 -7.38
CA GLN A 189 10.14 35.07 -8.60
C GLN A 189 10.81 33.69 -8.49
N VAL A 190 10.86 32.93 -9.59
CA VAL A 190 11.60 31.67 -9.71
C VAL A 190 12.54 31.71 -10.89
N ASN A 191 13.70 31.07 -10.75
CA ASN A 191 14.70 30.91 -11.80
C ASN A 191 14.73 29.43 -12.18
N LEU A 192 14.44 29.15 -13.44
CA LEU A 192 14.33 27.79 -13.98
C LEU A 192 15.39 27.56 -15.05
N TYR A 193 15.75 26.30 -15.28
CA TYR A 193 16.64 25.89 -16.38
C TYR A 193 17.98 26.66 -16.41
N THR A 194 18.50 27.10 -15.26
CA THR A 194 19.57 28.12 -15.13
C THR A 194 20.88 27.80 -15.86
N ASP A 195 21.16 26.53 -16.13
CA ASP A 195 22.33 26.12 -16.92
C ASP A 195 22.06 25.92 -18.42
N THR A 196 20.79 25.85 -18.82
CA THR A 196 20.33 25.70 -20.20
C THR A 196 20.56 26.98 -20.97
N LYS A 197 21.29 26.90 -22.08
CA LYS A 197 21.37 27.98 -23.06
C LYS A 197 20.11 27.98 -23.92
N HIS A 198 19.64 29.16 -24.26
CA HIS A 198 18.64 29.33 -25.31
C HIS A 198 19.38 29.60 -26.62
N PHE A 199 18.98 28.93 -27.70
CA PHE A 199 19.20 29.44 -29.04
C PHE A 199 17.94 30.21 -29.42
N ALA A 200 18.07 31.52 -29.57
CA ALA A 200 16.95 32.44 -29.69
C ALA A 200 17.40 33.70 -30.43
N PHE A 201 16.50 34.44 -31.06
CA PHE A 201 16.89 35.70 -31.68
C PHE A 201 17.28 36.71 -30.60
N ALA A 202 18.41 37.39 -30.83
CA ALA A 202 18.90 38.42 -29.94
C ALA A 202 17.88 39.54 -29.80
N LYS A 203 17.84 40.18 -28.63
CA LYS A 203 16.95 41.31 -28.28
C LYS A 203 16.99 42.46 -29.31
N VAL A 204 18.08 42.56 -30.07
CA VAL A 204 18.29 43.54 -31.16
C VAL A 204 17.51 43.23 -32.45
N ASN A 205 16.74 42.13 -32.54
CA ASN A 205 15.89 41.83 -33.70
C ASN A 205 14.43 42.31 -33.54
N PHE A 206 13.98 42.46 -32.30
CA PHE A 206 12.61 42.82 -31.97
C PHE A 206 12.38 44.34 -32.01
N ARG A 207 11.10 44.74 -32.08
CA ARG A 207 10.71 46.14 -31.84
C ARG A 207 10.67 46.44 -30.33
N LYS A 208 10.60 47.73 -29.97
CA LYS A 208 10.65 48.22 -28.57
C LYS A 208 9.27 48.37 -27.91
N ASP A 209 8.19 48.23 -28.69
CA ASP A 209 6.78 48.38 -28.30
C ASP A 209 6.11 47.06 -27.85
N LEU A 210 6.84 45.93 -27.91
CA LEU A 210 6.29 44.62 -27.57
C LEU A 210 6.11 44.45 -26.06
N ASN A 211 5.03 43.78 -25.66
CA ASN A 211 4.83 43.36 -24.28
C ASN A 211 5.65 42.07 -24.03
N ILE A 212 6.44 42.01 -22.95
CA ILE A 212 7.40 40.91 -22.70
C ILE A 212 7.15 40.35 -21.30
N GLY A 213 6.44 39.21 -21.25
CA GLY A 213 5.99 38.60 -19.99
C GLY A 213 7.05 37.75 -19.28
N ILE A 214 8.04 37.23 -20.01
CA ILE A 214 9.06 36.30 -19.49
C ILE A 214 10.42 36.64 -20.10
N TRP A 215 11.47 36.57 -19.29
CA TRP A 215 12.85 36.90 -19.64
C TRP A 215 13.78 35.73 -19.36
N SER A 216 14.98 35.73 -19.95
CA SER A 216 16.04 34.78 -19.63
C SER A 216 16.45 34.86 -18.15
N ASP A 217 16.76 36.08 -17.69
CA ASP A 217 17.31 36.34 -16.36
C ASP A 217 16.74 37.59 -15.69
N ASN A 218 17.16 37.82 -14.44
CA ASN A 218 16.85 39.01 -13.65
C ASN A 218 17.47 40.32 -14.18
N GLN A 219 18.36 40.26 -15.18
CA GLN A 219 18.94 41.42 -15.84
C GLN A 219 18.19 41.77 -17.14
N MET A 220 17.14 41.01 -17.49
CA MET A 220 16.30 41.20 -18.67
C MET A 220 17.14 41.18 -19.97
N THR A 221 18.18 40.34 -20.02
CA THR A 221 19.12 40.26 -21.16
C THR A 221 18.41 39.93 -22.47
N MET A 222 17.53 38.93 -22.47
CA MET A 222 16.83 38.44 -23.65
C MET A 222 15.33 38.14 -23.36
N PRO A 223 14.40 38.55 -24.23
CA PRO A 223 12.99 38.20 -24.09
C PRO A 223 12.78 36.71 -24.41
N ILE A 224 12.01 36.01 -23.58
CA ILE A 224 11.63 34.59 -23.78
C ILE A 224 10.17 34.47 -24.24
N LEU A 225 9.25 35.25 -23.66
CA LEU A 225 7.85 35.30 -24.09
C LEU A 225 7.49 36.71 -24.57
N ILE A 226 7.09 36.80 -25.82
CA ILE A 226 6.83 38.04 -26.54
C ILE A 226 5.35 38.09 -26.93
N GLU A 227 4.68 39.19 -26.58
CA GLU A 227 3.30 39.49 -26.97
C GLU A 227 3.27 40.74 -27.88
N ASN A 228 2.84 40.53 -29.11
CA ASN A 228 2.72 41.53 -30.17
C ASN A 228 1.24 41.76 -30.48
N ASN A 229 0.72 42.96 -30.19
CA ASN A 229 -0.69 43.29 -30.42
C ASN A 229 -0.91 43.69 -31.89
N ILE A 230 -1.86 43.06 -32.58
CA ILE A 230 -2.15 43.29 -34.01
C ILE A 230 -3.66 43.49 -34.20
N GLY A 231 -4.06 44.69 -34.60
CA GLY A 231 -5.47 45.06 -34.70
C GLY A 231 -6.17 44.95 -33.33
N MET A 232 -7.21 44.12 -33.25
CA MET A 232 -7.97 43.88 -32.01
C MET A 232 -7.42 42.72 -31.17
N GLY A 233 -6.57 41.86 -31.74
CA GLY A 233 -6.03 40.65 -31.14
C GLY A 233 -4.54 40.72 -30.83
N LYS A 234 -3.93 39.56 -30.52
CA LYS A 234 -2.55 39.46 -30.04
C LYS A 234 -1.85 38.20 -30.59
N VAL A 235 -0.54 38.30 -30.78
CA VAL A 235 0.34 37.18 -31.15
C VAL A 235 1.30 36.91 -29.99
N ILE A 236 1.33 35.67 -29.51
CA ILE A 236 2.17 35.22 -28.39
C ILE A 236 3.24 34.28 -28.94
N CYS A 237 4.51 34.60 -28.72
CA CYS A 237 5.64 33.91 -29.33
C CYS A 237 6.66 33.52 -28.25
N CYS A 238 7.16 32.28 -28.27
CA CYS A 238 8.32 31.92 -27.46
C CYS A 238 9.63 32.03 -28.26
N ASN A 239 10.47 32.98 -27.87
CA ASN A 239 11.81 33.20 -28.42
C ASN A 239 12.82 32.28 -27.70
N SER A 240 12.73 30.97 -27.96
CA SER A 240 13.54 29.98 -27.26
C SER A 240 13.50 28.60 -27.95
N SER A 241 14.66 28.06 -28.29
CA SER A 241 14.83 26.66 -28.71
C SER A 241 14.57 25.61 -27.61
N LYS A 242 14.38 26.02 -26.35
CA LYS A 242 14.07 25.09 -25.24
C LYS A 242 12.64 24.56 -25.43
N MET A 243 12.51 23.29 -25.77
CA MET A 243 11.23 22.58 -25.80
C MET A 243 10.56 22.61 -24.43
N PHE A 244 9.28 22.95 -24.37
CA PHE A 244 8.48 22.82 -23.15
C PHE A 244 7.99 21.39 -22.96
N GLU A 245 8.11 20.89 -21.74
CA GLU A 245 7.82 19.51 -21.34
C GLU A 245 6.49 19.44 -20.57
N LYS A 246 6.10 18.23 -20.14
CA LYS A 246 4.94 17.98 -19.28
C LYS A 246 4.88 18.87 -18.04
N ARG A 247 6.05 19.16 -17.42
CA ARG A 247 6.16 20.06 -16.26
C ARG A 247 5.83 21.52 -16.57
N ASP A 248 5.98 21.93 -17.83
CA ASP A 248 5.71 23.29 -18.31
C ASP A 248 4.26 23.47 -18.81
N ARG A 249 3.39 22.45 -18.74
CA ARG A 249 1.99 22.56 -19.19
C ARG A 249 1.23 23.71 -18.55
N GLY A 250 1.50 24.07 -17.30
CA GLY A 250 0.92 25.24 -16.66
C GLY A 250 1.37 26.55 -17.30
N LEU A 251 2.65 26.64 -17.69
CA LEU A 251 3.19 27.77 -18.45
C LEU A 251 2.56 27.86 -19.85
N LEU A 252 2.44 26.74 -20.58
CA LEU A 252 1.72 26.68 -21.86
C LEU A 252 0.25 27.09 -21.71
N PHE A 253 -0.40 26.71 -20.61
CA PHE A 253 -1.77 27.12 -20.32
C PHE A 253 -1.89 28.63 -20.04
N THR A 254 -0.86 29.31 -19.51
CA THR A 254 -0.86 30.78 -19.44
C THR A 254 -1.03 31.43 -20.81
N PHE A 255 -0.44 30.84 -21.86
CA PHE A 255 -0.55 31.35 -23.24
C PHE A 255 -1.98 31.17 -23.76
N LEU A 256 -2.65 30.06 -23.40
CA LEU A 256 -4.08 29.89 -23.67
C LEU A 256 -4.92 30.94 -22.92
N LEU A 257 -4.70 31.12 -21.62
CA LEU A 257 -5.49 32.06 -20.81
C LEU A 257 -5.45 33.49 -21.39
N ARG A 258 -4.31 33.96 -21.92
CA ARG A 258 -4.20 35.26 -22.63
C ARG A 258 -5.16 35.42 -23.82
N GLY A 259 -5.66 34.34 -24.44
CA GLY A 259 -6.72 34.37 -25.47
C GLY A 259 -8.11 33.94 -24.98
N LEU A 260 -8.22 33.47 -23.73
CA LEU A 260 -9.45 32.98 -23.11
C LEU A 260 -10.01 33.91 -22.02
N SER A 261 -9.71 35.21 -22.10
CA SER A 261 -10.34 36.24 -21.26
C SER A 261 -11.87 36.11 -21.27
N GLY A 262 -12.48 35.97 -20.09
CA GLY A 262 -13.91 35.76 -19.88
C GLY A 262 -14.42 34.31 -19.96
N ILE A 263 -13.54 33.31 -20.12
CA ILE A 263 -13.93 31.89 -20.26
C ILE A 263 -13.69 31.11 -18.95
N PRO A 264 -14.75 30.54 -18.34
CA PRO A 264 -14.59 29.60 -17.22
C PRO A 264 -14.02 28.25 -17.63
N TYR A 265 -13.27 27.62 -16.73
CA TYR A 265 -12.83 26.23 -16.81
C TYR A 265 -12.93 25.55 -15.42
N PRO A 266 -13.38 24.28 -15.35
CA PRO A 266 -13.57 23.57 -14.09
C PRO A 266 -12.25 23.02 -13.53
N LEU A 267 -12.15 22.96 -12.19
CA LEU A 267 -10.99 22.49 -11.44
C LEU A 267 -11.41 21.41 -10.43
N ALA A 268 -10.63 20.33 -10.29
CA ALA A 268 -10.90 19.29 -9.30
C ALA A 268 -10.74 19.80 -7.85
N ASN A 269 -9.80 20.74 -7.64
CA ASN A 269 -9.59 21.44 -6.36
C ASN A 269 -9.34 20.49 -5.17
N THR A 270 -8.44 19.52 -5.38
CA THR A 270 -8.02 18.53 -4.37
C THR A 270 -6.53 18.68 -4.05
N SER A 271 -6.22 19.11 -2.83
CA SER A 271 -4.86 19.00 -2.28
C SER A 271 -4.74 17.74 -1.43
N THR A 272 -3.62 17.02 -1.51
CA THR A 272 -3.34 15.83 -0.69
C THR A 272 -1.91 15.85 -0.20
N VAL A 273 -1.73 15.78 1.12
CA VAL A 273 -0.41 15.58 1.74
C VAL A 273 -0.28 14.12 2.15
N PHE A 274 0.75 13.49 1.60
CA PHE A 274 1.15 12.12 1.91
C PHE A 274 2.24 12.13 2.97
N LEU A 275 2.15 11.18 3.90
CA LEU A 275 3.26 10.82 4.79
C LEU A 275 3.93 9.59 4.15
N ASP A 276 4.99 9.87 3.38
CA ASP A 276 5.81 8.89 2.66
C ASP A 276 6.54 8.02 3.69
N ASP A 277 6.45 6.70 3.54
CA ASP A 277 7.05 5.71 4.44
C ASP A 277 6.83 6.05 5.93
N PHE A 278 5.55 6.12 6.30
CA PHE A 278 5.07 6.39 7.66
C PHE A 278 3.64 5.86 7.85
N PRO A 279 3.34 5.15 8.95
CA PRO A 279 4.29 4.63 9.93
C PRO A 279 5.14 3.51 9.33
N SER A 280 6.40 3.46 9.73
CA SER A 280 7.43 2.55 9.21
C SER A 280 8.23 1.94 10.37
N PRO A 281 9.13 0.97 10.15
CA PRO A 281 10.09 0.56 11.18
C PRO A 281 10.94 1.73 11.66
N LEU A 282 11.34 1.72 12.93
CA LEU A 282 12.13 2.80 13.53
C LEU A 282 13.32 2.25 14.31
N TYR A 283 14.33 3.09 14.50
CA TYR A 283 15.60 2.71 15.10
C TYR A 283 16.01 3.63 16.25
N ASP A 284 16.63 3.07 17.28
CA ASP A 284 17.19 3.81 18.42
C ASP A 284 18.60 4.41 18.09
N SER A 285 18.81 4.81 16.83
CA SER A 285 20.04 5.49 16.38
C SER A 285 19.92 7.02 16.51
N LYS A 286 21.03 7.74 16.77
CA LYS A 286 21.06 9.21 16.85
C LYS A 286 21.83 9.81 15.67
N GLN A 287 21.11 10.43 14.74
CA GLN A 287 21.66 11.01 13.51
C GLN A 287 21.53 12.54 13.47
N GLU A 288 22.37 13.21 12.70
CA GLU A 288 22.27 14.67 12.51
C GLU A 288 21.15 15.04 11.54
N PRO A 289 20.49 16.21 11.70
CA PRO A 289 20.72 17.27 12.69
C PRO A 289 20.10 17.01 14.08
N ILE A 290 19.23 16.00 14.20
CA ILE A 290 18.43 15.71 15.40
C ILE A 290 19.30 15.38 16.63
N ARG A 291 20.44 14.72 16.44
CA ARG A 291 21.43 14.46 17.49
C ARG A 291 21.94 15.77 18.10
N SER A 292 22.34 16.75 17.29
CA SER A 292 22.78 18.05 17.79
C SER A 292 21.64 18.99 18.18
N GLU A 293 20.42 18.79 17.69
CA GLU A 293 19.25 19.64 17.98
C GLU A 293 18.51 19.25 19.28
N TYR A 294 18.24 17.96 19.46
CA TYR A 294 17.46 17.44 20.59
C TYR A 294 18.16 16.33 21.39
N ASN A 295 19.28 15.77 20.89
CA ASN A 295 19.91 14.57 21.43
C ASN A 295 18.92 13.39 21.59
N LEU A 296 17.97 13.28 20.66
CA LEU A 296 17.03 12.15 20.57
C LEU A 296 17.52 11.12 19.55
N THR A 297 17.02 9.89 19.68
CA THR A 297 17.07 8.89 18.60
C THR A 297 16.06 9.20 17.50
N MET A 298 16.19 8.55 16.34
CA MET A 298 15.22 8.59 15.25
C MET A 298 13.82 8.13 15.72
N ASN A 299 13.71 6.97 16.37
CA ASN A 299 12.50 6.49 17.03
C ASN A 299 11.86 7.57 17.92
N GLU A 300 12.62 8.10 18.89
CA GLU A 300 12.14 9.15 19.79
C GLU A 300 11.76 10.45 19.08
N PHE A 301 12.51 10.88 18.07
CA PHE A 301 12.20 12.08 17.31
C PHE A 301 10.86 11.93 16.59
N VAL A 302 10.63 10.79 15.93
CA VAL A 302 9.38 10.54 15.22
C VAL A 302 8.19 10.60 16.16
N TYR A 303 8.21 9.87 17.29
CA TYR A 303 7.04 9.83 18.19
C TYR A 303 6.94 11.00 19.20
N LYS A 304 8.05 11.65 19.59
CA LYS A 304 8.06 12.79 20.56
C LYS A 304 8.07 14.18 19.91
N LYS A 305 8.46 14.30 18.63
CA LYS A 305 8.60 15.59 17.93
C LYS A 305 7.84 15.62 16.61
N TRP A 306 8.27 14.83 15.62
CA TRP A 306 7.77 14.92 14.25
C TRP A 306 6.26 14.67 14.18
N TRP A 307 5.76 13.52 14.65
CA TRP A 307 4.34 13.21 14.58
C TRP A 307 3.45 14.18 15.38
N PRO A 308 3.78 14.54 16.64
CA PRO A 308 3.08 15.62 17.35
C PRO A 308 3.14 17.00 16.68
N ASP A 309 4.10 17.26 15.80
CA ASP A 309 4.20 18.48 15.01
C ASP A 309 3.41 18.40 13.69
N MET A 310 3.42 17.26 13.01
CA MET A 310 2.56 17.01 11.84
C MET A 310 1.07 17.08 12.20
N LYS A 311 0.68 16.63 13.40
CA LYS A 311 -0.70 16.81 13.89
C LYS A 311 -1.09 18.27 14.13
N LYS A 312 -0.15 19.16 14.48
CA LYS A 312 -0.42 20.61 14.58
C LYS A 312 -0.62 21.23 13.21
N ILE A 313 0.15 20.82 12.21
CA ILE A 313 -0.01 21.25 10.82
C ILE A 313 -1.38 20.78 10.29
N ALA A 314 -1.77 19.53 10.55
CA ALA A 314 -3.10 19.03 10.21
C ALA A 314 -4.22 19.86 10.84
N GLN A 315 -4.11 20.17 12.13
CA GLN A 315 -5.10 21.00 12.86
C GLN A 315 -5.11 22.46 12.38
N LYS A 316 -3.96 23.02 11.97
CA LYS A 316 -3.82 24.42 11.50
C LYS A 316 -4.43 24.64 10.11
N TYR A 317 -4.30 23.67 9.20
CA TYR A 317 -4.73 23.81 7.80
C TYR A 317 -5.90 22.89 7.39
N ASN A 318 -6.48 22.14 8.33
CA ASN A 318 -7.51 21.11 8.09
C ASN A 318 -7.02 19.98 7.16
N ILE A 319 -5.79 19.48 7.37
CA ILE A 319 -5.21 18.41 6.53
C ILE A 319 -5.60 17.04 7.05
N LYS A 320 -6.28 16.24 6.22
CA LYS A 320 -6.26 14.78 6.36
C LYS A 320 -5.06 14.21 5.60
N TYR A 321 -4.14 13.56 6.30
CA TYR A 321 -3.01 12.87 5.67
C TYR A 321 -3.42 11.54 5.02
N THR A 322 -2.66 11.12 4.01
CA THR A 322 -2.60 9.74 3.54
C THR A 322 -1.24 9.16 3.91
N ALA A 323 -1.20 8.18 4.79
CA ALA A 323 0.03 7.69 5.40
C ALA A 323 0.41 6.30 4.84
N LEU A 324 1.61 6.18 4.30
CA LEU A 324 2.02 5.06 3.46
C LEU A 324 2.88 4.09 4.26
N LEU A 325 2.31 2.95 4.61
CA LEU A 325 2.94 1.98 5.51
C LEU A 325 3.84 1.01 4.73
N ALA A 326 5.13 0.94 5.11
CA ALA A 326 6.02 -0.19 4.82
C ALA A 326 6.24 -1.00 6.11
N PHE A 327 6.34 -2.34 6.02
CA PHE A 327 6.46 -3.19 7.20
C PHE A 327 7.91 -3.52 7.62
N ASP A 328 8.86 -3.52 6.70
CA ASP A 328 10.25 -3.90 6.97
C ASP A 328 11.22 -3.16 6.00
N TYR A 329 12.50 -3.05 6.34
CA TYR A 329 13.55 -2.54 5.43
C TYR A 329 14.60 -3.62 5.10
N ASP A 330 14.53 -4.82 5.69
CA ASP A 330 15.39 -5.92 5.26
C ASP A 330 15.04 -6.35 3.82
N ASP A 331 16.07 -6.64 3.02
CA ASP A 331 15.97 -6.98 1.59
C ASP A 331 15.52 -8.45 1.38
N ILE A 332 14.41 -8.81 2.02
CA ILE A 332 13.81 -10.15 2.01
C ILE A 332 12.85 -10.23 0.82
N ARG A 333 13.35 -10.77 -0.29
CA ARG A 333 12.61 -10.94 -1.55
C ARG A 333 12.00 -12.32 -1.74
N HIS A 334 12.16 -13.20 -0.74
CA HIS A 334 11.75 -14.60 -0.78
C HIS A 334 11.15 -15.03 0.57
N ALA A 335 10.20 -15.96 0.54
CA ALA A 335 9.66 -16.55 1.76
C ALA A 335 10.75 -17.28 2.61
N PRO A 336 10.69 -17.24 3.96
CA PRO A 336 9.62 -16.70 4.80
C PRO A 336 9.75 -15.19 5.10
N PHE A 337 8.71 -14.43 4.76
CA PHE A 337 8.64 -12.99 4.96
C PHE A 337 8.62 -12.60 6.46
N SER A 338 9.64 -11.85 6.86
CA SER A 338 9.84 -11.33 8.23
C SER A 338 9.03 -10.06 8.48
N PHE A 339 8.68 -9.81 9.74
CA PHE A 339 8.09 -8.54 10.20
C PHE A 339 8.78 -8.09 11.50
N LYS A 340 10.09 -8.39 11.62
CA LYS A 340 10.89 -8.19 12.83
C LYS A 340 11.14 -6.70 13.06
N GLN A 341 11.38 -5.92 12.01
CA GLN A 341 11.70 -4.50 12.16
C GLN A 341 10.47 -3.66 12.57
N TRP A 342 9.28 -3.98 12.06
CA TRP A 342 8.01 -3.37 12.48
C TRP A 342 7.81 -3.33 14.01
N ASP A 343 8.24 -4.40 14.67
CA ASP A 343 8.13 -4.57 16.11
C ASP A 343 9.44 -4.30 16.85
N PHE A 344 10.51 -3.82 16.20
CA PHE A 344 11.81 -3.58 16.84
C PHE A 344 11.75 -2.37 17.78
N ALA A 345 11.56 -1.16 17.25
CA ALA A 345 11.49 0.05 18.05
C ALA A 345 10.33 0.01 19.06
N LYS A 346 10.65 0.32 20.32
CA LYS A 346 9.65 0.48 21.37
C LYS A 346 9.61 1.93 21.84
N MET A 347 8.42 2.53 21.82
CA MET A 347 8.17 3.81 22.47
C MET A 347 7.86 3.59 23.96
N GLU A 348 8.24 4.54 24.79
CA GLU A 348 7.86 4.60 26.19
C GLU A 348 6.55 5.39 26.33
N GLY A 349 5.46 4.68 26.68
CA GLY A 349 4.16 5.29 26.95
C GLY A 349 4.15 6.10 28.25
N LYS A 350 3.13 6.95 28.44
CA LYS A 350 2.90 7.78 29.64
C LYS A 350 2.73 6.98 30.96
N ASP A 351 2.70 5.66 30.86
CA ASP A 351 2.51 4.65 31.90
C ASP A 351 3.75 3.76 32.11
N ASN A 352 4.91 4.16 31.56
CA ASN A 352 6.14 3.38 31.50
C ASN A 352 5.89 1.94 30.94
N THR A 353 5.05 1.83 29.90
CA THR A 353 4.91 0.62 29.09
C THR A 353 5.62 0.79 27.75
N LYS A 354 6.56 -0.12 27.45
CA LYS A 354 7.22 -0.21 26.14
C LYS A 354 6.25 -0.78 25.10
N ARG A 355 5.76 0.04 24.17
CA ARG A 355 4.82 -0.34 23.08
C ARG A 355 5.57 -0.28 21.75
N GLY A 356 5.27 -1.15 20.78
CA GLY A 356 5.90 -1.05 19.45
C GLY A 356 5.58 0.31 18.83
N THR A 357 6.59 1.08 18.43
CA THR A 357 6.39 2.49 18.03
C THR A 357 5.52 2.59 16.78
N SER A 358 5.88 1.86 15.72
CA SER A 358 5.19 1.86 14.43
C SER A 358 3.72 1.46 14.55
N ASN A 359 3.46 0.38 15.30
CA ASN A 359 2.10 -0.08 15.62
C ASN A 359 1.29 0.97 16.43
N PHE A 360 1.92 1.64 17.42
CA PHE A 360 1.25 2.75 18.13
C PHE A 360 0.94 3.94 17.20
N LEU A 361 1.90 4.36 16.36
CA LEU A 361 1.73 5.47 15.44
C LEU A 361 0.59 5.19 14.45
N THR A 362 0.46 3.95 13.98
CA THR A 362 -0.66 3.53 13.10
C THR A 362 -2.02 3.71 13.79
N HIS A 363 -2.14 3.25 15.05
CA HIS A 363 -3.37 3.41 15.82
C HIS A 363 -3.68 4.87 16.18
N ASP A 364 -2.66 5.68 16.49
CA ASP A 364 -2.83 7.11 16.80
C ASP A 364 -3.20 7.91 15.54
N LEU A 365 -2.70 7.51 14.36
CA LEU A 365 -3.04 8.09 13.06
C LEU A 365 -4.48 7.77 12.62
N LEU A 366 -4.88 6.50 12.69
CA LEU A 366 -6.25 6.06 12.38
C LEU A 366 -7.27 6.74 13.31
N LYS A 367 -6.93 6.94 14.58
CA LYS A 367 -7.79 7.60 15.57
C LYS A 367 -8.02 9.08 15.26
N GLU A 368 -7.09 9.76 14.60
CA GLU A 368 -7.20 11.17 14.18
C GLU A 368 -7.84 11.30 12.79
N ASN A 369 -8.44 10.22 12.26
CA ASN A 369 -9.22 10.17 11.01
C ASN A 369 -8.42 10.52 9.74
N HIS A 370 -7.19 10.01 9.67
CA HIS A 370 -6.33 10.01 8.47
C HIS A 370 -6.43 8.68 7.71
N GLU A 371 -6.07 8.66 6.43
CA GLU A 371 -6.00 7.42 5.63
C GLU A 371 -4.70 6.67 5.89
N LEU A 372 -4.78 5.33 5.94
CA LEU A 372 -3.64 4.42 5.88
C LEU A 372 -3.59 3.76 4.49
N GLY A 373 -2.63 4.17 3.68
CA GLY A 373 -2.28 3.57 2.40
C GLY A 373 -1.10 2.61 2.54
N PHE A 374 -0.65 2.07 1.41
CA PHE A 374 0.35 1.02 1.36
C PHE A 374 1.61 1.47 0.60
N HIS A 375 2.79 1.22 1.16
CA HIS A 375 4.06 1.44 0.47
C HIS A 375 4.65 0.14 -0.05
N GLY A 376 4.70 -0.90 0.78
CA GLY A 376 5.22 -2.21 0.39
C GLY A 376 5.24 -3.19 1.55
N TYR A 377 5.52 -4.46 1.26
CA TYR A 377 5.92 -5.42 2.29
C TYR A 377 7.21 -4.90 2.96
N ASN A 378 8.24 -4.68 2.14
CA ASN A 378 9.45 -3.97 2.48
C ASN A 378 9.70 -2.80 1.50
N HIS A 379 10.80 -2.08 1.68
CA HIS A 379 11.19 -0.95 0.82
C HIS A 379 11.92 -1.39 -0.48
N VAL A 380 11.63 -2.59 -1.01
CA VAL A 380 12.18 -3.09 -2.28
C VAL A 380 11.18 -2.77 -3.41
N SER A 381 11.66 -2.25 -4.52
CA SER A 381 10.80 -1.85 -5.64
C SER A 381 10.18 -3.08 -6.31
N LEU A 382 8.91 -3.02 -6.73
CA LEU A 382 8.25 -4.12 -7.42
C LEU A 382 8.64 -4.11 -8.91
N LEU A 383 9.88 -4.49 -9.19
CA LEU A 383 10.45 -4.64 -10.53
C LEU A 383 10.75 -6.11 -10.81
N LYS A 384 10.59 -6.54 -12.07
CA LYS A 384 10.91 -7.91 -12.52
C LYS A 384 12.39 -8.28 -12.36
N GLU A 385 13.29 -7.29 -12.41
CA GLU A 385 14.71 -7.48 -12.15
C GLU A 385 15.04 -7.61 -10.65
N GLU A 386 14.23 -7.00 -9.77
CA GLU A 386 14.39 -7.08 -8.32
C GLU A 386 13.77 -8.38 -7.77
N TRP A 387 12.58 -8.77 -8.24
CA TRP A 387 11.79 -9.92 -7.81
C TRP A 387 11.71 -10.99 -8.90
N LYS A 388 12.64 -11.94 -8.84
CA LYS A 388 12.86 -12.98 -9.86
C LYS A 388 11.72 -13.99 -10.01
N ASP A 389 10.91 -14.16 -8.96
CA ASP A 389 9.75 -15.05 -8.91
C ASP A 389 8.50 -14.19 -8.63
N PRO A 390 7.44 -14.25 -9.47
CA PRO A 390 6.22 -13.48 -9.23
C PRO A 390 5.48 -13.92 -7.97
N GLU A 391 5.58 -15.20 -7.58
CA GLU A 391 4.91 -15.72 -6.39
C GLU A 391 5.44 -15.09 -5.11
N ASP A 392 6.71 -14.69 -5.05
CA ASP A 392 7.23 -14.00 -3.86
C ASP A 392 6.66 -12.58 -3.70
N ILE A 393 6.33 -11.87 -4.79
CA ILE A 393 5.55 -10.62 -4.69
C ILE A 393 4.17 -10.96 -4.11
N PHE A 394 3.46 -11.91 -4.70
CA PHE A 394 2.11 -12.31 -4.27
C PHE A 394 2.07 -12.76 -2.80
N PHE A 395 2.98 -13.65 -2.38
CA PHE A 395 3.08 -14.15 -1.02
C PHE A 395 3.54 -13.09 -0.02
N SER A 396 4.44 -12.17 -0.38
CA SER A 396 4.79 -11.03 0.50
C SER A 396 3.56 -10.15 0.76
N LEU A 397 2.69 -9.97 -0.25
CA LEU A 397 1.43 -9.25 -0.14
C LEU A 397 0.37 -10.02 0.67
N LYS A 398 0.32 -11.36 0.59
CA LYS A 398 -0.54 -12.17 1.51
C LYS A 398 -0.04 -12.13 2.95
N ALA A 399 1.26 -12.22 3.17
CA ALA A 399 1.89 -12.10 4.49
C ALA A 399 1.63 -10.71 5.10
N THR A 400 1.72 -9.67 4.29
CA THR A 400 1.35 -8.28 4.61
C THR A 400 -0.12 -8.17 5.01
N LYS A 401 -1.06 -8.71 4.22
CA LYS A 401 -2.48 -8.77 4.59
C LYS A 401 -2.70 -9.47 5.94
N LYS A 402 -1.98 -10.56 6.21
CA LYS A 402 -2.02 -11.27 7.50
C LYS A 402 -1.51 -10.40 8.65
N LYS A 403 -0.40 -9.66 8.48
CA LYS A 403 0.13 -8.72 9.50
C LYS A 403 -0.83 -7.56 9.76
N TRP A 404 -1.44 -7.00 8.71
CA TRP A 404 -2.45 -5.92 8.79
C TRP A 404 -3.65 -6.33 9.65
N LEU A 405 -4.20 -7.52 9.42
CA LEU A 405 -5.28 -8.09 10.23
C LEU A 405 -4.87 -8.41 11.67
N VAL A 406 -3.67 -8.99 11.88
CA VAL A 406 -3.14 -9.30 13.22
C VAL A 406 -2.90 -8.04 14.06
N ASN A 407 -2.59 -6.91 13.42
CA ASN A 407 -2.39 -5.63 14.09
C ASN A 407 -3.69 -4.82 14.29
N ASP A 408 -4.87 -5.29 13.84
CA ASP A 408 -6.17 -4.59 13.96
C ASP A 408 -6.23 -3.21 13.25
N PHE A 409 -5.59 -3.08 12.08
CA PHE A 409 -5.53 -1.83 11.30
C PHE A 409 -6.81 -1.48 10.53
N GLY A 410 -7.87 -2.29 10.63
CA GLY A 410 -9.14 -2.06 9.94
C GLY A 410 -9.13 -2.49 8.46
N ASP A 411 -9.85 -1.73 7.62
CA ASP A 411 -9.97 -1.96 6.16
C ASP A 411 -8.60 -2.14 5.49
N PHE A 412 -8.54 -2.97 4.45
CA PHE A 412 -7.35 -3.04 3.60
C PHE A 412 -7.13 -1.75 2.80
N PRO A 413 -5.88 -1.42 2.46
CA PRO A 413 -5.55 -0.16 1.77
C PRO A 413 -6.15 -0.13 0.36
N VAL A 414 -6.60 1.05 -0.04
CA VAL A 414 -7.08 1.36 -1.41
C VAL A 414 -6.07 2.16 -2.24
N THR A 415 -5.05 2.73 -1.58
CA THR A 415 -4.03 3.60 -2.15
C THR A 415 -2.65 2.95 -2.03
N TYR A 416 -1.88 2.94 -3.10
CA TYR A 416 -0.50 2.42 -3.12
C TYR A 416 0.51 3.42 -3.69
N VAL A 417 1.73 3.35 -3.18
CA VAL A 417 2.89 4.11 -3.67
C VAL A 417 4.10 3.17 -3.77
N PRO A 418 4.74 3.03 -4.95
CA PRO A 418 5.86 2.12 -5.11
C PRO A 418 7.10 2.50 -4.27
N PRO A 419 7.79 1.53 -3.64
CA PRO A 419 9.06 1.76 -2.95
C PRO A 419 10.10 2.37 -3.88
N SER A 420 10.88 3.33 -3.37
CA SER A 420 11.82 4.15 -4.15
C SER A 420 11.20 4.90 -5.35
N ASN A 421 9.86 4.92 -5.48
CA ASN A 421 9.05 5.36 -6.62
C ASN A 421 9.07 4.44 -7.86
N TYR A 422 9.81 3.33 -7.86
CA TYR A 422 9.99 2.48 -9.04
C TYR A 422 9.02 1.29 -9.10
N ILE A 423 8.42 1.07 -10.27
CA ILE A 423 7.57 -0.09 -10.57
C ILE A 423 7.38 -0.26 -12.09
N ASP A 424 7.30 -1.51 -12.54
CA ASP A 424 7.07 -1.89 -13.94
C ASP A 424 5.67 -2.53 -14.12
N PRO A 425 5.22 -2.83 -15.35
CA PRO A 425 3.89 -3.42 -15.60
C PRO A 425 3.69 -4.80 -14.93
N TYR A 426 4.77 -5.55 -14.70
CA TYR A 426 4.76 -6.85 -14.04
C TYR A 426 4.50 -6.68 -12.53
N GLY A 427 5.18 -5.73 -11.89
CA GLY A 427 4.91 -5.34 -10.50
C GLY A 427 3.49 -4.81 -10.30
N ILE A 428 2.91 -4.08 -11.27
CA ILE A 428 1.51 -3.62 -11.21
C ILE A 428 0.52 -4.80 -11.24
N SER A 429 0.77 -5.81 -12.10
CA SER A 429 -0.07 -7.01 -12.16
C SER A 429 -0.05 -7.79 -10.84
N GLU A 430 1.15 -8.09 -10.33
CA GLU A 430 1.32 -8.85 -9.08
C GLU A 430 0.81 -8.09 -7.85
N LEU A 431 0.95 -6.76 -7.84
CA LEU A 431 0.35 -5.90 -6.83
C LEU A 431 -1.19 -6.04 -6.81
N LYS A 432 -1.85 -6.12 -7.97
CA LYS A 432 -3.30 -6.32 -8.06
C LYS A 432 -3.70 -7.75 -7.66
N ARG A 433 -2.93 -8.77 -8.06
CA ARG A 433 -3.13 -10.19 -7.71
C ARG A 433 -2.97 -10.43 -6.19
N GLY A 434 -1.96 -9.83 -5.58
CA GLY A 434 -1.72 -9.86 -4.14
C GLY A 434 -2.72 -9.02 -3.33
N MET A 435 -2.82 -7.72 -3.66
CA MET A 435 -3.49 -6.66 -2.90
C MET A 435 -4.68 -6.02 -3.68
N SER A 436 -5.58 -6.86 -4.18
CA SER A 436 -6.75 -6.49 -5.01
C SER A 436 -7.69 -5.38 -4.48
N SER A 437 -7.59 -4.97 -3.21
CA SER A 437 -8.30 -3.82 -2.64
C SER A 437 -7.82 -2.47 -3.20
N LEU A 438 -6.63 -2.42 -3.79
CA LEU A 438 -6.04 -1.22 -4.36
C LEU A 438 -6.84 -0.73 -5.57
N LYS A 439 -7.04 0.60 -5.61
CA LYS A 439 -7.80 1.35 -6.61
C LYS A 439 -7.03 2.59 -7.09
N TYR A 440 -6.18 3.17 -6.25
CA TYR A 440 -5.48 4.43 -6.52
C TYR A 440 -3.96 4.22 -6.48
N PHE A 441 -3.27 4.77 -7.47
CA PHE A 441 -1.84 4.55 -7.70
C PHE A 441 -1.09 5.89 -7.69
N SER A 442 -0.17 6.08 -6.74
CA SER A 442 0.41 7.40 -6.44
C SER A 442 1.94 7.43 -6.62
N SER A 443 2.41 6.99 -7.80
CA SER A 443 3.81 7.08 -8.24
C SER A 443 4.19 8.52 -8.65
N LEU A 444 4.86 8.78 -9.79
CA LEU A 444 5.35 10.13 -10.16
C LEU A 444 4.64 10.73 -11.38
N TYR A 445 4.30 12.04 -11.30
CA TYR A 445 3.69 12.78 -12.42
C TYR A 445 4.71 13.05 -13.56
N LEU A 446 6.00 13.10 -13.20
CA LEU A 446 7.16 13.32 -14.07
C LEU A 446 8.15 12.15 -13.92
N GLY A 447 9.00 11.89 -14.91
CA GLY A 447 9.91 10.73 -14.95
C GLY A 447 9.62 9.83 -16.16
N ASP A 448 10.24 8.66 -16.25
CA ASP A 448 9.98 7.68 -17.33
C ASP A 448 8.77 6.79 -17.00
N LYS A 449 7.88 6.54 -17.98
CA LYS A 449 6.66 5.73 -17.83
C LYS A 449 6.93 4.26 -17.50
N LYS A 450 8.07 3.70 -17.92
CA LYS A 450 8.49 2.31 -17.65
C LYS A 450 9.06 2.16 -16.24
N GLU A 451 9.61 3.24 -15.69
CA GLU A 451 10.15 3.32 -14.33
C GLU A 451 9.06 3.67 -13.28
N GLY A 452 7.80 3.83 -13.69
CA GLY A 452 6.69 4.23 -12.81
C GLY A 452 6.39 5.73 -12.79
N GLY A 453 7.16 6.55 -13.52
CA GLY A 453 6.89 7.96 -13.77
C GLY A 453 5.92 8.23 -14.92
N ASP A 454 5.95 9.46 -15.45
CA ASP A 454 5.06 10.00 -16.49
C ASP A 454 3.56 9.69 -16.30
N ARG A 455 3.08 9.60 -15.05
CA ARG A 455 1.66 9.32 -14.78
C ARG A 455 0.80 10.57 -14.89
N GLU A 456 -0.46 10.39 -15.24
CA GLU A 456 -1.44 11.47 -15.41
C GLU A 456 -2.49 11.38 -14.29
N PHE A 457 -3.51 12.24 -14.30
CA PHE A 457 -4.68 12.10 -13.43
C PHE A 457 -5.80 11.38 -14.18
N ASP A 458 -5.51 10.14 -14.58
CA ASP A 458 -6.34 9.29 -15.45
C ASP A 458 -6.28 7.82 -14.98
N PHE A 459 -6.87 6.89 -15.73
CA PHE A 459 -6.67 5.45 -15.48
C PHE A 459 -5.23 5.02 -15.81
N ASP A 460 -4.69 4.06 -15.05
CA ASP A 460 -3.33 3.54 -15.21
C ASP A 460 -3.16 2.88 -16.60
N PRO A 461 -2.08 3.19 -17.35
CA PRO A 461 -1.88 2.73 -18.73
C PRO A 461 -1.58 1.22 -18.87
N TYR A 462 -1.30 0.52 -17.77
CA TYR A 462 -1.00 -0.90 -17.72
C TYR A 462 -2.11 -1.72 -17.03
N HIS A 463 -2.95 -1.11 -16.19
CA HIS A 463 -4.06 -1.81 -15.54
C HIS A 463 -5.35 -0.97 -15.38
N LYS A 464 -6.31 -1.18 -16.28
CA LYS A 464 -7.60 -0.48 -16.40
C LYS A 464 -8.43 -0.28 -15.11
N ASP A 465 -8.31 -1.16 -14.11
CA ASP A 465 -9.04 -1.04 -12.83
C ASP A 465 -8.25 -0.28 -11.73
N LEU A 466 -7.22 0.46 -12.11
CA LEU A 466 -6.45 1.38 -11.26
C LEU A 466 -6.51 2.80 -11.84
N PHE A 467 -6.52 3.80 -10.95
CA PHE A 467 -6.50 5.22 -11.31
C PHE A 467 -5.24 5.89 -10.76
N ASP A 468 -4.47 6.53 -11.64
CA ASP A 468 -3.26 7.26 -11.28
C ASP A 468 -3.64 8.58 -10.57
N TYR A 469 -3.08 8.78 -9.37
CA TYR A 469 -3.14 10.01 -8.58
C TYR A 469 -1.72 10.38 -8.09
N PRO A 470 -0.81 10.74 -9.02
CA PRO A 470 0.64 10.69 -8.76
C PRO A 470 1.23 11.92 -8.06
N ARG A 471 2.46 11.77 -7.56
CA ARG A 471 3.32 12.75 -6.88
C ARG A 471 3.76 13.88 -7.83
N VAL A 472 3.38 15.12 -7.49
CA VAL A 472 3.82 16.37 -8.14
C VAL A 472 5.02 16.99 -7.41
N SER A 473 5.15 16.77 -6.09
CA SER A 473 6.15 17.46 -5.25
C SER A 473 6.49 16.68 -3.97
N SER A 474 7.67 16.95 -3.37
CA SER A 474 8.08 16.32 -2.10
C SER A 474 9.07 17.13 -1.26
N GLY A 475 9.10 16.83 0.05
CA GLY A 475 10.03 17.33 1.05
C GLY A 475 9.65 18.71 1.63
N PHE A 476 9.97 18.89 2.92
CA PHE A 476 9.63 20.07 3.73
C PHE A 476 10.15 21.45 3.24
N TYR A 477 10.93 21.52 2.15
CA TYR A 477 11.41 22.77 1.59
C TYR A 477 11.19 22.86 0.07
N PHE A 478 10.83 24.06 -0.39
CA PHE A 478 10.41 24.34 -1.76
C PHE A 478 11.43 25.25 -2.47
N ASN A 479 12.39 24.62 -3.17
CA ASN A 479 13.21 25.32 -4.17
C ASN A 479 12.33 25.80 -5.35
N ASP A 480 12.93 26.55 -6.27
CA ASP A 480 12.23 27.17 -7.40
C ASP A 480 11.56 26.15 -8.32
N GLU A 481 12.18 24.99 -8.53
CA GLU A 481 11.63 23.91 -9.33
C GLU A 481 10.42 23.21 -8.68
N LYS A 482 10.48 22.87 -7.39
CA LYS A 482 9.35 22.30 -6.66
C LYS A 482 8.18 23.29 -6.62
N TYR A 483 8.47 24.56 -6.35
CA TYR A 483 7.48 25.62 -6.33
C TYR A 483 6.80 25.77 -7.70
N TYR A 484 7.60 25.83 -8.78
CA TYR A 484 7.09 25.88 -10.15
C TYR A 484 6.21 24.68 -10.51
N ASN A 485 6.67 23.45 -10.23
CA ASN A 485 5.92 22.22 -10.55
C ASN A 485 4.53 22.21 -9.87
N ILE A 486 4.43 22.71 -8.64
CA ILE A 486 3.16 22.82 -7.89
C ILE A 486 2.20 23.80 -8.60
N TYR A 487 2.60 25.07 -8.77
CA TYR A 487 1.70 26.07 -9.35
C TYR A 487 1.42 25.82 -10.84
N SER A 488 2.39 25.30 -11.59
CA SER A 488 2.22 24.85 -12.98
C SER A 488 1.10 23.81 -13.06
N THR A 489 1.17 22.73 -12.26
CA THR A 489 0.18 21.64 -12.30
C THR A 489 -1.18 22.09 -11.75
N TYR A 490 -1.19 22.85 -10.65
CA TYR A 490 -2.41 23.30 -9.99
C TYR A 490 -3.25 24.24 -10.88
N LEU A 491 -2.62 25.08 -11.71
CA LEU A 491 -3.31 26.07 -12.53
C LEU A 491 -4.35 25.48 -13.51
N TYR A 492 -4.10 24.29 -14.07
CA TYR A 492 -4.96 23.62 -15.06
C TYR A 492 -5.70 22.38 -14.54
N THR A 493 -5.37 21.90 -13.34
CA THR A 493 -6.03 20.72 -12.72
C THR A 493 -6.78 21.05 -11.42
N GLY A 494 -6.28 22.01 -10.64
CA GLY A 494 -6.65 22.21 -9.24
C GLY A 494 -6.17 21.09 -8.32
N VAL A 495 -5.25 20.23 -8.77
CA VAL A 495 -4.72 19.11 -7.99
C VAL A 495 -3.32 19.45 -7.48
N TRP A 496 -3.06 19.21 -6.20
CA TRP A 496 -1.72 19.28 -5.62
C TRP A 496 -1.44 18.07 -4.72
N THR A 497 -0.53 17.21 -5.16
CA THR A 497 -0.01 16.10 -4.36
C THR A 497 1.38 16.44 -3.82
N HIS A 498 1.56 16.26 -2.51
CA HIS A 498 2.82 16.55 -1.82
C HIS A 498 3.21 15.45 -0.84
N PHE A 499 4.47 15.04 -0.85
CA PHE A 499 4.97 13.93 -0.05
C PHE A 499 6.04 14.39 0.94
N VAL A 500 5.89 14.05 2.22
CA VAL A 500 6.87 14.31 3.28
C VAL A 500 7.11 13.05 4.10
N HIS A 501 8.34 12.83 4.54
CA HIS A 501 8.77 11.62 5.25
C HIS A 501 9.43 12.03 6.58
N PRO A 502 9.24 11.29 7.70
CA PRO A 502 10.02 11.51 8.93
C PRO A 502 11.53 11.64 8.70
N ASP A 503 12.06 10.94 7.70
CA ASP A 503 13.49 10.78 7.46
C ASP A 503 14.10 11.88 6.58
N ASP A 504 13.27 12.73 5.95
CA ASP A 504 13.71 13.87 5.14
C ASP A 504 14.76 14.73 5.88
N VAL A 505 14.61 14.85 7.21
CA VAL A 505 15.50 15.64 8.08
C VAL A 505 16.95 15.13 8.10
N PHE A 506 17.17 13.82 7.96
CA PHE A 506 18.50 13.20 8.03
C PHE A 506 19.25 13.24 6.69
N GLN A 507 18.58 13.54 5.57
CA GLN A 507 19.15 13.53 4.22
C GLN A 507 20.03 14.77 3.92
N ILE A 508 21.11 14.95 4.70
CA ILE A 508 21.94 16.15 4.70
C ILE A 508 23.15 16.07 3.76
N GLY A 509 23.43 17.15 3.02
CA GLY A 509 24.46 17.20 1.98
C GLY A 509 25.87 17.47 2.49
N ASN A 510 26.63 16.42 2.85
CA ASN A 510 28.05 16.54 3.23
C ASN A 510 28.93 17.17 2.13
N LYS A 511 29.82 18.10 2.51
CA LYS A 511 30.78 18.76 1.58
C LYS A 511 31.74 17.78 0.86
N LYS A 512 31.97 16.58 1.40
CA LYS A 512 32.75 15.51 0.73
C LYS A 512 31.90 14.67 -0.23
N GLU A 513 30.59 14.58 -0.01
CA GLU A 513 29.68 13.74 -0.80
C GLU A 513 29.04 14.48 -1.98
N LYS A 514 28.87 15.82 -1.91
CA LYS A 514 28.48 16.65 -3.09
C LYS A 514 29.47 16.56 -4.29
N LYS A 515 30.59 15.81 -4.18
CA LYS A 515 31.52 15.48 -5.27
C LYS A 515 31.44 14.02 -5.79
N LYS A 516 30.58 13.17 -5.22
CA LYS A 516 30.31 11.82 -5.75
C LYS A 516 28.82 11.67 -6.03
N LYS A 517 28.45 11.42 -7.29
CA LYS A 517 27.12 10.90 -7.67
C LYS A 517 26.98 9.46 -7.15
N LYS A 518 26.81 9.30 -5.83
CA LYS A 518 26.76 7.99 -5.14
C LYS A 518 25.35 7.58 -4.69
N TYR A 519 24.38 8.47 -4.92
CA TYR A 519 22.96 8.28 -4.67
C TYR A 519 22.23 8.61 -5.98
N HIS A 520 21.25 7.80 -6.37
CA HIS A 520 20.45 8.00 -7.59
C HIS A 520 19.27 8.96 -7.38
N TYR A 521 19.17 9.60 -6.21
CA TYR A 521 18.06 10.44 -5.77
C TYR A 521 18.54 11.80 -5.25
N GLU A 522 17.65 12.80 -5.29
CA GLU A 522 17.90 14.13 -4.69
C GLU A 522 17.84 14.10 -3.15
N LEU A 523 18.77 14.79 -2.49
CA LEU A 523 18.80 14.91 -1.04
C LEU A 523 17.69 15.85 -0.54
N ARG A 524 16.70 15.29 0.17
CA ARG A 524 15.52 16.05 0.64
C ARG A 524 15.81 17.09 1.73
N ASN A 525 17.02 17.12 2.30
CA ASN A 525 17.55 18.19 3.16
C ASN A 525 19.00 18.58 2.78
N ASP A 526 19.29 18.78 1.49
CA ASP A 526 20.64 19.13 0.99
C ASP A 526 21.26 20.41 1.61
N LEU A 527 20.41 21.29 2.16
CA LEU A 527 20.75 22.52 2.89
C LEU A 527 21.17 22.28 4.36
N GLY A 528 20.90 21.10 4.93
CA GLY A 528 21.24 20.76 6.31
C GLY A 528 20.44 21.52 7.37
N LEU A 529 19.16 21.81 7.11
CA LEU A 529 18.28 22.54 8.03
C LEU A 529 17.91 21.66 9.25
N ASN A 530 17.92 22.27 10.44
CA ASN A 530 17.34 21.69 11.66
C ASN A 530 15.79 21.56 11.53
N TRP A 531 15.16 20.75 12.38
CA TRP A 531 13.70 20.59 12.42
C TRP A 531 12.99 21.89 12.84
N LYS A 532 13.43 22.52 13.95
CA LYS A 532 12.87 23.78 14.50
C LYS A 532 13.90 24.76 15.08
N ARG A 533 15.17 24.39 15.21
CA ARG A 533 16.22 25.27 15.76
C ARG A 533 16.89 26.12 14.67
N GLY A 534 16.42 27.35 14.49
CA GLY A 534 17.06 28.35 13.63
C GLY A 534 16.09 29.42 13.14
N LYS A 535 16.57 30.33 12.28
CA LYS A 535 15.71 31.29 11.57
C LYS A 535 14.97 30.67 10.37
N LYS A 536 15.54 29.61 9.77
CA LYS A 536 14.95 28.81 8.70
C LYS A 536 15.14 27.34 9.07
N THR A 537 14.07 26.57 9.01
CA THR A 537 13.97 25.21 9.56
C THR A 537 13.05 24.37 8.68
N LEU A 538 13.09 23.04 8.73
CA LEU A 538 12.20 22.21 7.91
C LEU A 538 10.72 22.42 8.28
N TYR A 539 10.39 22.43 9.58
CA TYR A 539 9.02 22.71 10.00
C TYR A 539 8.55 24.08 9.55
N SER A 540 9.38 25.14 9.71
CA SER A 540 8.98 26.48 9.29
C SER A 540 8.82 26.56 7.78
N CYS A 541 9.72 26.00 6.97
CA CYS A 541 9.59 26.06 5.50
C CYS A 541 8.28 25.45 4.98
N PHE A 542 7.77 24.41 5.65
CA PHE A 542 6.49 23.78 5.27
C PHE A 542 5.28 24.55 5.83
N ASP A 543 5.36 25.07 7.05
CA ASP A 543 4.33 25.94 7.66
C ASP A 543 4.21 27.29 6.91
N ASP A 544 5.34 27.89 6.52
CA ASP A 544 5.42 29.10 5.69
C ASP A 544 4.75 28.85 4.32
N PHE A 545 5.11 27.76 3.63
CA PHE A 545 4.54 27.42 2.31
C PHE A 545 3.04 27.06 2.37
N LEU A 546 2.60 26.29 3.37
CA LEU A 546 1.18 25.98 3.55
C LEU A 546 0.34 27.23 3.86
N THR A 547 0.92 28.20 4.57
CA THR A 547 0.30 29.53 4.75
C THR A 547 0.16 30.24 3.42
N GLU A 548 1.27 30.38 2.67
CA GLU A 548 1.28 31.05 1.37
C GLU A 548 0.28 30.42 0.38
N PHE A 549 0.26 29.09 0.30
CA PHE A 549 -0.64 28.33 -0.58
C PHE A 549 -2.11 28.50 -0.20
N LYS A 550 -2.49 28.46 1.09
CA LYS A 550 -3.87 28.71 1.54
C LYS A 550 -4.29 30.18 1.40
N GLU A 551 -3.37 31.14 1.47
CA GLU A 551 -3.67 32.55 1.17
C GLU A 551 -3.96 32.77 -0.33
N ILE A 552 -3.27 32.07 -1.22
CA ILE A 552 -3.47 32.12 -2.67
C ILE A 552 -4.73 31.35 -3.07
N ASN A 553 -4.87 30.12 -2.57
CA ASN A 553 -5.90 29.15 -2.92
C ASN A 553 -6.83 28.85 -1.72
N PRO A 554 -7.59 29.83 -1.20
CA PRO A 554 -8.41 29.64 0.00
C PRO A 554 -9.56 28.63 -0.19
N GLN A 555 -9.95 28.36 -1.44
CA GLN A 555 -10.94 27.32 -1.79
C GLN A 555 -10.35 25.89 -1.79
N SER A 556 -9.02 25.73 -1.78
CA SER A 556 -8.37 24.42 -1.88
C SER A 556 -8.55 23.62 -0.60
N GLU A 557 -9.05 22.40 -0.69
CA GLU A 557 -9.28 21.54 0.48
C GLU A 557 -8.32 20.35 0.52
N PHE A 558 -7.96 19.93 1.72
CA PHE A 558 -6.97 18.87 1.96
C PHE A 558 -7.64 17.53 2.26
N TYR A 559 -7.58 16.64 1.28
CA TYR A 559 -8.25 15.34 1.26
C TYR A 559 -7.26 14.18 1.35
N THR A 560 -7.73 13.06 1.92
CA THR A 560 -7.09 11.74 1.76
C THR A 560 -7.17 11.30 0.29
N VAL A 561 -6.37 10.34 -0.18
CA VAL A 561 -6.51 9.83 -1.57
C VAL A 561 -7.86 9.13 -1.75
N LYS A 562 -8.31 8.37 -0.74
CA LYS A 562 -9.63 7.73 -0.67
C LYS A 562 -10.79 8.73 -0.82
N ASP A 563 -10.62 9.98 -0.37
CA ASP A 563 -11.57 11.08 -0.59
C ASP A 563 -11.31 11.82 -1.93
N ALA A 564 -10.04 12.02 -2.31
CA ALA A 564 -9.62 12.90 -3.41
C ALA A 564 -9.73 12.28 -4.80
N ALA A 565 -9.22 11.05 -4.99
CA ALA A 565 -9.20 10.40 -6.29
C ALA A 565 -10.62 10.25 -6.89
N PRO A 566 -11.68 9.92 -6.12
CA PRO A 566 -13.07 9.98 -6.61
C PRO A 566 -13.54 11.36 -7.09
N ILE A 567 -13.03 12.46 -6.52
CA ILE A 567 -13.36 13.83 -6.96
C ILE A 567 -12.67 14.12 -8.30
N VAL A 568 -11.39 13.75 -8.43
CA VAL A 568 -10.64 13.90 -9.67
C VAL A 568 -11.22 13.02 -10.78
N MET A 569 -11.53 11.76 -10.49
CA MET A 569 -12.23 10.85 -11.43
C MET A 569 -13.52 11.48 -11.97
N LYS A 570 -14.37 12.05 -11.10
CA LYS A 570 -15.59 12.74 -11.53
C LYS A 570 -15.33 13.99 -12.37
N TRP A 571 -14.31 14.78 -12.04
CA TRP A 571 -13.89 15.93 -12.84
C TRP A 571 -13.31 15.51 -14.20
N ARG A 572 -12.73 14.30 -14.31
CA ARG A 572 -12.28 13.73 -15.58
C ARG A 572 -13.43 13.14 -16.41
N GLU A 573 -14.36 12.44 -15.77
CA GLU A 573 -15.57 11.87 -16.37
C GLU A 573 -16.55 12.97 -16.87
N SER A 574 -16.67 14.09 -16.15
CA SER A 574 -17.69 15.10 -16.45
C SER A 574 -17.48 15.80 -17.80
N LYS A 575 -18.59 15.97 -18.53
CA LYS A 575 -18.61 16.63 -19.85
C LYS A 575 -19.22 18.02 -19.72
N TYR A 576 -18.68 19.00 -20.46
CA TYR A 576 -19.10 20.40 -20.36
C TYR A 576 -19.52 20.97 -21.72
N GLU A 577 -20.70 21.57 -21.74
CA GLU A 577 -21.24 22.33 -22.85
C GLU A 577 -20.71 23.77 -22.78
N HIS A 578 -20.22 24.27 -23.92
CA HIS A 578 -19.79 25.66 -24.08
C HIS A 578 -20.72 26.37 -25.07
N LEU A 579 -21.44 27.39 -24.60
CA LEU A 579 -22.45 28.13 -25.38
C LEU A 579 -22.15 29.63 -25.42
N ILE A 580 -22.55 30.27 -26.51
CA ILE A 580 -22.58 31.73 -26.65
C ILE A 580 -24.04 32.14 -26.86
N ILE A 581 -24.59 32.96 -25.97
CA ILE A 581 -25.96 33.48 -26.04
C ILE A 581 -25.90 35.00 -25.93
N GLY A 582 -26.09 35.69 -27.06
CA GLY A 582 -25.85 37.12 -27.16
C GLY A 582 -24.38 37.45 -26.89
N GLU A 583 -24.12 38.27 -25.87
CA GLU A 583 -22.75 38.61 -25.42
C GLU A 583 -22.22 37.68 -24.32
N LYS A 584 -23.06 36.77 -23.78
CA LYS A 584 -22.64 35.90 -22.67
C LYS A 584 -22.04 34.60 -23.20
N TYR A 585 -20.82 34.32 -22.76
CA TYR A 585 -20.23 32.99 -22.82
C TYR A 585 -20.70 32.21 -21.60
N ILE A 586 -21.13 30.97 -21.81
CA ILE A 586 -21.72 30.09 -20.79
C ILE A 586 -20.99 28.76 -20.84
N VAL A 587 -20.62 28.24 -19.67
CA VAL A 587 -20.08 26.88 -19.51
C VAL A 587 -20.97 26.14 -18.52
N ARG A 588 -21.38 24.92 -18.86
CA ARG A 588 -22.33 24.11 -18.10
C ARG A 588 -21.89 22.65 -18.11
N GLU A 589 -21.94 21.97 -16.97
CA GLU A 589 -21.79 20.51 -16.92
C GLU A 589 -23.04 19.83 -17.52
N GLU A 590 -22.84 18.82 -18.37
CA GLU A 590 -23.92 18.02 -18.96
C GLU A 590 -24.24 16.74 -18.17
N THR A 591 -23.32 16.32 -17.28
CA THR A 591 -23.32 15.00 -16.63
C THR A 591 -23.90 14.98 -15.21
N ASP A 592 -24.14 16.15 -14.59
CA ASP A 592 -24.66 16.33 -13.22
C ASP A 592 -23.99 15.44 -12.14
N LEU A 593 -22.69 15.15 -12.27
CA LEU A 593 -21.91 14.34 -11.32
C LEU A 593 -21.63 15.07 -10.00
N PHE A 594 -21.78 16.40 -10.01
CA PHE A 594 -21.58 17.31 -8.90
C PHE A 594 -22.91 17.91 -8.40
N THR A 595 -23.12 17.89 -7.09
CA THR A 595 -24.37 18.37 -6.45
C THR A 595 -24.42 19.91 -6.34
N GLU A 596 -25.57 20.48 -5.95
CA GLU A 596 -25.80 21.91 -5.68
C GLU A 596 -24.72 22.64 -4.84
N LYS A 597 -23.92 21.91 -4.04
CA LYS A 597 -22.75 22.47 -3.32
C LYS A 597 -21.63 22.99 -4.25
N GLY A 598 -21.70 22.68 -5.54
CA GLY A 598 -20.97 23.38 -6.59
C GLY A 598 -19.57 22.84 -6.92
N ASN A 599 -19.20 23.03 -8.18
CA ASN A 599 -17.87 22.86 -8.74
C ASN A 599 -16.95 24.04 -8.37
N THR A 600 -15.64 23.80 -8.37
CA THR A 600 -14.63 24.88 -8.34
C THR A 600 -14.24 25.24 -9.76
N TRP A 601 -14.06 26.53 -10.04
CA TRP A 601 -13.81 27.07 -11.38
C TRP A 601 -12.68 28.09 -11.36
N GLY A 602 -11.83 28.04 -12.39
CA GLY A 602 -10.95 29.15 -12.78
C GLY A 602 -11.59 30.01 -13.87
N VAL A 603 -11.34 31.33 -13.84
CA VAL A 603 -11.72 32.26 -14.91
C VAL A 603 -10.63 33.33 -15.04
N TYR A 604 -10.08 33.52 -16.24
CA TYR A 604 -9.14 34.61 -16.50
C TYR A 604 -9.84 35.83 -17.11
N PHE A 605 -9.35 37.03 -16.80
CA PHE A 605 -9.77 38.29 -17.43
C PHE A 605 -8.54 39.13 -17.77
N ASP A 606 -8.47 39.63 -19.02
CA ASP A 606 -7.52 40.68 -19.43
C ASP A 606 -7.72 41.93 -18.55
N GLU A 607 -8.96 42.42 -18.45
CA GLU A 607 -9.38 43.42 -17.45
C GLU A 607 -10.68 42.96 -16.76
N LEU A 608 -10.77 43.13 -15.44
CA LEU A 608 -11.94 42.73 -14.65
C LEU A 608 -12.93 43.91 -14.53
N THR A 609 -13.82 44.03 -15.52
CA THR A 609 -14.80 45.12 -15.64
C THR A 609 -15.79 45.20 -14.45
N PRO A 610 -16.48 46.35 -14.24
CA PRO A 610 -17.58 46.45 -13.27
C PRO A 610 -18.70 45.41 -13.51
N LYS A 611 -19.06 45.16 -14.78
CA LYS A 611 -20.09 44.18 -15.17
C LYS A 611 -19.68 42.76 -14.77
N ASN A 612 -18.42 42.38 -15.01
CA ASN A 612 -17.94 41.04 -14.62
C ASN A 612 -17.80 40.88 -13.10
N LYS A 613 -17.56 41.96 -12.34
CA LYS A 613 -17.59 41.94 -10.86
C LYS A 613 -19.01 41.71 -10.32
N GLU A 614 -20.03 42.30 -10.94
CA GLU A 614 -21.43 42.05 -10.62
C GLU A 614 -21.86 40.62 -11.00
N GLU A 615 -21.48 40.15 -12.20
CA GLU A 615 -21.67 38.75 -12.62
C GLU A 615 -20.97 37.75 -11.69
N LEU A 616 -19.79 38.08 -11.17
CA LEU A 616 -19.05 37.25 -10.22
C LEU A 616 -19.77 37.17 -8.87
N ALA A 617 -20.15 38.33 -8.29
CA ALA A 617 -20.81 38.41 -6.99
C ALA A 617 -22.24 37.82 -6.98
N THR A 618 -22.92 37.77 -8.12
CA THR A 618 -24.22 37.11 -8.28
C THR A 618 -24.11 35.60 -8.46
N GLN A 619 -23.01 35.09 -9.04
CA GLN A 619 -22.80 33.65 -9.27
C GLN A 619 -22.03 32.97 -8.14
N SER A 620 -21.28 33.69 -7.32
CA SER A 620 -20.65 33.13 -6.11
C SER A 620 -20.43 34.17 -5.02
N LYS A 621 -20.57 33.73 -3.76
CA LYS A 621 -20.11 34.45 -2.56
C LYS A 621 -18.69 34.04 -2.12
N ASN A 622 -18.16 32.97 -2.70
CA ASN A 622 -16.89 32.33 -2.32
C ASN A 622 -15.94 32.33 -3.52
N TYR A 623 -15.25 33.46 -3.70
CA TYR A 623 -14.24 33.64 -4.73
C TYR A 623 -12.98 34.33 -4.20
N SER A 624 -11.87 34.12 -4.91
CA SER A 624 -10.60 34.81 -4.73
C SER A 624 -10.17 35.41 -6.07
N ILE A 625 -9.45 36.53 -6.03
CA ILE A 625 -8.93 37.23 -7.21
C ILE A 625 -7.44 37.45 -7.01
N THR A 626 -6.63 37.02 -7.97
CA THR A 626 -5.17 37.16 -7.96
C THR A 626 -4.71 37.90 -9.21
N ASP A 627 -3.57 38.60 -9.11
CA ASP A 627 -2.88 39.15 -10.28
C ASP A 627 -2.32 38.00 -11.12
N PHE A 628 -2.41 38.10 -12.44
CA PHE A 628 -1.98 37.03 -13.35
C PHE A 628 -1.69 37.57 -14.75
N MET A 629 -0.44 37.45 -15.24
CA MET A 629 -0.05 37.79 -16.63
C MET A 629 -0.63 39.13 -17.14
N GLY A 630 -0.50 40.21 -16.35
CA GLY A 630 -1.01 41.54 -16.68
C GLY A 630 -2.53 41.76 -16.50
N GLY A 631 -3.29 40.69 -16.22
CA GLY A 631 -4.72 40.72 -15.94
C GLY A 631 -5.05 40.12 -14.56
N LYS A 632 -6.24 39.52 -14.44
CA LYS A 632 -6.73 38.90 -13.18
C LYS A 632 -7.13 37.45 -13.39
N LEU A 633 -6.69 36.57 -12.51
CA LEU A 633 -7.21 35.20 -12.40
C LEU A 633 -8.19 35.14 -11.22
N VAL A 634 -9.37 34.58 -11.45
CA VAL A 634 -10.43 34.38 -10.45
C VAL A 634 -10.60 32.90 -10.20
N SER A 635 -10.55 32.48 -8.93
CA SER A 635 -10.87 31.12 -8.50
C SER A 635 -12.10 31.17 -7.60
N LEU A 636 -13.16 30.44 -7.96
CA LEU A 636 -14.45 30.50 -7.27
C LEU A 636 -15.16 29.15 -7.16
N LYS A 637 -16.05 29.03 -6.18
CA LYS A 637 -16.96 27.88 -6.05
C LYS A 637 -18.39 28.28 -6.41
N SER A 638 -19.01 27.59 -7.35
CA SER A 638 -20.37 27.89 -7.84
C SER A 638 -21.05 26.63 -8.37
N ALA A 639 -22.33 26.71 -8.73
CA ALA A 639 -23.09 25.63 -9.33
C ALA A 639 -22.44 25.10 -10.63
N ASN A 640 -23.02 24.05 -11.20
CA ASN A 640 -22.53 23.38 -12.42
C ASN A 640 -22.65 24.23 -13.70
N LYS A 641 -22.84 25.55 -13.58
CA LYS A 641 -22.98 26.50 -14.68
C LYS A 641 -22.40 27.85 -14.28
N LEU A 642 -21.53 28.40 -15.12
CA LEU A 642 -21.07 29.79 -15.05
C LEU A 642 -21.33 30.53 -16.36
N SER A 643 -21.47 31.85 -16.26
CA SER A 643 -21.68 32.73 -17.41
C SER A 643 -21.05 34.11 -17.19
N PHE A 644 -20.35 34.63 -18.19
CA PHE A 644 -19.80 35.99 -18.16
C PHE A 644 -20.04 36.68 -19.50
N THR A 645 -20.28 37.99 -19.45
CA THR A 645 -20.26 38.83 -20.64
C THR A 645 -18.83 38.89 -21.18
N LEU A 646 -18.65 38.54 -22.46
CA LEU A 646 -17.42 38.84 -23.19
C LEU A 646 -17.43 40.30 -23.67
N GLU A 647 -16.30 40.99 -23.55
CA GLU A 647 -16.17 42.34 -24.10
C GLU A 647 -16.23 42.33 -25.63
N LYS A 648 -17.30 42.90 -26.19
CA LYS A 648 -17.44 43.09 -27.62
C LYS A 648 -16.85 44.45 -28.02
N LYS A 649 -15.60 44.46 -28.50
CA LYS A 649 -14.95 45.66 -29.06
C LYS A 649 -15.75 46.17 -30.27
N ILE A 650 -16.41 47.32 -30.13
CA ILE A 650 -17.28 47.90 -31.17
C ILE A 650 -16.43 48.66 -32.19
N MET A 651 -15.93 47.96 -33.21
CA MET A 651 -15.15 48.53 -34.32
C MET A 651 -15.44 47.81 -35.64
N ASP A 652 -15.14 48.44 -36.79
CA ASP A 652 -15.25 47.78 -38.10
C ASP A 652 -14.06 46.83 -38.33
N GLU A 653 -14.35 45.54 -38.22
CA GLU A 653 -13.44 44.43 -38.50
C GLU A 653 -12.84 44.44 -39.92
N THR A 654 -13.50 45.10 -40.88
CA THR A 654 -13.04 45.23 -42.28
C THR A 654 -12.01 46.35 -42.40
N GLN A 655 -12.32 47.52 -41.84
CA GLN A 655 -11.39 48.65 -41.78
C GLN A 655 -10.09 48.28 -41.04
N ILE A 656 -10.21 47.57 -39.90
CA ILE A 656 -9.04 47.15 -39.11
C ILE A 656 -8.20 46.12 -39.88
N PHE A 657 -8.82 45.13 -40.51
CA PHE A 657 -8.10 44.15 -41.32
C PHE A 657 -7.34 44.82 -42.47
N ASN A 658 -7.97 45.74 -43.21
CA ASN A 658 -7.34 46.43 -44.32
C ASN A 658 -6.11 47.23 -43.85
N LYS A 659 -6.20 47.94 -42.71
CA LYS A 659 -5.05 48.65 -42.11
C LYS A 659 -3.91 47.71 -41.72
N VAL A 660 -4.23 46.58 -41.07
CA VAL A 660 -3.22 45.56 -40.69
C VAL A 660 -2.57 44.94 -41.93
N LEU A 661 -3.33 44.75 -43.02
CA LEU A 661 -2.82 44.24 -44.29
C LEU A 661 -1.91 45.26 -45.00
N GLU A 662 -2.21 46.56 -44.93
CA GLU A 662 -1.33 47.64 -45.42
C GLU A 662 -0.01 47.69 -44.62
N GLU A 663 -0.07 47.59 -43.29
CA GLU A 663 1.10 47.54 -42.41
C GLU A 663 2.00 46.32 -42.73
N TYR A 664 1.40 45.14 -42.91
CA TYR A 664 2.11 43.93 -43.33
C TYR A 664 2.75 44.09 -44.72
N ASN A 665 2.00 44.61 -45.70
CA ASN A 665 2.50 44.81 -47.06
C ASN A 665 3.65 45.82 -47.13
N GLN A 666 3.63 46.86 -46.27
CA GLN A 666 4.74 47.80 -46.18
C GLN A 666 5.97 47.20 -45.48
N PHE A 667 5.77 46.36 -44.46
CA PHE A 667 6.84 45.56 -43.85
C PHE A 667 7.51 44.65 -44.90
N GLY A 668 6.72 43.94 -45.70
CA GLY A 668 7.21 43.06 -46.78
C GLY A 668 8.07 43.79 -47.80
N LYS A 669 7.60 44.93 -48.35
CA LYS A 669 8.37 45.76 -49.29
C LYS A 669 9.71 46.22 -48.70
N ASN A 670 9.72 46.65 -47.44
CA ASN A 670 10.95 47.06 -46.76
C ASN A 670 11.92 45.88 -46.58
N ARG A 671 11.40 44.66 -46.35
CA ARG A 671 12.20 43.43 -46.23
C ARG A 671 12.77 42.98 -47.58
N GLU A 672 11.99 43.04 -48.65
CA GLU A 672 12.46 42.75 -50.01
C GLU A 672 13.58 43.71 -50.43
N LEU A 673 13.46 45.02 -50.15
CA LEU A 673 14.53 46.00 -50.43
C LEU A 673 15.84 45.70 -49.67
N PHE A 674 15.78 45.07 -48.51
CA PHE A 674 16.93 44.63 -47.72
C PHE A 674 17.53 43.31 -48.25
N LEU A 675 16.70 42.33 -48.62
CA LEU A 675 17.14 40.98 -49.04
C LEU A 675 17.50 40.87 -50.54
N SER A 676 16.91 41.68 -51.41
CA SER A 676 16.80 41.44 -52.87
C SER A 676 18.08 41.59 -53.71
N GLY A 677 19.27 41.45 -53.10
CA GLY A 677 20.49 41.16 -53.86
C GLY A 677 20.77 42.14 -55.00
N LYS A 678 20.85 43.44 -54.71
CA LYS A 678 21.31 44.42 -55.71
C LYS A 678 22.82 44.74 -55.67
N LEU A 679 23.83 43.86 -55.50
CA LEU A 679 24.03 42.52 -54.87
C LEU A 679 23.81 41.12 -55.57
N GLY A 680 23.49 40.98 -56.88
CA GLY A 680 23.64 39.73 -57.74
C GLY A 680 22.68 38.52 -57.53
N ALA A 681 22.68 37.39 -58.29
CA ALA A 681 23.18 37.01 -59.65
C ALA A 681 22.74 35.55 -60.07
N GLU A 682 22.72 35.15 -61.38
CA GLU A 682 22.32 33.80 -61.91
C GLU A 682 22.97 33.40 -63.27
N ASP A 683 23.08 32.08 -63.64
CA ASP A 683 22.94 31.54 -65.05
C ASP A 683 22.94 29.97 -65.24
N TYR A 684 23.47 29.15 -64.32
CA TYR A 684 23.90 27.74 -64.63
C TYR A 684 22.83 26.75 -65.17
N PHE A 685 21.59 26.77 -64.68
CA PHE A 685 20.68 25.60 -64.72
C PHE A 685 20.06 25.24 -66.08
N LYS A 686 20.21 26.08 -67.11
CA LYS A 686 19.28 26.08 -68.26
C LYS A 686 19.35 24.88 -69.21
N LYS A 687 20.49 24.17 -69.28
CA LYS A 687 20.71 23.11 -70.29
C LYS A 687 20.26 21.70 -69.88
N LEU A 688 20.19 21.40 -68.58
CA LEU A 688 19.90 20.04 -68.10
C LEU A 688 18.40 19.67 -68.27
N GLU A 689 17.52 20.67 -68.30
CA GLU A 689 16.07 20.50 -68.35
C GLU A 689 15.48 20.23 -69.75
N GLU A 690 16.30 20.18 -70.81
CA GLU A 690 15.79 19.92 -72.17
C GLU A 690 15.72 18.41 -72.50
N GLU A 691 16.68 17.61 -72.05
CA GLU A 691 16.72 16.18 -72.39
C GLU A 691 15.71 15.33 -71.59
N LYS A 692 15.48 15.65 -70.31
CA LYS A 692 14.51 14.95 -69.43
C LYS A 692 13.10 14.92 -70.03
N ARG A 693 12.68 16.06 -70.60
CA ARG A 693 11.36 16.23 -71.25
C ARG A 693 11.14 15.29 -72.44
N ARG A 694 12.20 14.86 -73.14
CA ARG A 694 12.09 13.94 -74.29
C ARG A 694 11.79 12.50 -73.88
N LEU A 695 12.35 12.03 -72.76
CA LEU A 695 12.17 10.65 -72.30
C LEU A 695 10.80 10.41 -71.66
N LEU A 696 10.33 11.35 -70.84
CA LEU A 696 9.01 11.29 -70.19
C LEU A 696 7.87 11.14 -71.21
N ALA A 697 7.95 11.85 -72.34
CA ALA A 697 6.98 11.77 -73.42
C ALA A 697 6.89 10.36 -74.06
N LEU A 698 7.99 9.59 -74.05
CA LEU A 698 8.02 8.24 -74.61
C LEU A 698 7.35 7.22 -73.67
N MET A 699 7.63 7.31 -72.36
CA MET A 699 7.13 6.37 -71.34
C MET A 699 5.61 6.30 -71.27
N LEU A 700 4.94 7.44 -71.40
CA LEU A 700 3.49 7.59 -71.21
C LEU A 700 2.66 7.17 -72.44
N SER A 701 3.30 6.70 -73.51
CA SER A 701 2.66 6.43 -74.81
C SER A 701 2.07 5.02 -74.99
N GLN A 702 2.35 4.06 -74.09
CA GLN A 702 1.99 2.65 -74.25
C GLN A 702 1.32 2.06 -72.99
N PRO A 703 0.15 1.38 -73.07
CA PRO A 703 -0.54 0.84 -71.90
C PRO A 703 0.22 -0.25 -71.11
N LYS A 704 1.10 -0.99 -71.79
CA LYS A 704 1.98 -2.01 -71.19
C LYS A 704 3.37 -1.42 -70.99
N ILE A 705 3.94 -1.57 -69.80
CA ILE A 705 5.23 -0.94 -69.46
C ILE A 705 6.37 -1.56 -70.29
N ASN A 706 7.19 -0.70 -70.90
CA ASN A 706 8.44 -1.09 -71.55
C ASN A 706 9.61 -0.80 -70.59
N TYR A 707 10.13 -1.85 -69.97
CA TYR A 707 11.08 -1.76 -68.85
C TYR A 707 12.35 -0.99 -69.26
N VAL A 708 12.90 -1.23 -70.46
CA VAL A 708 14.13 -0.57 -70.94
C VAL A 708 14.00 0.96 -71.02
N VAL A 709 12.84 1.47 -71.45
CA VAL A 709 12.59 2.92 -71.58
C VAL A 709 12.42 3.56 -70.20
N TRP A 710 11.67 2.89 -69.31
CA TRP A 710 11.44 3.38 -67.95
C TRP A 710 12.72 3.38 -67.11
N ASN A 711 13.54 2.33 -67.21
CA ASN A 711 14.84 2.22 -66.54
C ASN A 711 15.77 3.40 -66.87
N LYS A 712 15.85 3.81 -68.15
CA LYS A 712 16.75 4.91 -68.56
C LYS A 712 16.31 6.27 -68.01
N TYR A 713 15.00 6.53 -67.93
CA TYR A 713 14.50 7.75 -67.29
C TYR A 713 14.70 7.72 -65.77
N ALA A 714 14.54 6.54 -65.14
CA ALA A 714 14.83 6.34 -63.72
C ALA A 714 16.27 6.75 -63.36
N THR A 715 17.26 6.32 -64.14
CA THR A 715 18.67 6.70 -63.92
C THR A 715 18.88 8.22 -63.97
N TYR A 716 18.30 8.92 -64.95
CA TYR A 716 18.49 10.38 -65.08
C TYR A 716 17.77 11.15 -63.96
N MET A 717 16.55 10.76 -63.58
CA MET A 717 15.83 11.39 -62.47
C MET A 717 16.51 11.12 -61.12
N SER A 718 17.19 9.98 -60.96
CA SER A 718 18.03 9.71 -59.78
C SER A 718 19.18 10.72 -59.62
N TRP A 719 19.80 11.18 -60.73
CA TRP A 719 20.89 12.16 -60.68
C TRP A 719 20.45 13.55 -60.21
N ASP A 720 19.15 13.88 -60.31
CA ASP A 720 18.56 15.11 -59.75
C ASP A 720 18.01 14.94 -58.33
N GLY A 721 18.11 13.75 -57.72
CA GLY A 721 17.42 13.41 -56.47
C GLY A 721 15.91 13.21 -56.61
N LYS A 722 15.40 12.99 -57.83
CA LYS A 722 13.97 12.92 -58.20
C LYS A 722 13.46 11.49 -58.47
N GLY A 723 14.10 10.45 -57.93
CA GLY A 723 13.69 9.05 -58.12
C GLY A 723 12.21 8.78 -57.79
N ASP A 724 11.68 9.45 -56.77
CA ASP A 724 10.27 9.40 -56.36
C ASP A 724 9.27 9.81 -57.43
N GLU A 725 9.65 10.72 -58.34
CA GLU A 725 8.77 11.13 -59.44
C GLU A 725 8.49 9.95 -60.38
N VAL A 726 9.43 9.01 -60.51
CA VAL A 726 9.33 7.80 -61.34
C VAL A 726 8.46 6.73 -60.68
N TRP A 727 8.55 6.58 -59.36
CA TRP A 727 7.63 5.74 -58.59
C TRP A 727 6.18 6.26 -58.66
N LYS A 728 5.98 7.58 -58.58
CA LYS A 728 4.66 8.23 -58.75
C LYS A 728 4.12 8.14 -60.18
N LEU A 729 5.01 8.03 -61.19
CA LEU A 729 4.62 7.72 -62.57
C LEU A 729 4.20 6.25 -62.72
N LEU A 730 4.89 5.32 -62.06
CA LEU A 730 4.52 3.89 -62.06
C LEU A 730 3.15 3.67 -61.43
N GLU A 731 2.91 4.28 -60.27
CA GLU A 731 1.60 4.27 -59.58
C GLU A 731 0.47 4.68 -60.53
N LYS A 732 0.54 5.91 -61.08
CA LYS A 732 -0.47 6.43 -62.03
C LYS A 732 -0.64 5.59 -63.29
N HIS A 733 0.40 4.87 -63.72
CA HIS A 733 0.32 3.97 -64.86
C HIS A 733 -0.37 2.65 -64.52
N CYS A 734 -0.13 2.10 -63.32
CA CYS A 734 -0.82 0.94 -62.79
C CYS A 734 -2.28 1.25 -62.45
N ASP A 735 -2.60 2.42 -61.90
CA ASP A 735 -3.99 2.85 -61.65
C ASP A 735 -4.80 2.95 -62.95
N LYS A 736 -4.17 3.45 -64.02
CA LYS A 736 -4.80 3.63 -65.33
C LYS A 736 -4.91 2.32 -66.13
N TYR A 737 -3.97 1.40 -65.94
CA TYR A 737 -3.90 0.12 -66.64
C TYR A 737 -3.60 -1.04 -65.66
N PRO A 738 -4.52 -1.34 -64.73
CA PRO A 738 -4.29 -2.34 -63.69
C PRO A 738 -4.16 -3.73 -64.30
N SER A 739 -2.98 -4.32 -64.15
CA SER A 739 -2.69 -5.67 -64.61
C SER A 739 -1.54 -6.27 -63.83
N LYS A 740 -1.57 -7.59 -63.65
CA LYS A 740 -0.51 -8.35 -62.96
C LYS A 740 0.88 -8.15 -63.59
N HIS A 741 0.96 -7.86 -64.88
CA HIS A 741 2.22 -7.53 -65.57
C HIS A 741 2.76 -6.12 -65.24
N ASN A 742 1.89 -5.11 -65.17
CA ASN A 742 2.30 -3.75 -64.82
C ASN A 742 2.66 -3.64 -63.32
N ILE A 743 1.88 -4.28 -62.44
CA ILE A 743 2.17 -4.31 -60.98
C ILE A 743 3.49 -5.02 -60.71
N ASN A 744 3.78 -6.14 -61.38
CA ASN A 744 5.03 -6.88 -61.21
C ASN A 744 6.30 -6.11 -61.66
N TYR A 745 6.19 -5.02 -62.44
CA TYR A 745 7.36 -4.17 -62.75
C TYR A 745 7.93 -3.48 -61.50
N SER A 746 7.17 -3.37 -60.41
CA SER A 746 7.67 -2.86 -59.12
C SER A 746 8.85 -3.68 -58.56
N PHE A 747 9.00 -4.96 -58.92
CA PHE A 747 10.16 -5.79 -58.58
C PHE A 747 11.43 -5.46 -59.38
N GLU A 748 11.31 -4.83 -60.56
CA GLU A 748 12.46 -4.44 -61.39
C GLU A 748 12.86 -2.98 -61.14
N LEU A 749 11.91 -2.10 -60.85
CA LEU A 749 12.19 -0.70 -60.52
C LEU A 749 12.92 -0.57 -59.16
N SER A 750 12.63 -1.45 -58.20
CA SER A 750 13.34 -1.52 -56.92
C SER A 750 14.80 -1.93 -57.05
N ASN A 751 15.15 -2.80 -58.01
CA ASN A 751 16.54 -3.16 -58.33
C ASN A 751 17.38 -1.98 -58.86
N ILE A 752 16.74 -0.87 -59.28
CA ILE A 752 17.38 0.25 -60.00
C ILE A 752 17.39 1.54 -59.17
N LEU A 753 16.31 1.84 -58.45
CA LEU A 753 16.18 3.03 -57.60
C LEU A 753 16.25 2.73 -56.10
N GLY A 754 16.14 1.46 -55.71
CA GLY A 754 15.71 1.09 -54.36
C GLY A 754 14.26 1.51 -54.07
N TYR A 755 13.79 1.17 -52.88
CA TYR A 755 12.67 1.89 -52.27
C TYR A 755 13.24 3.09 -51.52
N SER A 756 12.84 4.30 -51.92
CA SER A 756 13.32 5.55 -51.33
C SER A 756 12.73 5.85 -49.94
N SER A 757 11.64 5.17 -49.57
CA SER A 757 11.11 5.15 -48.21
C SER A 757 10.47 3.79 -47.88
N GLU A 758 10.36 3.51 -46.58
CA GLU A 758 9.69 2.33 -46.05
C GLU A 758 8.16 2.37 -46.30
N GLU A 759 7.55 3.56 -46.36
CA GLU A 759 6.17 3.75 -46.82
C GLU A 759 5.98 3.25 -48.26
N LEU A 760 6.94 3.55 -49.15
CA LEU A 760 6.89 3.16 -50.55
C LEU A 760 7.06 1.65 -50.72
N HIS A 761 7.98 1.04 -49.96
CA HIS A 761 8.13 -0.41 -49.89
C HIS A 761 6.82 -1.08 -49.43
N THR A 762 6.32 -0.68 -48.27
CA THR A 762 5.05 -1.14 -47.67
C THR A 762 3.89 -1.04 -48.65
N LYS A 763 3.71 0.11 -49.30
CA LYS A 763 2.65 0.34 -50.29
C LYS A 763 2.71 -0.64 -51.46
N TRP A 764 3.90 -0.91 -52.00
CA TRP A 764 4.03 -1.85 -53.12
C TRP A 764 3.89 -3.31 -52.69
N ILE A 765 4.36 -3.73 -51.51
CA ILE A 765 4.11 -5.09 -51.00
C ILE A 765 2.61 -5.30 -50.71
N CYS A 766 1.91 -4.33 -50.12
CA CYS A 766 0.45 -4.37 -49.95
C CYS A 766 -0.29 -4.53 -51.29
N ASN A 767 0.11 -3.76 -52.31
CA ASN A 767 -0.43 -3.90 -53.67
C ASN A 767 -0.09 -5.26 -54.31
N GLN A 768 1.07 -5.86 -53.99
CA GLN A 768 1.43 -7.18 -54.49
C GLN A 768 0.66 -8.30 -53.78
N TYR A 769 0.41 -8.19 -52.46
CA TYR A 769 -0.42 -9.12 -51.67
C TYR A 769 -1.83 -9.23 -52.24
N GLN A 770 -2.51 -8.11 -52.49
CA GLN A 770 -3.87 -8.09 -53.06
C GLN A 770 -4.04 -8.92 -54.35
N TRP A 771 -2.99 -9.03 -55.17
CA TRP A 771 -3.02 -9.74 -56.46
C TRP A 771 -2.22 -11.06 -56.47
N ASN A 772 -1.67 -11.47 -55.32
CA ASN A 772 -0.84 -12.68 -55.15
C ASN A 772 -0.99 -13.35 -53.75
N ASN A 773 -2.15 -13.24 -53.09
CA ASN A 773 -2.43 -13.74 -51.73
C ASN A 773 -2.45 -15.28 -51.53
N GLU A 774 -1.89 -16.02 -52.49
CA GLU A 774 -1.62 -17.47 -52.45
C GLU A 774 -0.12 -17.78 -52.66
N LYS A 775 0.71 -16.78 -53.01
CA LYS A 775 2.14 -16.96 -53.26
C LYS A 775 2.91 -16.84 -51.94
N LEU A 776 3.45 -17.96 -51.45
CA LEU A 776 4.15 -18.07 -50.16
C LEU A 776 5.23 -16.98 -49.93
N SER A 777 5.98 -16.58 -50.95
CA SER A 777 6.98 -15.51 -50.80
C SER A 777 6.34 -14.17 -50.42
N VAL A 778 5.22 -13.81 -51.07
CA VAL A 778 4.50 -12.55 -50.83
C VAL A 778 3.77 -12.62 -49.49
N LEU A 779 3.31 -13.80 -49.05
CA LEU A 779 2.73 -13.98 -47.72
C LEU A 779 3.78 -13.79 -46.60
N LYS A 780 4.97 -14.37 -46.73
CA LYS A 780 6.06 -14.23 -45.72
C LYS A 780 6.68 -12.82 -45.73
N GLU A 781 6.75 -12.17 -46.89
CA GLU A 781 7.22 -10.78 -47.03
C GLU A 781 6.17 -9.77 -46.53
N TYR A 782 4.88 -9.96 -46.85
CA TYR A 782 3.77 -9.17 -46.28
C TYR A 782 3.69 -9.34 -44.76
N LEU A 783 3.83 -10.56 -44.23
CA LEU A 783 3.89 -10.84 -42.80
C LEU A 783 4.95 -9.97 -42.09
N SER A 784 6.16 -9.87 -42.67
CA SER A 784 7.26 -9.06 -42.11
C SER A 784 6.99 -7.55 -42.05
N ILE A 785 6.00 -7.07 -42.82
CA ILE A 785 5.57 -5.66 -42.85
C ILE A 785 4.37 -5.45 -41.94
N ILE A 786 3.38 -6.35 -41.94
CA ILE A 786 2.26 -6.24 -40.99
C ILE A 786 2.68 -6.47 -39.54
N THR A 787 3.82 -7.12 -39.26
CA THR A 787 4.42 -7.12 -37.91
C THR A 787 4.90 -5.75 -37.42
N ALA A 788 4.93 -4.73 -38.27
CA ALA A 788 5.11 -3.32 -37.88
C ALA A 788 3.78 -2.56 -37.70
N SER A 789 2.63 -3.25 -37.74
CA SER A 789 1.28 -2.68 -37.57
C SER A 789 0.49 -3.46 -36.52
N GLU A 790 -0.30 -2.77 -35.70
CA GLU A 790 -1.00 -3.36 -34.55
C GLU A 790 -2.28 -4.17 -34.91
N ASP A 791 -2.45 -4.59 -36.18
CA ASP A 791 -3.60 -5.41 -36.62
C ASP A 791 -3.34 -6.90 -36.35
N TYR A 792 -3.40 -7.26 -35.06
CA TYR A 792 -3.20 -8.63 -34.57
C TYR A 792 -4.18 -9.64 -35.20
N ASP A 793 -5.37 -9.20 -35.64
CA ASP A 793 -6.34 -10.06 -36.31
C ASP A 793 -5.95 -10.35 -37.77
N GLU A 794 -5.36 -9.42 -38.51
CA GLU A 794 -4.81 -9.70 -39.85
C GLU A 794 -3.53 -10.52 -39.78
N ILE A 795 -2.64 -10.29 -38.79
CA ILE A 795 -1.48 -11.15 -38.57
C ILE A 795 -1.93 -12.59 -38.25
N LYS A 796 -2.92 -12.77 -37.36
CA LYS A 796 -3.53 -14.08 -37.07
C LYS A 796 -4.09 -14.76 -38.32
N LYS A 797 -4.80 -14.02 -39.18
CA LYS A 797 -5.34 -14.53 -40.47
C LYS A 797 -4.21 -14.96 -41.42
N VAL A 798 -3.15 -14.17 -41.57
CA VAL A 798 -2.02 -14.46 -42.45
C VAL A 798 -1.21 -15.66 -41.95
N LEU A 799 -0.91 -15.75 -40.65
CA LEU A 799 -0.25 -16.90 -40.03
C LEU A 799 -1.06 -18.20 -40.21
N PHE A 800 -2.36 -18.16 -39.92
CA PHE A 800 -3.24 -19.31 -40.13
C PHE A 800 -3.31 -19.73 -41.60
N LYS A 801 -3.31 -18.79 -42.55
CA LYS A 801 -3.30 -19.09 -43.98
C LYS A 801 -1.94 -19.62 -44.48
N ILE A 802 -0.83 -19.18 -43.89
CA ILE A 802 0.51 -19.78 -44.13
C ILE A 802 0.51 -21.23 -43.64
N PHE A 803 0.02 -21.50 -42.42
CA PHE A 803 -0.15 -22.86 -41.89
C PHE A 803 -1.06 -23.74 -42.76
N GLN A 804 -2.16 -23.20 -43.32
CA GLN A 804 -3.00 -23.95 -44.26
C GLN A 804 -2.31 -24.29 -45.59
N LEU A 805 -1.41 -23.44 -46.08
CA LEU A 805 -0.68 -23.64 -47.34
C LEU A 805 0.60 -24.48 -47.17
N GLU A 806 1.18 -24.47 -45.97
CA GLU A 806 2.40 -25.17 -45.58
C GLU A 806 2.22 -25.75 -44.16
N PRO A 807 1.44 -26.83 -44.00
CA PRO A 807 1.11 -27.41 -42.69
C PRO A 807 2.28 -28.20 -42.11
N ASN A 808 3.23 -27.47 -41.53
CA ASN A 808 4.37 -27.99 -40.76
C ASN A 808 4.30 -27.48 -39.31
N CYS A 809 5.12 -28.05 -38.43
CA CYS A 809 5.17 -27.66 -37.01
C CYS A 809 5.54 -26.18 -36.84
N GLU A 810 6.54 -25.67 -37.57
CA GLU A 810 7.00 -24.28 -37.47
C GLU A 810 5.87 -23.24 -37.69
N ASN A 811 5.05 -23.44 -38.73
CA ASN A 811 3.92 -22.56 -39.02
C ASN A 811 2.75 -22.76 -38.04
N GLN A 812 2.53 -23.97 -37.52
CA GLN A 812 1.54 -24.24 -36.48
C GLN A 812 1.92 -23.57 -35.15
N GLU A 813 3.19 -23.64 -34.78
CA GLU A 813 3.76 -22.99 -33.60
C GLU A 813 3.70 -21.47 -33.72
N ALA A 814 4.06 -20.91 -34.88
CA ALA A 814 3.97 -19.47 -35.12
C ALA A 814 2.54 -18.93 -34.99
N TYR A 815 1.54 -19.66 -35.51
CA TYR A 815 0.12 -19.35 -35.32
C TYR A 815 -0.29 -19.43 -33.83
N LEU A 816 0.04 -20.53 -33.15
CA LEU A 816 -0.37 -20.78 -31.77
C LEU A 816 0.29 -19.79 -30.77
N TYR A 817 1.56 -19.47 -30.96
CA TYR A 817 2.28 -18.44 -30.20
C TYR A 817 1.60 -17.07 -30.33
N HIS A 818 1.28 -16.65 -31.57
CA HIS A 818 0.57 -15.39 -31.80
C HIS A 818 -0.85 -15.42 -31.20
N ALA A 819 -1.54 -16.55 -31.28
CA ALA A 819 -2.87 -16.70 -30.69
C ALA A 819 -2.84 -16.62 -29.15
N LEU A 820 -1.84 -17.22 -28.49
CA LEU A 820 -1.66 -17.16 -27.04
C LEU A 820 -1.39 -15.75 -26.52
N VAL A 821 -0.70 -14.90 -27.29
CA VAL A 821 -0.45 -13.51 -26.89
C VAL A 821 -1.67 -12.61 -27.13
N TYR A 822 -2.31 -12.72 -28.30
CA TYR A 822 -3.29 -11.72 -28.77
C TYR A 822 -4.75 -12.19 -28.91
N ALA A 823 -5.01 -13.49 -28.86
CA ALA A 823 -6.34 -14.08 -29.08
C ALA A 823 -6.60 -15.27 -28.12
N LYS A 824 -6.29 -15.08 -26.83
CA LYS A 824 -6.29 -16.12 -25.78
C LYS A 824 -7.53 -17.02 -25.77
N ASP A 825 -8.73 -16.43 -25.85
CA ASP A 825 -10.01 -17.16 -25.88
C ASP A 825 -10.15 -18.11 -27.09
N GLU A 826 -9.46 -17.85 -28.20
CA GLU A 826 -9.40 -18.75 -29.36
C GLU A 826 -8.27 -19.77 -29.21
N ALA A 827 -7.12 -19.33 -28.66
CA ALA A 827 -5.98 -20.20 -28.39
C ALA A 827 -6.31 -21.32 -27.39
N PHE A 828 -6.96 -20.99 -26.26
CA PHE A 828 -7.39 -22.00 -25.28
C PHE A 828 -8.44 -22.96 -25.86
N LYS A 829 -9.42 -22.47 -26.65
CA LYS A 829 -10.38 -23.36 -27.34
C LYS A 829 -9.71 -24.27 -28.37
N TYR A 830 -8.61 -23.85 -28.99
CA TYR A 830 -7.82 -24.69 -29.87
C TYR A 830 -7.00 -25.72 -29.07
N LEU A 831 -6.35 -25.31 -27.97
CA LEU A 831 -5.64 -26.20 -27.05
C LEU A 831 -6.55 -27.26 -26.42
N GLU A 832 -7.81 -26.94 -26.11
CA GLU A 832 -8.84 -27.90 -25.67
C GLU A 832 -9.15 -28.99 -26.71
N THR A 833 -8.81 -28.80 -27.99
CA THR A 833 -8.93 -29.84 -29.03
C THR A 833 -7.68 -30.70 -29.21
N LEU A 834 -6.60 -30.40 -28.47
CA LEU A 834 -5.31 -31.07 -28.58
C LEU A 834 -5.02 -31.91 -27.34
N ASP A 835 -4.44 -33.10 -27.56
CA ASP A 835 -3.88 -33.92 -26.48
C ASP A 835 -2.38 -33.57 -26.32
N PRO A 836 -1.93 -33.11 -25.14
CA PRO A 836 -0.51 -32.82 -24.87
C PRO A 836 0.42 -33.98 -25.23
N ALA A 837 -0.01 -35.23 -25.03
CA ALA A 837 0.78 -36.43 -25.30
C ALA A 837 1.03 -36.70 -26.80
N THR A 838 0.32 -36.02 -27.69
CA THR A 838 0.42 -36.19 -29.15
C THR A 838 0.79 -34.90 -29.90
N SER A 839 0.92 -33.78 -29.18
CA SER A 839 1.16 -32.45 -29.74
C SER A 839 2.66 -32.15 -29.80
N TYR A 840 3.28 -32.44 -30.93
CA TYR A 840 4.72 -32.23 -31.16
C TYR A 840 5.07 -30.73 -31.35
N PHE A 841 5.09 -29.98 -30.26
CA PHE A 841 5.53 -28.58 -30.19
C PHE A 841 6.93 -28.46 -29.57
N ASN A 842 7.65 -27.38 -29.90
CA ASN A 842 8.92 -27.04 -29.28
C ASN A 842 8.78 -26.73 -27.77
N GLU A 843 9.84 -27.01 -27.00
CA GLU A 843 9.80 -26.93 -25.54
C GLU A 843 9.47 -25.54 -24.97
N ASN A 844 9.77 -24.46 -25.70
CA ASN A 844 9.41 -23.09 -25.29
C ASN A 844 7.90 -22.89 -25.38
N LEU A 845 7.28 -23.28 -26.49
CA LEU A 845 5.84 -23.13 -26.67
C LEU A 845 5.06 -24.01 -25.67
N VAL A 846 5.53 -25.23 -25.37
CA VAL A 846 4.94 -26.07 -24.32
C VAL A 846 5.07 -25.40 -22.94
N SER A 847 6.21 -24.77 -22.65
CA SER A 847 6.40 -23.98 -21.43
C SER A 847 5.45 -22.78 -21.36
N ASP A 848 5.32 -22.02 -22.44
CA ASP A 848 4.44 -20.85 -22.54
C ASP A 848 2.95 -21.23 -22.42
N ILE A 849 2.55 -22.38 -22.98
CA ILE A 849 1.20 -22.96 -22.79
C ILE A 849 0.96 -23.26 -21.30
N SER A 850 1.88 -24.00 -20.65
CA SER A 850 1.77 -24.32 -19.22
C SER A 850 1.68 -23.07 -18.33
N TRP A 851 2.53 -22.06 -18.56
CA TRP A 851 2.46 -20.80 -17.82
C TRP A 851 1.18 -20.01 -18.11
N SER A 852 0.65 -20.07 -19.34
CA SER A 852 -0.63 -19.44 -19.69
C SER A 852 -1.81 -20.06 -18.92
N TYR A 853 -1.85 -21.38 -18.74
CA TYR A 853 -2.88 -22.03 -17.91
C TYR A 853 -2.83 -21.57 -16.44
N VAL A 854 -1.65 -21.38 -15.86
CA VAL A 854 -1.51 -20.81 -14.50
C VAL A 854 -1.94 -19.34 -14.46
N ASN A 855 -1.36 -18.51 -15.32
CA ASN A 855 -1.46 -17.05 -15.23
C ASN A 855 -2.85 -16.49 -15.55
N GLU A 856 -3.56 -17.12 -16.50
CA GLU A 856 -4.85 -16.60 -16.99
C GLU A 856 -6.06 -17.22 -16.26
N ASN A 857 -5.95 -18.51 -15.87
CA ASN A 857 -7.09 -19.31 -15.40
C ASN A 857 -6.91 -19.94 -14.00
N GLU A 858 -5.75 -19.80 -13.36
CA GLU A 858 -5.35 -20.58 -12.17
C GLU A 858 -5.47 -22.12 -12.38
N ASP A 859 -5.37 -22.59 -13.64
CA ASP A 859 -5.50 -24.01 -14.00
C ASP A 859 -4.16 -24.73 -13.90
N TYR A 860 -3.71 -24.90 -12.66
CA TYR A 860 -2.51 -25.68 -12.33
C TYR A 860 -2.57 -27.12 -12.83
N GLN A 861 -3.76 -27.70 -13.05
CA GLN A 861 -3.88 -29.09 -13.50
C GLN A 861 -3.51 -29.22 -14.98
N ASN A 862 -4.05 -28.39 -15.86
CA ASN A 862 -3.62 -28.37 -17.26
C ASN A 862 -2.20 -27.81 -17.43
N ALA A 863 -1.76 -26.88 -16.57
CA ALA A 863 -0.37 -26.47 -16.51
C ALA A 863 0.58 -27.65 -16.24
N ILE A 864 0.26 -28.50 -15.24
CA ILE A 864 1.00 -29.74 -14.97
C ILE A 864 0.94 -30.68 -16.19
N ASN A 865 -0.25 -30.94 -16.75
CA ASN A 865 -0.44 -31.85 -17.88
C ASN A 865 0.45 -31.50 -19.10
N TRP A 866 0.48 -30.22 -19.50
CA TRP A 866 1.36 -29.76 -20.59
C TRP A 866 2.84 -29.79 -20.18
N SER A 867 3.16 -29.52 -18.90
CA SER A 867 4.55 -29.41 -18.45
C SER A 867 5.32 -30.72 -18.48
N GLU A 868 4.67 -31.89 -18.51
CA GLU A 868 5.36 -33.18 -18.62
C GLU A 868 6.15 -33.32 -19.95
N TYR A 869 5.85 -32.47 -20.94
CA TYR A 869 6.41 -32.51 -22.30
C TYR A 869 7.45 -31.41 -22.60
N THR A 870 7.98 -30.72 -21.57
CA THR A 870 9.07 -29.74 -21.69
C THR A 870 10.10 -29.87 -20.56
N SER A 871 11.39 -29.73 -20.86
CA SER A 871 12.46 -29.72 -19.85
C SER A 871 12.66 -28.34 -19.22
N LEU A 872 12.12 -27.28 -19.83
CA LEU A 872 12.29 -25.89 -19.39
C LEU A 872 11.55 -25.58 -18.08
N ILE A 873 10.42 -26.24 -17.84
CA ILE A 873 9.74 -26.19 -16.54
C ILE A 873 10.47 -27.12 -15.58
N SER A 874 10.92 -26.60 -14.45
CA SER A 874 11.69 -27.36 -13.48
C SER A 874 10.83 -28.35 -12.68
N ALA A 875 11.47 -29.35 -12.08
CA ALA A 875 10.76 -30.34 -11.29
C ALA A 875 10.13 -29.74 -10.01
N ASP A 876 10.75 -28.71 -9.43
CA ASP A 876 10.26 -27.99 -8.25
C ASP A 876 9.14 -26.98 -8.57
N THR A 877 9.07 -26.44 -9.81
CA THR A 877 7.90 -25.70 -10.28
C THR A 877 6.66 -26.60 -10.28
N ARG A 878 6.74 -27.81 -10.86
CA ARG A 878 5.63 -28.79 -10.84
C ARG A 878 5.25 -29.18 -9.40
N LEU A 879 6.24 -29.39 -8.53
CA LEU A 879 6.02 -29.66 -7.11
C LEU A 879 5.25 -28.52 -6.40
N SER A 880 5.52 -27.27 -6.79
CA SER A 880 4.84 -26.08 -6.26
C SER A 880 3.40 -25.96 -6.76
N TRP A 881 3.14 -26.27 -8.04
CA TRP A 881 1.77 -26.32 -8.57
C TRP A 881 0.91 -27.42 -7.93
N MET A 882 1.49 -28.59 -7.64
CA MET A 882 0.82 -29.64 -6.86
C MET A 882 0.51 -29.20 -5.40
N PHE A 883 1.31 -28.30 -4.83
CA PHE A 883 1.08 -27.76 -3.49
C PHE A 883 -0.11 -26.80 -3.46
N GLU A 884 -0.25 -25.92 -4.45
CA GLU A 884 -1.41 -25.01 -4.57
C GLU A 884 -2.72 -25.76 -4.88
N LEU A 885 -2.65 -26.82 -5.70
CA LEU A 885 -3.76 -27.78 -5.88
C LEU A 885 -4.08 -28.60 -4.61
N ARG A 886 -3.24 -28.53 -3.57
CA ARG A 886 -3.33 -29.30 -2.31
C ARG A 886 -3.28 -30.81 -2.51
N GLN A 887 -2.70 -31.26 -3.62
CA GLN A 887 -2.45 -32.65 -3.99
C GLN A 887 -1.25 -33.20 -3.20
N TYR A 888 -1.29 -33.10 -1.87
CA TYR A 888 -0.14 -33.37 -1.00
C TYR A 888 0.32 -34.85 -1.04
N VAL A 889 -0.58 -35.77 -1.40
CA VAL A 889 -0.27 -37.21 -1.49
C VAL A 889 0.47 -37.51 -2.80
N GLU A 890 0.00 -36.90 -3.88
CA GLU A 890 0.56 -36.98 -5.23
C GLU A 890 1.91 -36.26 -5.28
N LEU A 891 2.02 -35.09 -4.65
CA LEU A 891 3.26 -34.31 -4.44
C LEU A 891 4.33 -35.15 -3.73
N GLU A 892 3.99 -35.82 -2.63
CA GLU A 892 4.93 -36.71 -1.94
C GLU A 892 5.34 -37.91 -2.78
N GLN A 893 4.42 -38.49 -3.57
CA GLN A 893 4.76 -39.57 -4.50
C GLN A 893 5.69 -39.10 -5.62
N TYR A 894 5.41 -37.93 -6.20
CA TYR A 894 6.23 -37.30 -7.23
C TYR A 894 7.64 -36.97 -6.70
N TYR A 895 7.75 -36.34 -5.53
CA TYR A 895 9.05 -36.08 -4.88
C TYR A 895 9.83 -37.38 -4.64
N ARG A 896 9.20 -38.42 -4.07
CA ARG A 896 9.85 -39.71 -3.81
C ARG A 896 10.31 -40.41 -5.10
N LYS A 897 9.51 -40.33 -6.17
CA LYS A 897 9.87 -40.83 -7.52
C LYS A 897 11.08 -40.06 -8.07
N TYR A 898 11.00 -38.73 -8.12
CA TYR A 898 12.05 -37.87 -8.67
C TYR A 898 13.38 -38.00 -7.90
N ILE A 899 13.37 -37.94 -6.57
CA ILE A 899 14.61 -37.99 -5.78
C ILE A 899 15.26 -39.38 -5.78
N SER A 900 14.50 -40.44 -6.07
CA SER A 900 15.07 -41.78 -6.29
C SER A 900 15.88 -41.88 -7.59
N GLN A 901 15.56 -41.04 -8.57
CA GLN A 901 16.26 -40.94 -9.86
C GLN A 901 17.38 -39.88 -9.80
N ASN A 902 17.17 -38.79 -9.05
CA ASN A 902 18.07 -37.65 -8.91
C ASN A 902 18.59 -37.47 -7.45
N PRO A 903 19.30 -38.44 -6.85
CA PRO A 903 19.63 -38.46 -5.41
C PRO A 903 20.65 -37.40 -4.94
N ASN A 904 21.19 -36.59 -5.87
CA ASN A 904 22.12 -35.48 -5.62
C ASN A 904 21.48 -34.11 -5.92
N ASP A 905 20.17 -34.05 -6.19
CA ASP A 905 19.46 -32.77 -6.32
C ASP A 905 19.19 -32.19 -4.92
N GLU A 906 20.12 -31.35 -4.46
CA GLU A 906 20.04 -30.73 -3.14
C GLU A 906 19.00 -29.59 -3.09
N SER A 907 18.68 -28.97 -4.24
CA SER A 907 17.68 -27.89 -4.33
C SER A 907 16.26 -28.42 -4.17
N MET A 908 15.95 -29.54 -4.84
CA MET A 908 14.69 -30.27 -4.65
C MET A 908 14.48 -30.72 -3.20
N LYS A 909 15.56 -31.16 -2.51
CA LYS A 909 15.49 -31.48 -1.07
C LYS A 909 15.20 -30.24 -0.22
N GLN A 910 15.84 -29.10 -0.52
CA GLN A 910 15.59 -27.84 0.18
C GLN A 910 14.14 -27.35 -0.01
N LYS A 911 13.59 -27.41 -1.23
CA LYS A 911 12.18 -27.06 -1.51
C LYS A 911 11.22 -27.99 -0.74
N MET A 912 11.49 -29.30 -0.72
CA MET A 912 10.67 -30.26 0.03
C MET A 912 10.77 -30.07 1.55
N PHE A 913 11.94 -29.70 2.08
CA PHE A 913 12.11 -29.31 3.48
C PHE A 913 11.20 -28.12 3.82
N GLN A 914 11.19 -27.07 2.99
CA GLN A 914 10.35 -25.88 3.19
C GLN A 914 8.85 -26.23 3.15
N ILE A 915 8.42 -27.09 2.23
CA ILE A 915 7.03 -27.58 2.16
C ILE A 915 6.66 -28.33 3.46
N TYR A 916 7.53 -29.21 3.96
CA TYR A 916 7.29 -29.90 5.23
C TYR A 916 7.32 -28.98 6.45
N GLU A 917 8.16 -27.93 6.47
CA GLU A 917 8.15 -26.87 7.51
C GLU A 917 6.81 -26.12 7.52
N ILE A 918 6.33 -25.68 6.34
CA ILE A 918 5.04 -24.96 6.17
C ILE A 918 3.86 -25.83 6.59
N LEU A 919 3.88 -27.13 6.29
CA LEU A 919 2.86 -28.10 6.70
C LEU A 919 2.97 -28.55 8.17
N GLY A 920 3.99 -28.10 8.92
CA GLY A 920 4.24 -28.51 10.30
C GLY A 920 4.72 -29.96 10.45
N LYS A 921 5.10 -30.63 9.35
CA LYS A 921 5.66 -31.98 9.31
C LYS A 921 7.15 -31.99 9.67
N TYR A 922 7.50 -31.46 10.84
CA TYR A 922 8.89 -31.30 11.26
C TYR A 922 9.69 -32.62 11.32
N ASP A 923 9.00 -33.75 11.52
CA ASP A 923 9.61 -35.08 11.48
C ASP A 923 10.11 -35.45 10.06
N ASP A 924 9.24 -35.29 9.05
CA ASP A 924 9.58 -35.51 7.65
C ASP A 924 10.60 -34.48 7.15
N ALA A 925 10.50 -33.21 7.58
CA ALA A 925 11.48 -32.16 7.29
C ALA A 925 12.88 -32.55 7.80
N CYS A 926 13.02 -33.00 9.04
CA CYS A 926 14.30 -33.50 9.57
C CYS A 926 14.79 -34.74 8.79
N GLY A 927 13.88 -35.61 8.37
CA GLY A 927 14.18 -36.75 7.49
C GLY A 927 14.73 -36.34 6.12
N VAL A 928 14.25 -35.25 5.54
CA VAL A 928 14.77 -34.67 4.28
C VAL A 928 16.10 -33.95 4.51
N LEU A 929 16.25 -33.19 5.60
CA LEU A 929 17.50 -32.49 5.94
C LEU A 929 18.69 -33.47 6.09
N LEU A 930 18.47 -34.66 6.66
CA LEU A 930 19.51 -35.70 6.76
C LEU A 930 19.86 -36.38 5.42
N GLN A 931 19.12 -36.11 4.34
CA GLN A 931 19.44 -36.54 2.98
C GLN A 931 20.20 -35.46 2.19
N ILE A 932 20.33 -34.25 2.73
CA ILE A 932 21.10 -33.16 2.11
C ILE A 932 22.60 -33.43 2.30
N LYS A 933 23.35 -33.41 1.20
CA LYS A 933 24.80 -33.68 1.16
C LYS A 933 25.65 -32.42 1.04
N ASP A 934 25.08 -31.33 0.54
CA ASP A 934 25.80 -30.06 0.50
C ASP A 934 25.98 -29.51 1.92
N GLN A 935 27.23 -29.40 2.34
CA GLN A 935 27.59 -29.03 3.71
C GLN A 935 27.18 -27.59 4.07
N LYS A 936 27.05 -26.70 3.09
CA LYS A 936 26.62 -25.32 3.29
C LYS A 936 25.11 -25.27 3.49
N ILE A 937 24.34 -25.84 2.55
CA ILE A 937 22.87 -25.90 2.62
C ILE A 937 22.42 -26.65 3.89
N PHE A 938 23.11 -27.74 4.24
CA PHE A 938 22.84 -28.50 5.47
C PHE A 938 23.04 -27.64 6.72
N GLU A 939 24.16 -26.91 6.84
CA GLU A 939 24.42 -26.07 8.03
C GLU A 939 23.50 -24.85 8.09
N GLU A 940 23.19 -24.19 6.96
CA GLU A 940 22.27 -23.04 6.92
C GLU A 940 20.85 -23.42 7.41
N ILE A 941 20.28 -24.52 6.92
CA ILE A 941 18.96 -25.01 7.37
C ILE A 941 19.04 -25.49 8.84
N LYS A 942 20.16 -26.12 9.22
CA LYS A 942 20.39 -26.62 10.59
C LYS A 942 20.53 -25.49 11.62
N GLU A 943 21.12 -24.34 11.28
CA GLU A 943 21.15 -23.18 12.16
C GLU A 943 19.74 -22.60 12.38
N HIS A 944 18.99 -22.36 11.30
CA HIS A 944 17.58 -21.92 11.34
C HIS A 944 16.70 -22.82 12.23
N LEU A 945 16.79 -24.13 12.05
CA LEU A 945 16.03 -25.10 12.87
C LEU A 945 16.52 -25.16 14.34
N ASN A 946 17.79 -24.83 14.61
CA ASN A 946 18.33 -24.69 15.96
C ASN A 946 17.90 -23.40 16.68
N GLU A 947 17.60 -22.32 15.96
CA GLU A 947 16.93 -21.16 16.55
C GLU A 947 15.47 -21.49 16.88
N GLN A 948 14.75 -22.09 15.93
CA GLN A 948 13.32 -22.37 16.07
C GLN A 948 12.98 -23.37 17.19
N ILE A 949 13.73 -24.45 17.36
CA ILE A 949 13.35 -25.54 18.27
C ILE A 949 13.08 -25.06 19.71
N LEU A 950 13.76 -24.00 20.18
CA LEU A 950 13.54 -23.43 21.52
C LEU A 950 12.11 -22.89 21.75
N TYR A 951 11.36 -22.64 20.68
CA TYR A 951 10.00 -22.11 20.68
C TYR A 951 8.90 -23.16 20.41
N PHE A 952 9.29 -24.38 20.00
CA PHE A 952 8.35 -25.49 19.85
C PHE A 952 7.80 -25.96 21.22
N ASP A 953 6.71 -26.73 21.21
CA ASP A 953 6.21 -27.37 22.43
C ASP A 953 7.21 -28.41 22.97
N ILE A 954 7.06 -28.77 24.25
CA ILE A 954 8.05 -29.58 24.95
C ILE A 954 8.05 -31.06 24.54
N GLU A 955 6.99 -31.52 23.89
CA GLU A 955 6.83 -32.90 23.42
C GLU A 955 7.53 -33.04 22.05
N THR A 956 7.31 -32.08 21.14
CA THR A 956 8.04 -31.94 19.86
C THR A 956 9.54 -31.68 20.07
N GLN A 957 9.92 -30.80 21.02
CA GLN A 957 11.33 -30.55 21.38
C GLN A 957 12.08 -31.85 21.73
N GLU A 958 11.45 -32.70 22.53
CA GLU A 958 12.02 -33.96 23.01
C GLU A 958 12.08 -35.02 21.90
N GLU A 959 11.01 -35.16 21.10
CA GLU A 959 10.94 -36.10 19.99
C GLU A 959 12.02 -35.83 18.94
N LEU A 960 12.14 -34.58 18.47
CA LEU A 960 13.11 -34.22 17.44
C LEU A 960 14.56 -34.38 17.93
N ILE A 961 14.86 -33.99 19.18
CA ILE A 961 16.21 -34.18 19.76
C ILE A 961 16.55 -35.66 19.95
N ARG A 962 15.57 -36.49 20.33
CA ARG A 962 15.73 -37.94 20.50
C ARG A 962 15.95 -38.64 19.15
N LYS A 963 15.18 -38.29 18.12
CA LYS A 963 15.20 -38.94 16.81
C LYS A 963 16.33 -38.45 15.91
N TYR A 964 16.69 -37.16 16.01
CA TYR A 964 17.68 -36.51 15.15
C TYR A 964 18.81 -35.83 15.95
N PRO A 965 19.57 -36.58 16.77
CA PRO A 965 20.58 -36.02 17.67
C PRO A 965 21.78 -35.39 16.94
N THR A 966 21.95 -35.57 15.63
CA THR A 966 23.01 -34.92 14.84
C THR A 966 22.69 -33.47 14.44
N ILE A 967 21.41 -33.11 14.35
CA ILE A 967 20.97 -31.79 13.88
C ILE A 967 21.14 -30.73 14.99
N PHE A 968 20.75 -31.06 16.22
CA PHE A 968 20.64 -30.06 17.30
C PHE A 968 21.95 -29.81 18.07
N THR A 969 22.24 -28.55 18.40
CA THR A 969 23.47 -28.15 19.10
C THR A 969 23.53 -28.69 20.54
N PRO A 970 24.74 -28.93 21.10
CA PRO A 970 24.90 -29.33 22.51
C PRO A 970 24.27 -28.35 23.50
N ILE A 971 24.35 -27.06 23.21
CA ILE A 971 23.81 -25.98 24.06
C ILE A 971 22.27 -26.04 24.11
N ASN A 972 21.60 -26.25 22.98
CA ASN A 972 20.14 -26.35 22.96
C ASN A 972 19.65 -27.65 23.60
N LYS A 973 20.37 -28.76 23.41
CA LYS A 973 20.14 -30.02 24.16
C LYS A 973 20.25 -29.82 25.67
N GLU A 974 21.32 -29.18 26.17
CA GLU A 974 21.50 -28.95 27.61
C GLU A 974 20.36 -28.09 28.18
N LYS A 975 20.00 -26.99 27.51
CA LYS A 975 18.86 -26.13 27.90
C LYS A 975 17.55 -26.93 28.00
N ILE A 976 17.22 -27.72 26.98
CA ILE A 976 15.96 -28.48 26.92
C ILE A 976 15.97 -29.62 27.96
N VAL A 977 17.10 -30.31 28.16
CA VAL A 977 17.26 -31.32 29.23
C VAL A 977 17.15 -30.70 30.62
N MET A 978 17.67 -29.49 30.86
CA MET A 978 17.44 -28.78 32.13
C MET A 978 15.97 -28.39 32.33
N LYS A 979 15.31 -27.86 31.28
CA LYS A 979 13.89 -27.51 31.31
C LYS A 979 13.01 -28.73 31.63
N LEU A 980 13.28 -29.88 31.01
CA LEU A 980 12.61 -31.15 31.31
C LEU A 980 12.85 -31.65 32.74
N LYS A 981 14.03 -31.41 33.33
CA LYS A 981 14.33 -31.78 34.72
C LYS A 981 13.67 -30.84 35.75
N ASP A 982 13.62 -29.54 35.51
CA ASP A 982 12.94 -28.61 36.42
C ASP A 982 11.40 -28.83 36.41
N LEU A 983 10.84 -29.42 35.33
CA LEU A 983 9.41 -29.76 35.19
C LEU A 983 9.03 -31.19 35.65
N TYR A 984 9.83 -32.20 35.30
CA TYR A 984 9.50 -33.62 35.46
C TYR A 984 10.61 -34.45 36.16
N GLY A 985 11.56 -33.80 36.81
CA GLY A 985 12.57 -34.46 37.63
C GLY A 985 12.07 -34.72 39.05
N ASP A 986 12.36 -35.91 39.58
CA ASP A 986 12.12 -36.27 40.98
C ASP A 986 12.69 -35.20 41.93
N TYR A 987 12.01 -34.93 43.04
CA TYR A 987 12.46 -33.91 44.00
C TYR A 987 12.10 -34.21 45.45
N LEU A 988 12.99 -33.78 46.34
CA LEU A 988 12.73 -33.68 47.78
C LEU A 988 12.22 -32.27 48.11
N ASP A 989 11.21 -32.16 48.96
CA ASP A 989 10.68 -30.88 49.43
C ASP A 989 10.36 -30.95 50.93
N ALA A 990 11.13 -30.21 51.73
CA ALA A 990 10.96 -30.15 53.18
C ALA A 990 10.39 -28.78 53.55
N ASN A 991 9.24 -28.73 54.24
CA ASN A 991 8.62 -27.48 54.65
C ASN A 991 8.20 -27.55 56.13
N SER A 992 8.42 -26.46 56.86
CA SER A 992 7.98 -26.21 58.23
C SER A 992 6.97 -25.07 58.24
N THR A 993 5.84 -25.27 58.92
CA THR A 993 4.74 -24.30 59.01
C THR A 993 4.33 -24.12 60.47
N LEU A 994 4.14 -22.87 60.89
CA LEU A 994 3.79 -22.48 62.26
C LEU A 994 2.58 -21.55 62.23
N SER A 995 1.47 -21.97 62.85
CA SER A 995 0.22 -21.22 62.90
C SER A 995 -0.14 -20.78 64.32
N TYR A 996 -0.69 -19.57 64.38
CA TYR A 996 -1.21 -18.93 65.58
C TYR A 996 -2.67 -18.54 65.38
N PHE A 997 -3.50 -18.69 66.41
CA PHE A 997 -4.85 -18.14 66.48
C PHE A 997 -4.98 -17.24 67.71
N VAL A 998 -5.42 -15.99 67.52
CA VAL A 998 -5.53 -14.94 68.56
C VAL A 998 -4.27 -14.91 69.44
N ASN A 999 -3.12 -14.82 68.79
CA ASN A 999 -1.76 -14.81 69.38
C ASN A 999 -1.35 -16.06 70.19
N LYS A 1000 -2.13 -17.15 70.19
CA LYS A 1000 -1.74 -18.47 70.76
C LYS A 1000 -1.23 -19.41 69.67
N LYS A 1001 -0.14 -20.16 69.91
CA LYS A 1001 0.30 -21.24 69.00
C LYS A 1001 -0.80 -22.31 68.92
N THR A 1002 -1.23 -22.70 67.72
CA THR A 1002 -2.26 -23.73 67.52
C THR A 1002 -1.75 -24.98 66.81
N ASN A 1003 -0.90 -24.80 65.79
CA ASN A 1003 -0.35 -25.88 64.99
C ASN A 1003 1.11 -25.59 64.64
N PHE A 1004 1.98 -26.59 64.76
CA PHE A 1004 3.28 -26.60 64.10
C PHE A 1004 3.43 -27.89 63.31
N GLN A 1005 3.65 -27.76 62.01
CA GLN A 1005 3.70 -28.88 61.09
C GLN A 1005 5.00 -28.86 60.30
N ASN A 1006 5.78 -29.93 60.42
CA ASN A 1006 6.86 -30.25 59.49
C ASN A 1006 6.37 -31.29 58.49
N HIS A 1007 6.82 -31.22 57.24
CA HIS A 1007 6.76 -32.36 56.34
C HIS A 1007 7.99 -32.47 55.46
N ILE A 1008 8.37 -33.71 55.18
CA ILE A 1008 9.28 -34.08 54.10
C ILE A 1008 8.43 -34.77 53.04
N LYS A 1009 8.53 -34.28 51.82
CA LYS A 1009 7.91 -34.85 50.62
C LYS A 1009 9.01 -35.39 49.70
N TYR A 1010 8.80 -36.56 49.13
CA TYR A 1010 9.49 -37.05 47.94
C TYR A 1010 8.49 -37.13 46.78
N ALA A 1011 8.72 -36.40 45.69
CA ALA A 1011 7.99 -36.54 44.44
C ALA A 1011 8.78 -37.44 43.48
N HIS A 1012 8.10 -38.47 42.97
CA HIS A 1012 8.58 -39.30 41.86
C HIS A 1012 7.73 -39.06 40.61
N PHE A 1013 8.35 -38.89 39.45
CA PHE A 1013 7.63 -38.81 38.17
C PHE A 1013 7.65 -40.15 37.42
N ASP A 1014 6.47 -40.68 37.09
CA ASP A 1014 6.36 -41.93 36.33
C ASP A 1014 6.71 -41.74 34.83
N LYS A 1015 6.75 -42.84 34.08
CA LYS A 1015 7.02 -42.83 32.62
C LYS A 1015 5.98 -42.04 31.79
N GLN A 1016 4.82 -41.71 32.36
CA GLN A 1016 3.77 -40.90 31.74
C GLN A 1016 3.80 -39.44 32.24
N ARG A 1017 4.77 -39.08 33.10
CA ARG A 1017 4.94 -37.79 33.78
C ARG A 1017 3.83 -37.44 34.78
N ASN A 1018 3.19 -38.45 35.37
CA ASN A 1018 2.36 -38.29 36.55
C ASN A 1018 3.25 -38.17 37.81
N SER A 1019 2.88 -37.32 38.76
CA SER A 1019 3.60 -37.17 40.04
C SER A 1019 3.05 -38.16 41.07
N HIS A 1020 3.94 -38.91 41.70
CA HIS A 1020 3.71 -39.79 42.84
C HIS A 1020 4.37 -39.14 44.05
N ASP A 1021 3.59 -38.38 44.82
CA ASP A 1021 4.07 -37.61 45.96
C ASP A 1021 3.91 -38.41 47.26
N PHE A 1022 5.03 -38.79 47.87
CA PHE A 1022 5.09 -39.46 49.17
C PHE A 1022 5.43 -38.44 50.26
N TYR A 1023 4.65 -38.42 51.34
CA TYR A 1023 4.78 -37.46 52.44
C TYR A 1023 5.01 -38.18 53.76
N VAL A 1024 5.98 -37.69 54.54
CA VAL A 1024 6.12 -37.92 55.98
C VAL A 1024 5.87 -36.58 56.66
N LYS A 1025 4.83 -36.47 57.49
CA LYS A 1025 4.48 -35.22 58.20
C LYS A 1025 4.46 -35.43 59.71
N HIS A 1026 5.01 -34.46 60.45
CA HIS A 1026 4.97 -34.37 61.90
C HIS A 1026 4.13 -33.15 62.27
N LYS A 1027 3.04 -33.35 63.01
CA LYS A 1027 2.14 -32.28 63.48
C LYS A 1027 2.20 -32.18 65.01
N GLU A 1028 2.26 -30.96 65.52
CA GLU A 1028 2.11 -30.62 66.94
C GLU A 1028 0.86 -29.75 67.09
N LEU A 1029 -0.19 -30.31 67.70
CA LEU A 1029 -1.49 -29.64 67.89
C LEU A 1029 -1.65 -29.20 69.35
N TYR A 1030 -1.94 -27.91 69.53
CA TYR A 1030 -2.00 -27.25 70.83
C TYR A 1030 -3.44 -26.94 71.25
N SER A 1031 -3.71 -27.04 72.54
CA SER A 1031 -5.01 -26.67 73.15
C SER A 1031 -5.32 -25.19 72.92
N VAL A 1032 -6.54 -24.89 72.43
CA VAL A 1032 -6.98 -23.49 72.26
C VAL A 1032 -7.52 -22.92 73.58
N ASP A 1033 -8.07 -23.80 74.43
CA ASP A 1033 -8.44 -23.47 75.81
C ASP A 1033 -7.22 -23.53 76.75
N GLN A 1034 -7.08 -22.53 77.63
CA GLN A 1034 -5.87 -22.27 78.42
C GLN A 1034 -5.84 -22.98 79.78
N THR A 1035 -6.82 -23.82 80.07
CA THR A 1035 -6.92 -24.57 81.33
C THR A 1035 -6.00 -25.79 81.42
N SER A 1036 -5.31 -26.17 80.33
CA SER A 1036 -4.37 -27.30 80.33
C SER A 1036 -3.26 -27.16 79.28
N ASN A 1037 -2.01 -27.48 79.66
CA ASN A 1037 -0.86 -27.60 78.73
C ASN A 1037 -0.92 -28.91 77.93
N ASN A 1038 -2.04 -29.16 77.26
CA ASN A 1038 -2.22 -30.33 76.42
C ASN A 1038 -1.64 -30.11 75.02
N LEU A 1039 -0.84 -31.08 74.57
CA LEU A 1039 -0.23 -31.20 73.25
C LEU A 1039 -0.56 -32.60 72.70
N ALA A 1040 -0.95 -32.70 71.43
CA ALA A 1040 -0.86 -33.94 70.69
C ALA A 1040 0.24 -33.83 69.63
N THR A 1041 1.12 -34.82 69.59
CA THR A 1041 2.05 -35.02 68.47
C THR A 1041 1.50 -36.13 67.59
N ILE A 1042 1.57 -35.95 66.26
CA ILE A 1042 0.98 -36.86 65.27
C ILE A 1042 1.98 -37.06 64.14
N LEU A 1043 2.20 -38.33 63.76
CA LEU A 1043 2.95 -38.72 62.57
C LEU A 1043 1.98 -39.16 61.47
N GLU A 1044 2.06 -38.53 60.31
CA GLU A 1044 1.26 -38.85 59.12
C GLU A 1044 2.18 -39.41 58.02
N LEU A 1045 1.79 -40.55 57.45
CA LEU A 1045 2.30 -41.06 56.18
C LEU A 1045 1.21 -40.88 55.13
N ALA A 1046 1.48 -40.17 54.04
CA ALA A 1046 0.50 -39.93 52.99
C ALA A 1046 1.08 -40.07 51.58
N TYR A 1047 0.21 -40.42 50.65
CA TYR A 1047 0.48 -40.55 49.23
C TYR A 1047 -0.49 -39.68 48.43
N GLU A 1048 -0.01 -39.01 47.39
CA GLU A 1048 -0.84 -38.27 46.44
C GLU A 1048 -0.38 -38.49 45.00
N PHE A 1049 -1.31 -38.98 44.16
CA PHE A 1049 -1.16 -39.02 42.71
C PHE A 1049 -1.59 -37.68 42.10
N LYS A 1050 -0.83 -37.20 41.11
CA LYS A 1050 -1.21 -36.06 40.26
C LYS A 1050 -0.98 -36.43 38.79
N ARG A 1051 -2.03 -36.39 37.97
CA ARG A 1051 -1.90 -36.64 36.52
C ARG A 1051 -1.04 -35.56 35.86
N LYS A 1052 -0.24 -35.92 34.84
CA LYS A 1052 0.56 -34.99 34.04
C LYS A 1052 -0.27 -33.76 33.62
N GLN A 1053 0.17 -32.57 34.01
CA GLN A 1053 -0.35 -31.31 33.46
C GLN A 1053 0.28 -31.08 32.08
N THR A 1054 -0.56 -30.78 31.09
CA THR A 1054 -0.14 -30.50 29.70
C THR A 1054 -0.49 -29.07 29.34
N ASP A 1055 0.39 -28.38 28.60
CA ASP A 1055 0.21 -26.99 28.17
C ASP A 1055 -0.97 -26.79 27.19
N GLN A 1056 -1.58 -27.88 26.72
CA GLN A 1056 -2.73 -27.89 25.83
C GLN A 1056 -4.03 -27.46 26.54
N ILE A 1057 -4.56 -26.34 26.08
CA ILE A 1057 -5.83 -25.73 26.50
C ILE A 1057 -7.00 -26.70 26.28
N ASN A 1058 -7.99 -26.69 27.19
CA ASN A 1058 -9.18 -27.56 27.22
C ASN A 1058 -8.94 -29.03 27.62
N LYS A 1059 -7.83 -29.36 28.29
CA LYS A 1059 -7.64 -30.68 28.93
C LYS A 1059 -8.02 -30.69 30.42
N PHE A 1060 -8.42 -31.88 30.88
CA PHE A 1060 -8.88 -32.19 32.23
C PHE A 1060 -7.76 -32.87 33.03
N PHE A 1061 -7.51 -32.38 34.23
CA PHE A 1061 -6.50 -32.90 35.15
C PHE A 1061 -7.15 -33.33 36.46
N TYR A 1062 -6.60 -34.35 37.10
CA TYR A 1062 -7.08 -34.82 38.40
C TYR A 1062 -5.93 -35.22 39.33
N THR A 1063 -6.22 -35.15 40.62
CA THR A 1063 -5.37 -35.62 41.71
C THR A 1063 -6.18 -36.50 42.64
N TYR A 1064 -5.52 -37.41 43.34
CA TYR A 1064 -6.13 -38.12 44.48
C TYR A 1064 -5.05 -38.47 45.50
N GLY A 1065 -5.41 -38.56 46.77
CA GLY A 1065 -4.47 -38.90 47.82
C GLY A 1065 -5.13 -39.57 49.01
N LEU A 1066 -4.32 -40.35 49.74
CA LEU A 1066 -4.69 -41.08 50.95
C LEU A 1066 -3.57 -40.92 51.98
N GLY A 1067 -3.95 -40.76 53.24
CA GLY A 1067 -3.01 -40.67 54.36
C GLY A 1067 -3.47 -41.48 55.56
N LEU A 1068 -2.50 -41.96 56.31
CA LEU A 1068 -2.67 -42.64 57.60
C LEU A 1068 -1.91 -41.85 58.65
N GLU A 1069 -2.61 -41.47 59.72
CA GLU A 1069 -2.03 -40.69 60.82
C GLU A 1069 -2.07 -41.48 62.11
N LYS A 1070 -1.05 -41.32 62.94
CA LYS A 1070 -0.92 -41.95 64.24
C LYS A 1070 -0.51 -40.92 65.28
N ASP A 1071 -1.28 -40.78 66.36
CA ASP A 1071 -0.85 -40.00 67.52
C ASP A 1071 0.09 -40.80 68.43
N TRP A 1072 0.83 -40.10 69.29
CA TRP A 1072 1.76 -40.74 70.23
C TRP A 1072 1.08 -41.55 71.34
N ASN A 1073 -0.25 -41.47 71.49
CA ASN A 1073 -1.03 -42.36 72.35
C ASN A 1073 -1.41 -43.67 71.65
N GLY A 1074 -1.04 -43.83 70.37
CA GLY A 1074 -1.23 -45.04 69.58
C GLY A 1074 -2.50 -45.05 68.72
N LYS A 1075 -3.33 -44.00 68.77
CA LYS A 1075 -4.61 -43.93 68.07
C LYS A 1075 -4.40 -43.57 66.60
N LEU A 1076 -5.19 -44.20 65.73
CA LEU A 1076 -5.09 -44.08 64.27
C LEU A 1076 -6.22 -43.20 63.70
N TYR A 1077 -5.86 -42.44 62.67
CA TYR A 1077 -6.75 -41.60 61.86
C TYR A 1077 -6.40 -41.81 60.39
N TYR A 1078 -7.31 -41.45 59.50
CA TYR A 1078 -7.09 -41.53 58.05
C TYR A 1078 -7.51 -40.23 57.37
N ASN A 1079 -6.90 -39.92 56.23
CA ASN A 1079 -7.33 -38.83 55.38
C ASN A 1079 -7.45 -39.28 53.92
N ALA A 1080 -8.36 -38.66 53.19
CA ALA A 1080 -8.58 -38.92 51.77
C ALA A 1080 -8.87 -37.61 51.03
N LYS A 1081 -8.38 -37.46 49.81
CA LYS A 1081 -8.66 -36.30 48.96
C LYS A 1081 -8.74 -36.64 47.48
N GLY A 1082 -9.53 -35.88 46.74
CA GLY A 1082 -9.65 -35.94 45.28
C GLY A 1082 -9.81 -34.54 44.70
N GLY A 1083 -9.04 -34.21 43.66
CA GLY A 1083 -9.04 -32.90 43.00
C GLY A 1083 -9.27 -33.00 41.50
N ILE A 1084 -9.91 -31.99 40.93
CA ILE A 1084 -10.18 -31.83 39.49
C ILE A 1084 -9.78 -30.40 39.08
N ASN A 1085 -9.15 -30.26 37.93
CA ASN A 1085 -8.78 -28.97 37.35
C ASN A 1085 -9.03 -28.95 35.83
N LEU A 1086 -9.60 -27.83 35.34
CA LEU A 1086 -9.92 -27.56 33.94
C LEU A 1086 -9.40 -26.17 33.54
N ILE A 1087 -8.51 -26.13 32.56
CA ILE A 1087 -7.87 -24.90 32.08
C ILE A 1087 -8.35 -24.59 30.65
N THR A 1088 -8.90 -23.40 30.44
CA THR A 1088 -9.35 -22.90 29.13
C THR A 1088 -8.70 -21.55 28.82
N SER A 1089 -8.80 -21.07 27.57
CA SER A 1089 -8.30 -19.75 27.17
C SER A 1089 -9.06 -18.55 27.76
N LYS A 1090 -10.11 -18.78 28.55
CA LYS A 1090 -10.98 -17.73 29.14
C LYS A 1090 -11.10 -17.83 30.66
N TYR A 1091 -10.94 -19.03 31.22
CA TYR A 1091 -11.00 -19.28 32.65
C TYR A 1091 -10.23 -20.54 33.06
N ASN A 1092 -9.81 -20.57 34.32
CA ASN A 1092 -9.28 -21.72 35.05
C ASN A 1092 -10.28 -22.11 36.15
N LEU A 1093 -10.60 -23.39 36.28
CA LEU A 1093 -11.54 -23.92 37.26
C LEU A 1093 -10.91 -25.13 37.97
N SER A 1094 -10.70 -25.03 39.29
CA SER A 1094 -10.23 -26.15 40.12
C SER A 1094 -11.25 -26.44 41.21
N THR A 1095 -11.41 -27.71 41.58
CA THR A 1095 -12.21 -28.09 42.75
C THR A 1095 -11.67 -29.36 43.41
N ASN A 1096 -11.59 -29.33 44.75
CA ASN A 1096 -11.05 -30.41 45.56
C ASN A 1096 -12.08 -30.82 46.62
N LEU A 1097 -12.17 -32.12 46.88
CA LEU A 1097 -12.90 -32.73 47.98
C LEU A 1097 -11.90 -33.39 48.92
N GLU A 1098 -11.96 -33.07 50.20
CA GLU A 1098 -11.07 -33.62 51.23
C GLU A 1098 -11.91 -34.15 52.40
N TYR A 1099 -11.57 -35.34 52.90
CA TYR A 1099 -12.13 -35.92 54.12
C TYR A 1099 -10.98 -36.18 55.09
N ILE A 1100 -10.89 -35.34 56.11
CA ILE A 1100 -9.72 -35.23 57.01
C ILE A 1100 -10.17 -35.18 58.47
N PRO A 1101 -9.33 -35.57 59.45
CA PRO A 1101 -9.55 -35.18 60.84
C PRO A 1101 -9.34 -33.66 60.95
N ALA A 1102 -10.26 -32.95 61.61
CA ALA A 1102 -10.20 -31.48 61.63
C ALA A 1102 -8.94 -31.00 62.38
N ASN A 1103 -8.22 -30.00 61.82
CA ASN A 1103 -6.78 -29.82 62.06
C ASN A 1103 -6.40 -29.07 63.37
N PHE A 1104 -6.95 -29.51 64.51
CA PHE A 1104 -6.78 -28.93 65.85
C PHE A 1104 -6.97 -29.97 66.95
N LEU A 1105 -6.37 -29.76 68.12
CA LEU A 1105 -6.20 -30.79 69.17
C LEU A 1105 -7.52 -31.45 69.61
N GLU A 1106 -8.57 -30.64 69.79
CA GLU A 1106 -9.86 -31.06 70.31
C GLU A 1106 -10.56 -32.07 69.36
N ALA A 1107 -10.45 -31.90 68.03
CA ALA A 1107 -11.03 -32.84 67.06
C ALA A 1107 -10.35 -34.20 67.06
N TYR A 1108 -9.02 -34.26 67.20
CA TYR A 1108 -8.32 -35.54 67.29
C TYR A 1108 -8.68 -36.28 68.59
N LYS A 1109 -8.91 -35.56 69.71
CA LYS A 1109 -9.49 -36.18 70.91
C LYS A 1109 -10.87 -36.76 70.63
N GLU A 1110 -11.78 -35.96 70.07
CA GLU A 1110 -13.21 -36.27 69.92
C GLU A 1110 -13.60 -37.06 68.64
N ASN A 1111 -12.62 -37.43 67.79
CA ASN A 1111 -12.86 -38.05 66.46
C ASN A 1111 -13.70 -37.20 65.50
N ILE A 1112 -13.54 -35.87 65.54
CA ILE A 1112 -14.27 -34.97 64.63
C ILE A 1112 -13.55 -34.94 63.27
N TYR A 1113 -14.21 -35.53 62.28
CA TYR A 1113 -13.82 -35.43 60.87
C TYR A 1113 -14.51 -34.23 60.20
N GLN A 1114 -13.83 -33.67 59.21
CA GLN A 1114 -14.25 -32.56 58.38
C GLN A 1114 -14.27 -33.04 56.92
N PHE A 1115 -15.43 -32.93 56.28
CA PHE A 1115 -15.56 -33.00 54.83
C PHE A 1115 -15.45 -31.58 54.29
N GLN A 1116 -14.42 -31.30 53.52
CA GLN A 1116 -14.16 -29.98 52.94
C GLN A 1116 -14.31 -30.02 51.42
N TRP A 1117 -15.18 -29.16 50.88
CA TRP A 1117 -15.31 -28.93 49.44
C TRP A 1117 -14.78 -27.55 49.07
N ASN A 1118 -13.64 -27.54 48.40
CA ASN A 1118 -12.91 -26.36 47.96
C ASN A 1118 -13.11 -26.14 46.46
N GLY A 1119 -13.16 -24.89 46.02
CA GLY A 1119 -13.14 -24.56 44.60
C GLY A 1119 -12.58 -23.17 44.30
N THR A 1120 -11.89 -23.05 43.18
CA THR A 1120 -11.34 -21.79 42.66
C THR A 1120 -11.73 -21.60 41.21
N TYR A 1121 -12.13 -20.37 40.86
CA TYR A 1121 -12.50 -19.97 39.51
C TYR A 1121 -11.84 -18.64 39.18
N ASN A 1122 -10.91 -18.67 38.23
CA ASN A 1122 -10.18 -17.48 37.78
C ASN A 1122 -10.62 -17.16 36.35
N ARG A 1123 -11.10 -15.95 36.09
CA ARG A 1123 -11.60 -15.50 34.78
C ARG A 1123 -10.80 -14.32 34.24
N TYR A 1124 -10.31 -14.46 33.02
CA TYR A 1124 -9.52 -13.44 32.33
C TYR A 1124 -10.43 -12.61 31.42
N LEU A 1125 -10.49 -11.29 31.63
CA LEU A 1125 -11.21 -10.32 30.81
C LEU A 1125 -10.22 -9.27 30.24
N LYS A 1126 -10.63 -8.54 29.19
CA LYS A 1126 -9.74 -7.63 28.42
C LYS A 1126 -8.99 -6.59 29.27
N PHE A 1127 -9.52 -6.21 30.44
CA PHE A 1127 -8.94 -5.21 31.35
C PHE A 1127 -8.98 -5.60 32.84
N LEU A 1128 -9.59 -6.74 33.19
CA LEU A 1128 -9.80 -7.20 34.57
C LEU A 1128 -9.57 -8.70 34.68
N GLU A 1129 -9.05 -9.14 35.82
CA GLU A 1129 -8.96 -10.55 36.19
C GLU A 1129 -9.80 -10.73 37.46
N VAL A 1130 -10.62 -11.79 37.48
CA VAL A 1130 -11.55 -12.09 38.57
C VAL A 1130 -11.16 -13.44 39.15
N ASP A 1131 -10.67 -13.45 40.39
CA ASP A 1131 -10.36 -14.67 41.14
C ASP A 1131 -11.44 -14.90 42.20
N SER A 1132 -12.24 -15.95 42.06
CA SER A 1132 -13.22 -16.35 43.06
C SER A 1132 -12.79 -17.66 43.71
N TYR A 1133 -12.94 -17.79 45.04
CA TYR A 1133 -12.77 -19.08 45.72
C TYR A 1133 -13.95 -19.35 46.67
N PHE A 1134 -14.32 -20.60 46.81
CA PHE A 1134 -15.26 -21.06 47.83
C PHE A 1134 -14.70 -22.24 48.64
N ILE A 1135 -15.16 -22.34 49.88
CA ILE A 1135 -14.85 -23.41 50.82
C ILE A 1135 -16.17 -23.80 51.49
N THR A 1136 -16.48 -25.10 51.51
CA THR A 1136 -17.61 -25.65 52.27
C THR A 1136 -17.06 -26.63 53.30
N ASP A 1137 -17.19 -26.33 54.58
CA ASP A 1137 -16.79 -27.24 55.66
C ASP A 1137 -18.03 -27.91 56.25
N TYR A 1138 -18.11 -29.23 56.19
CA TYR A 1138 -19.14 -30.03 56.84
C TYR A 1138 -18.53 -30.94 57.89
N TYR A 1139 -19.08 -30.92 59.10
CA TYR A 1139 -18.61 -31.71 60.25
C TYR A 1139 -19.69 -32.75 60.62
N PRO A 1140 -19.63 -33.99 60.10
CA PRO A 1140 -20.76 -34.91 60.13
C PRO A 1140 -21.24 -35.27 61.54
N SER A 1141 -20.31 -35.44 62.49
CA SER A 1141 -20.62 -35.76 63.89
C SER A 1141 -21.36 -34.64 64.64
N LEU A 1142 -21.25 -33.40 64.17
CA LEU A 1142 -21.88 -32.22 64.76
C LEU A 1142 -23.07 -31.70 63.94
N SER A 1143 -23.29 -32.24 62.73
CA SER A 1143 -24.22 -31.69 61.72
C SER A 1143 -23.98 -30.22 61.35
N ASN A 1144 -22.79 -29.68 61.65
CA ASN A 1144 -22.44 -28.29 61.37
C ASN A 1144 -21.95 -28.13 59.92
N LEU A 1145 -22.40 -27.05 59.27
CA LEU A 1145 -22.04 -26.66 57.92
C LEU A 1145 -21.56 -25.19 57.92
N ASN A 1146 -20.44 -24.93 57.26
CA ASN A 1146 -19.89 -23.62 56.97
C ASN A 1146 -19.78 -23.47 55.45
N PHE A 1147 -20.13 -22.31 54.91
CA PHE A 1147 -19.86 -21.94 53.52
C PHE A 1147 -19.21 -20.57 53.48
N THR A 1148 -18.05 -20.49 52.83
CA THR A 1148 -17.30 -19.26 52.61
C THR A 1148 -17.08 -19.07 51.11
N LEU A 1149 -17.32 -17.85 50.62
CA LEU A 1149 -17.08 -17.45 49.24
C LEU A 1149 -16.36 -16.08 49.25
N SER A 1150 -15.19 -15.99 48.63
CA SER A 1150 -14.53 -14.72 48.33
C SER A 1150 -14.47 -14.50 46.83
N SER A 1151 -14.51 -13.23 46.42
CA SER A 1151 -14.19 -12.83 45.06
C SER A 1151 -13.31 -11.59 45.05
N LYS A 1152 -12.20 -11.69 44.32
CA LYS A 1152 -11.21 -10.65 44.08
C LYS A 1152 -11.30 -10.16 42.64
N ILE A 1153 -11.22 -8.85 42.45
CA ILE A 1153 -11.16 -8.21 41.14
C ILE A 1153 -9.90 -7.35 41.11
N LYS A 1154 -9.00 -7.66 40.17
CA LYS A 1154 -7.74 -6.94 39.97
C LYS A 1154 -7.59 -6.52 38.50
N THR A 1155 -6.73 -5.54 38.23
CA THR A 1155 -6.45 -5.08 36.86
C THR A 1155 -5.75 -6.17 36.03
N ALA A 1156 -6.27 -6.51 34.84
CA ALA A 1156 -5.57 -7.44 33.95
C ALA A 1156 -4.30 -6.79 33.37
N SER A 1157 -3.19 -7.52 33.40
CA SER A 1157 -1.88 -7.02 32.99
C SER A 1157 -1.24 -7.97 31.97
N ASN A 1158 -1.57 -7.76 30.69
CA ASN A 1158 -1.15 -8.59 29.55
C ASN A 1158 0.34 -8.41 29.18
N ARG A 1159 1.22 -8.31 30.18
CA ARG A 1159 2.66 -8.09 30.04
C ARG A 1159 3.41 -8.84 31.13
N GLU A 1160 4.29 -9.74 30.72
CA GLU A 1160 5.32 -10.29 31.60
C GLU A 1160 6.43 -9.27 31.79
N LYS A 1161 6.21 -8.36 32.75
CA LYS A 1161 7.28 -7.58 33.39
C LYS A 1161 7.81 -8.41 34.58
N ASN A 1162 9.13 -8.43 34.76
CA ASN A 1162 9.79 -9.04 35.92
C ASN A 1162 9.39 -8.39 37.26
N PHE A 1163 8.71 -7.24 37.23
CA PHE A 1163 8.05 -6.64 38.38
C PHE A 1163 6.65 -6.14 37.97
N LYS A 1164 5.63 -6.52 38.74
CA LYS A 1164 4.22 -6.15 38.57
C LYS A 1164 3.69 -5.63 39.91
N ILE A 1165 2.84 -4.61 39.87
CA ILE A 1165 2.03 -4.15 41.01
C ILE A 1165 0.59 -4.04 40.50
N ASN A 1166 -0.35 -4.74 41.13
CA ASN A 1166 -1.76 -4.72 40.77
C ASN A 1166 -2.61 -4.25 41.96
N PRO A 1167 -3.39 -3.15 41.85
CA PRO A 1167 -4.44 -2.87 42.81
C PRO A 1167 -5.58 -3.88 42.66
N TYR A 1168 -6.22 -4.22 43.78
CA TYR A 1168 -7.37 -5.12 43.80
C TYR A 1168 -8.45 -4.69 44.80
N LEU A 1169 -9.68 -5.12 44.52
CA LEU A 1169 -10.80 -5.13 45.45
C LEU A 1169 -11.12 -6.58 45.80
N GLU A 1170 -11.43 -6.88 47.05
CA GLU A 1170 -11.83 -8.23 47.49
C GLU A 1170 -13.04 -8.15 48.42
N VAL A 1171 -13.98 -9.07 48.23
CA VAL A 1171 -15.21 -9.20 49.04
C VAL A 1171 -15.40 -10.65 49.42
N LEU A 1172 -15.58 -10.93 50.70
CA LEU A 1172 -15.85 -12.25 51.26
C LEU A 1172 -17.22 -12.27 51.96
N CYS A 1173 -17.96 -13.36 51.77
CA CYS A 1173 -19.11 -13.73 52.57
C CYS A 1173 -18.93 -15.13 53.18
N GLN A 1174 -19.41 -15.29 54.42
CA GLN A 1174 -19.41 -16.54 55.17
C GLN A 1174 -20.80 -16.75 55.78
N PHE A 1175 -21.27 -18.00 55.77
CA PHE A 1175 -22.55 -18.43 56.32
C PHE A 1175 -22.37 -19.76 57.08
N SER A 1176 -23.14 -19.97 58.14
CA SER A 1176 -23.18 -21.26 58.83
C SER A 1176 -24.57 -21.58 59.37
N ASN A 1177 -24.90 -22.87 59.47
CA ASN A 1177 -26.22 -23.37 59.87
C ASN A 1177 -26.49 -23.36 61.39
N ILE A 1178 -25.63 -22.73 62.18
CA ILE A 1178 -25.79 -22.64 63.64
C ILE A 1178 -26.61 -21.40 64.06
N ASP A 1179 -27.48 -21.54 65.07
CA ASP A 1179 -28.43 -20.48 65.40
C ASP A 1179 -27.88 -19.35 66.29
N GLU A 1180 -26.99 -19.68 67.24
CA GLU A 1180 -26.30 -18.72 68.12
C GLU A 1180 -24.82 -19.13 68.33
N LYS A 1181 -24.08 -18.39 69.16
CA LYS A 1181 -22.66 -18.63 69.49
C LYS A 1181 -22.47 -19.92 70.33
N VAL A 1182 -22.54 -21.08 69.69
CA VAL A 1182 -22.08 -22.33 70.31
C VAL A 1182 -20.56 -22.30 70.41
N LYS A 1183 -19.99 -22.45 71.62
CA LYS A 1183 -18.55 -22.66 71.81
C LYS A 1183 -18.18 -24.11 71.46
N VAL A 1184 -18.30 -24.48 70.19
CA VAL A 1184 -17.67 -25.68 69.64
C VAL A 1184 -16.17 -25.40 69.63
N SER A 1185 -15.45 -25.90 70.63
CA SER A 1185 -14.00 -25.70 70.65
C SER A 1185 -13.38 -26.43 69.46
N PRO A 1186 -12.59 -25.79 68.58
CA PRO A 1186 -12.14 -24.40 68.57
C PRO A 1186 -12.55 -23.59 67.32
N VAL A 1187 -13.38 -24.13 66.42
CA VAL A 1187 -13.77 -23.42 65.19
C VAL A 1187 -14.89 -22.43 65.50
N TYR A 1188 -14.58 -21.13 65.44
CA TYR A 1188 -15.60 -20.09 65.37
C TYR A 1188 -16.32 -20.16 64.02
N LEU A 1189 -17.35 -21.00 63.97
CA LEU A 1189 -18.39 -20.93 62.96
C LEU A 1189 -19.17 -19.62 63.19
N ILE A 1190 -19.44 -18.89 62.11
CA ILE A 1190 -20.10 -17.59 62.17
C ILE A 1190 -21.36 -17.66 61.31
N LYS A 1191 -22.53 -17.49 61.93
CA LYS A 1191 -23.85 -17.61 61.29
C LYS A 1191 -23.96 -16.80 60.00
N SER A 1192 -23.47 -15.56 60.03
CA SER A 1192 -23.18 -14.77 58.83
C SER A 1192 -22.06 -13.75 59.10
N ARG A 1193 -21.13 -13.60 58.16
CA ARG A 1193 -20.10 -12.54 58.15
C ARG A 1193 -19.84 -12.07 56.73
N TYR A 1194 -19.60 -10.78 56.58
CA TYR A 1194 -19.23 -10.16 55.32
C TYR A 1194 -18.06 -9.22 55.57
N PHE A 1195 -17.04 -9.24 54.72
CA PHE A 1195 -16.04 -8.19 54.70
C PHE A 1195 -15.67 -7.79 53.27
N GLY A 1196 -15.36 -6.51 53.08
CA GLY A 1196 -15.00 -5.94 51.77
C GLY A 1196 -13.84 -4.97 51.93
N GLY A 1197 -12.89 -4.99 51.01
CA GLY A 1197 -11.65 -4.22 51.15
C GLY A 1197 -10.95 -3.91 49.85
N ALA A 1198 -9.95 -3.04 49.96
CA ALA A 1198 -9.07 -2.64 48.88
C ALA A 1198 -7.62 -2.93 49.27
N GLY A 1199 -6.82 -3.35 48.29
CA GLY A 1199 -5.44 -3.73 48.50
C GLY A 1199 -4.58 -3.60 47.28
N VAL A 1200 -3.30 -3.92 47.47
CA VAL A 1200 -2.28 -3.96 46.43
C VAL A 1200 -1.51 -5.26 46.57
N GLU A 1201 -1.36 -5.99 45.47
CA GLU A 1201 -0.38 -7.06 45.34
C GLU A 1201 0.81 -6.61 44.49
N ALA A 1202 1.99 -7.15 44.78
CA ALA A 1202 3.20 -6.98 43.99
C ALA A 1202 3.85 -8.34 43.75
N ASN A 1203 4.29 -8.56 42.51
CA ASN A 1203 4.96 -9.79 42.06
C ASN A 1203 6.29 -9.40 41.43
N LEU A 1204 7.39 -9.97 41.92
CA LEU A 1204 8.75 -9.83 41.40
C LEU A 1204 9.26 -11.22 41.00
N GLY A 1205 9.80 -11.35 39.79
CA GLY A 1205 10.26 -12.63 39.24
C GLY A 1205 9.15 -13.57 38.76
N ASP A 1206 9.56 -14.57 37.98
CA ASP A 1206 8.76 -15.73 37.54
C ASP A 1206 9.24 -17.02 38.25
N ASP A 1207 8.67 -18.18 37.89
CA ASP A 1207 9.02 -19.47 38.52
C ASP A 1207 10.40 -20.02 38.12
N TYR A 1208 11.07 -19.42 37.15
CA TYR A 1208 12.42 -19.80 36.69
C TYR A 1208 13.50 -18.82 37.19
N SER A 1209 13.09 -17.65 37.68
CA SER A 1209 13.93 -16.59 38.21
C SER A 1209 14.72 -17.03 39.44
N LYS A 1210 15.95 -16.51 39.59
CA LYS A 1210 16.77 -16.77 40.79
C LYS A 1210 16.08 -16.31 42.09
N PHE A 1211 15.23 -15.29 42.01
CA PHE A 1211 14.40 -14.81 43.11
C PHE A 1211 12.99 -14.51 42.59
N LYS A 1212 11.98 -15.08 43.26
CA LYS A 1212 10.57 -14.77 43.09
C LYS A 1212 10.00 -14.27 44.43
N LEU A 1213 9.17 -13.23 44.40
CA LEU A 1213 8.51 -12.66 45.56
C LEU A 1213 7.11 -12.20 45.16
N HIS A 1214 6.09 -12.83 45.74
CA HIS A 1214 4.73 -12.33 45.81
C HIS A 1214 4.50 -11.69 47.17
N THR A 1215 3.93 -10.49 47.21
CA THR A 1215 3.51 -9.83 48.46
C THR A 1215 2.20 -9.10 48.23
N SER A 1216 1.34 -9.01 49.24
CA SER A 1216 0.10 -8.23 49.16
C SER A 1216 -0.28 -7.64 50.52
N GLY A 1217 -0.83 -6.42 50.50
CA GLY A 1217 -1.40 -5.75 51.67
C GLY A 1217 -2.78 -5.18 51.34
N ALA A 1218 -3.73 -5.35 52.25
CA ALA A 1218 -5.12 -4.87 52.07
C ALA A 1218 -5.75 -4.41 53.39
N TYR A 1219 -6.66 -3.45 53.29
CA TYR A 1219 -7.49 -2.95 54.39
C TYR A 1219 -8.95 -3.34 54.13
N TYR A 1220 -9.62 -3.89 55.14
CA TYR A 1220 -10.97 -4.46 55.03
C TYR A 1220 -11.93 -3.87 56.07
N PHE A 1221 -13.15 -3.60 55.61
CA PHE A 1221 -14.31 -3.30 56.44
C PHE A 1221 -15.06 -4.61 56.73
N ASP A 1222 -15.32 -4.91 58.00
CA ASP A 1222 -15.88 -6.21 58.46
C ASP A 1222 -17.22 -6.03 59.16
N SER A 1223 -18.17 -6.94 58.95
CA SER A 1223 -19.49 -6.94 59.60
C SER A 1223 -19.51 -7.60 60.98
N PHE A 1224 -18.42 -8.25 61.41
CA PHE A 1224 -18.36 -9.06 62.64
C PHE A 1224 -17.43 -8.48 63.71
N GLU A 1225 -16.36 -7.78 63.32
CA GLU A 1225 -15.46 -7.08 64.23
C GLU A 1225 -14.92 -5.77 63.63
N ASN A 1226 -13.93 -5.15 64.27
CA ASN A 1226 -13.34 -3.91 63.79
C ASN A 1226 -12.62 -4.12 62.45
N ASN A 1227 -12.59 -3.06 61.62
CA ASN A 1227 -11.80 -3.02 60.39
C ASN A 1227 -10.35 -3.45 60.64
N PHE A 1228 -9.77 -4.19 59.69
CA PHE A 1228 -8.47 -4.85 59.86
C PHE A 1228 -7.59 -4.73 58.62
N ILE A 1229 -6.31 -5.04 58.81
CA ILE A 1229 -5.31 -5.13 57.74
C ILE A 1229 -4.87 -6.60 57.63
N ASN A 1230 -4.65 -7.08 56.41
CA ASN A 1230 -3.95 -8.33 56.15
C ASN A 1230 -2.70 -8.10 55.29
N PHE A 1231 -1.60 -8.79 55.62
CA PHE A 1231 -0.38 -8.85 54.83
C PHE A 1231 0.00 -10.29 54.51
N ARG A 1232 0.21 -10.60 53.23
CA ARG A 1232 0.69 -11.92 52.77
C ARG A 1232 2.01 -11.75 52.03
N VAL A 1233 2.97 -12.64 52.28
CA VAL A 1233 4.29 -12.68 51.63
C VAL A 1233 4.60 -14.13 51.27
N ASN A 1234 5.03 -14.38 50.03
CA ASN A 1234 5.51 -15.68 49.55
C ASN A 1234 6.76 -15.46 48.69
N SER A 1235 7.89 -16.02 49.10
CA SER A 1235 9.20 -15.85 48.45
C SER A 1235 9.87 -17.18 48.14
N HIS A 1236 10.61 -17.22 47.03
CA HIS A 1236 11.31 -18.38 46.52
C HIS A 1236 12.68 -17.93 45.99
N TYR A 1237 13.76 -18.58 46.42
CA TYR A 1237 15.13 -18.19 46.06
C TYR A 1237 15.97 -19.41 45.64
N LYS A 1238 16.48 -19.43 44.41
CA LYS A 1238 17.33 -20.51 43.87
C LYS A 1238 18.75 -20.36 44.43
N VAL A 1239 19.03 -21.10 45.52
CA VAL A 1239 20.29 -21.09 46.28
C VAL A 1239 21.42 -21.73 45.48
N MET A 1240 21.12 -22.82 44.76
CA MET A 1240 22.07 -23.55 43.89
C MET A 1240 21.35 -24.03 42.62
N LYS A 1241 22.08 -24.57 41.63
CA LYS A 1241 21.49 -25.07 40.36
C LYS A 1241 20.25 -25.97 40.54
N LYS A 1242 20.17 -26.72 41.65
CA LYS A 1242 19.11 -27.68 41.98
C LYS A 1242 18.35 -27.38 43.28
N SER A 1243 18.71 -26.33 44.00
CA SER A 1243 18.28 -26.09 45.39
C SER A 1243 17.57 -24.76 45.55
N TYR A 1244 16.44 -24.77 46.25
CA TYR A 1244 15.59 -23.59 46.43
C TYR A 1244 15.14 -23.42 47.87
N LEU A 1245 15.27 -22.20 48.40
CA LEU A 1245 14.68 -21.79 49.66
C LEU A 1245 13.28 -21.20 49.42
N LYS A 1246 12.35 -21.41 50.35
CA LYS A 1246 11.00 -20.85 50.37
C LYS A 1246 10.76 -20.15 51.70
N VAL A 1247 10.09 -19.00 51.69
CA VAL A 1247 9.63 -18.28 52.88
C VAL A 1247 8.21 -17.79 52.65
N SER A 1248 7.30 -18.01 53.60
CA SER A 1248 5.91 -17.59 53.52
C SER A 1248 5.42 -16.98 54.83
N ALA A 1249 4.57 -15.96 54.76
CA ALA A 1249 3.86 -15.41 55.89
C ALA A 1249 2.46 -14.92 55.47
N ASP A 1250 1.46 -15.12 56.33
CA ASP A 1250 0.13 -14.50 56.23
C ASP A 1250 -0.20 -13.95 57.62
N ILE A 1251 -0.43 -12.63 57.69
CA ILE A 1251 -0.47 -11.85 58.93
C ILE A 1251 -1.68 -10.92 58.92
N ASN A 1252 -2.69 -11.30 59.67
CA ASN A 1252 -3.94 -10.60 59.90
C ASN A 1252 -3.85 -9.78 61.20
N PHE A 1253 -4.44 -8.59 61.23
CA PHE A 1253 -4.47 -7.69 62.38
C PHE A 1253 -5.86 -7.59 63.06
N GLN A 1254 -6.69 -8.63 62.92
CA GLN A 1254 -7.96 -8.79 63.64
C GLN A 1254 -7.79 -8.93 65.16
N SER A 1255 -8.85 -8.61 65.90
CA SER A 1255 -8.90 -8.59 67.37
C SER A 1255 -9.57 -9.82 67.98
N LYS A 1256 -10.52 -10.45 67.27
CA LYS A 1256 -11.34 -11.57 67.76
C LYS A 1256 -11.19 -12.83 66.90
N TYR A 1257 -10.83 -12.70 65.62
CA TYR A 1257 -10.67 -13.81 64.68
C TYR A 1257 -9.29 -13.82 63.99
N ASN A 1258 -8.23 -13.50 64.73
CA ASN A 1258 -6.88 -13.44 64.17
C ASN A 1258 -6.31 -14.83 63.88
N PHE A 1259 -5.90 -15.13 62.63
CA PHE A 1259 -5.19 -16.35 62.26
C PHE A 1259 -3.94 -16.00 61.46
N ASN A 1260 -2.76 -16.23 62.05
CA ASN A 1260 -1.45 -15.89 61.48
C ASN A 1260 -0.66 -17.16 61.18
N THR A 1261 0.01 -17.24 60.04
CA THR A 1261 0.82 -18.42 59.66
C THR A 1261 2.15 -18.01 59.05
N PHE A 1262 3.22 -18.67 59.50
CA PHE A 1262 4.59 -18.51 59.01
C PHE A 1262 5.09 -19.84 58.45
N GLY A 1263 5.94 -19.80 57.43
CA GLY A 1263 6.51 -20.99 56.82
C GLY A 1263 7.90 -20.79 56.24
N LEU A 1264 8.69 -21.85 56.33
CA LEU A 1264 10.07 -21.95 55.82
C LEU A 1264 10.21 -23.30 55.11
N GLY A 1265 10.82 -23.33 53.93
CA GLY A 1265 10.95 -24.58 53.18
C GLY A 1265 12.17 -24.65 52.27
N TYR A 1266 12.51 -25.87 51.85
CA TYR A 1266 13.66 -26.19 51.04
C TYR A 1266 13.33 -27.31 50.04
N LYS A 1267 13.45 -27.01 48.73
CA LYS A 1267 13.29 -27.97 47.63
C LYS A 1267 14.65 -28.32 47.01
N TYR A 1268 14.88 -29.61 46.76
CA TYR A 1268 16.03 -30.13 46.01
C TYR A 1268 15.55 -31.02 44.85
N ILE A 1269 16.01 -30.76 43.63
CA ILE A 1269 15.69 -31.55 42.41
C ILE A 1269 16.86 -32.49 42.09
N PHE A 1270 16.58 -33.77 41.81
CA PHE A 1270 17.58 -34.84 41.66
C PHE A 1270 18.31 -34.87 40.31
#